data_AF-A0A2C6A5F4-F1
#
_entry.id   AF-A0A2C6A5F4-F1
#
_cell.length_a   1.000
_cell.length_b   1.000
_cell.length_c   1.000
_cell.angle_alpha   90.00
_cell.angle_beta   90.00
_cell.angle_gamma   90.00
#
_symmetry.space_group_name_H-M   'P 1'
#
loop_
_entity.id
_entity.type
_entity.pdbx_description
1 polymer ?
#
loop_
_entity_poly.entity_id
_entity_poly.type
_entity_poly.pdbx_seq_one_letter_code
_entity_poly.pdbx_strand_id
1 'polypeptide(L)'
;MTFKHQPKRAFWASGRPVPYHHPDKRRFPHGIPIKAELDGSAARLRDRPAKAVVGLRQLDFGNTTAPTAMTIMKSLMASSNLGDMEMELNIETRQLAVYFALAAPTVHAGSRQFRFEVDLSQARKVYQTVLDDGSIAWVLHLARPPKYFWRMDDVEATFTPDARTWGPRDVWYRATNVAQDLDTPMRYPVAVHNEIKDPDYAEIGCWTTFRLVVADKFRRRPESRALSQLRKGLEELNVSVEYCDAFSFPRGGETMWDYLDHPPLTDKGHGSALLAMAAPPIIHLPFPVRYQLEVCVSRGMLNENSITADFLHRLAALRPFDATRRLEYLADQNEPLYDPLQLFADSDAESYVPNTKIPHYCTLIRKAIITPTAIRYNSPAVEASNRVVRKYNHLQDRFLRVQFVEEAEQGRIAFNYRNNDEIFRRMLRVLFNGIRIGDRLYEFLGFGNSQLRECGAYFFCPTEHTSCDDIRGWMGNFSHIRVVAKYAARLGQCFSSTREIRGIFTPKTRRIPDVERNGFVFTDGVGIISPFLARLVIQEMALDVLDEPTAFQFRMGGCKGVLAVWPQAKGMEVLVRDSQKKFTAVFNGLEIIKCAKYSTATLNRQTIPILECLGVPKSAFVALLDHQIREYESAMKDNSVAVSLLTKFVDENQSTLILAELLKAGFRSDSVQEPFTVNLMNLWRSWTLKLLKEKARINIDKSAFVLGCVDETHTLRGHSKATEGSSDNDVNKLPQIFLQLTDPARCDQTIIIKGLCAIGRNPSLHPGDIRVVQAVDNPKLRHLKDVVVFPSKGDRPVPSMLAGGDLDGDDYFVIWDPNLIPREWNYSPMEYSAPKPKKISRDVNIDDVRDFFVEYMKSDVLGQIAHAHVAYADSQGPKSQRCVQLAGLHSEAVDFPKTGKPAEIGSKLQPERWPHFMEKRRWYESKRALGVIYDKVKSRTVEFRPDWQHAFDQRITTKFELENGQLEAARRIKAQYDLAVRRILAQLNVATEFELYTSWAMSKPAVESDYKRQEQLGREFDLLKARHRELCYEAAGGSDPDKLDRFVAAMYRVTEQEMHAALREHEERAGDGSGGTAAPMPVDARSMPLISFPWIFHWVLIRIATGSKYKPKESLFAAAERAAQSAAGSLAARSLSALSAEGSAGGGSSEENGAAAGTTSLWAEAAPTPALVPVPAPAPASAAAAAASPAPPASTNMDYGGSRDTDGWLSEQARDISEPVLMGDEEDEGISSDSEAETLVGEEEPVNGSAMDRLAALMDFGEDEV
;
A
#
# COMPACT_ATOMS: atom_id res chain seq x y z
N MET A 1 -32.87 22.23 -15.29
CA MET A 1 -33.57 20.93 -15.47
C MET A 1 -33.09 20.28 -16.75
N THR A 2 -33.07 18.94 -16.81
CA THR A 2 -32.64 18.17 -17.98
C THR A 2 -33.75 17.17 -18.32
N PHE A 3 -34.28 17.20 -19.54
CA PHE A 3 -35.45 16.40 -19.92
C PHE A 3 -35.03 15.16 -20.72
N LYS A 4 -35.54 13.97 -20.37
CA LYS A 4 -35.19 12.68 -21.04
C LYS A 4 -35.53 12.69 -22.54
N HIS A 5 -36.51 13.51 -22.94
CA HIS A 5 -36.79 13.90 -24.33
C HIS A 5 -37.03 15.41 -24.41
N GLN A 6 -36.79 16.03 -25.56
CA GLN A 6 -37.17 17.42 -25.80
C GLN A 6 -38.71 17.55 -25.69
N PRO A 7 -39.25 18.34 -24.74
CA PRO A 7 -40.67 18.32 -24.46
C PRO A 7 -41.47 18.97 -25.59
N LYS A 8 -42.62 18.37 -25.94
CA LYS A 8 -43.48 18.74 -27.08
C LYS A 8 -44.05 20.17 -27.01
N ARG A 9 -43.88 20.87 -25.88
CA ARG A 9 -44.21 22.29 -25.70
C ARG A 9 -43.05 22.98 -24.99
N ALA A 10 -42.63 24.12 -25.52
CA ALA A 10 -41.60 24.98 -24.93
C ALA A 10 -42.14 25.73 -23.70
N PHE A 11 -42.41 25.00 -22.61
CA PHE A 11 -43.04 25.57 -21.40
C PHE A 11 -42.23 26.74 -20.80
N TRP A 12 -40.89 26.67 -20.90
CA TRP A 12 -39.95 27.75 -20.54
C TRP A 12 -40.24 29.08 -21.24
N ALA A 13 -40.74 29.04 -22.49
CA ALA A 13 -41.04 30.25 -23.26
C ALA A 13 -42.27 31.03 -22.73
N SER A 14 -43.03 30.45 -21.79
CA SER A 14 -44.18 31.10 -21.15
C SER A 14 -43.83 31.85 -19.85
N GLY A 15 -42.63 31.64 -19.30
CA GLY A 15 -42.20 32.18 -18.00
C GLY A 15 -42.98 31.66 -16.76
N ARG A 16 -44.03 30.85 -16.95
CA ARG A 16 -44.87 30.32 -15.87
C ARG A 16 -44.15 29.18 -15.13
N PRO A 17 -44.19 29.15 -13.78
CA PRO A 17 -43.64 28.03 -13.02
C PRO A 17 -44.47 26.76 -13.27
N VAL A 18 -43.80 25.62 -13.34
CA VAL A 18 -44.43 24.31 -13.45
C VAL A 18 -44.44 23.67 -12.06
N PRO A 19 -45.60 23.21 -11.55
CA PRO A 19 -45.63 22.47 -10.29
C PRO A 19 -44.94 21.12 -10.46
N TYR A 20 -43.92 20.87 -9.66
CA TYR A 20 -43.26 19.58 -9.52
C TYR A 20 -43.73 18.92 -8.23
N HIS A 21 -44.44 17.80 -8.33
CA HIS A 21 -44.83 17.02 -7.16
C HIS A 21 -43.58 16.41 -6.51
N HIS A 22 -43.22 16.94 -5.35
CA HIS A 22 -42.09 16.49 -4.55
C HIS A 22 -42.45 15.18 -3.82
N PRO A 23 -41.48 14.27 -3.55
CA PRO A 23 -41.74 13.03 -2.80
C PRO A 23 -42.34 13.28 -1.41
N ASP A 24 -41.70 14.14 -0.62
CA ASP A 24 -42.20 14.63 0.67
C ASP A 24 -43.49 15.47 0.47
N LYS A 25 -44.62 14.77 0.57
CA LYS A 25 -45.98 15.32 0.51
C LYS A 25 -46.42 15.99 1.82
N ARG A 26 -45.73 15.74 2.95
CA ARG A 26 -46.02 16.38 4.23
C ARG A 26 -45.61 17.85 4.21
N ARG A 27 -44.44 18.13 3.62
CA ARG A 27 -43.81 19.46 3.58
C ARG A 27 -44.14 20.25 2.31
N PHE A 28 -44.47 19.56 1.20
CA PHE A 28 -44.87 20.18 -0.07
C PHE A 28 -46.19 19.57 -0.62
N PRO A 29 -47.32 19.67 0.10
CA PRO A 29 -48.59 19.01 -0.26
C PRO A 29 -49.20 19.46 -1.60
N HIS A 30 -48.73 20.57 -2.17
CA HIS A 30 -49.16 21.09 -3.48
C HIS A 30 -48.04 21.07 -4.54
N GLY A 31 -46.91 20.43 -4.23
CA GLY A 31 -45.69 20.44 -5.03
C GLY A 31 -44.89 21.75 -4.93
N ILE A 32 -43.72 21.76 -5.57
CA ILE A 32 -42.81 22.90 -5.62
C ILE A 32 -42.98 23.61 -6.97
N PRO A 33 -43.23 24.94 -7.02
CA PRO A 33 -43.34 25.68 -8.27
C PRO A 33 -41.96 25.94 -8.89
N ILE A 34 -41.56 25.15 -9.87
CA ILE A 34 -40.25 25.28 -10.53
C ILE A 34 -40.35 26.21 -11.73
N LYS A 35 -39.72 27.38 -11.63
CA LYS A 35 -39.53 28.33 -12.74
C LYS A 35 -38.27 27.97 -13.52
N ALA A 36 -38.36 27.90 -14.84
CA ALA A 36 -37.23 27.55 -15.71
C ALA A 36 -37.04 28.59 -16.81
N GLU A 37 -35.95 29.34 -16.72
CA GLU A 37 -35.50 30.30 -17.73
C GLU A 37 -34.33 29.71 -18.52
N LEU A 38 -34.16 30.16 -19.77
CA LEU A 38 -33.26 29.53 -20.73
C LEU A 38 -32.01 30.42 -20.92
N ASP A 39 -30.87 29.95 -20.43
CA ASP A 39 -29.58 30.65 -20.54
C ASP A 39 -29.24 30.89 -22.02
N GLY A 40 -28.99 32.15 -22.38
CA GLY A 40 -28.78 32.59 -23.77
C GLY A 40 -27.60 31.91 -24.48
N SER A 41 -26.67 31.29 -23.73
CA SER A 41 -25.59 30.48 -24.30
C SER A 41 -26.05 29.17 -24.94
N ALA A 42 -27.27 28.68 -24.64
CA ALA A 42 -27.79 27.39 -25.09
C ALA A 42 -28.40 27.39 -26.51
N ALA A 43 -28.29 28.49 -27.27
CA ALA A 43 -28.92 28.66 -28.60
C ALA A 43 -28.35 27.77 -29.73
N ARG A 44 -27.43 26.85 -29.44
CA ARG A 44 -26.99 25.81 -30.38
C ARG A 44 -27.68 24.49 -30.04
N LEU A 45 -28.78 24.16 -30.74
CA LEU A 45 -29.29 22.79 -30.75
C LEU A 45 -28.17 21.88 -31.29
N ARG A 46 -27.72 20.92 -30.48
CA ARG A 46 -26.94 19.79 -31.01
C ARG A 46 -27.90 18.89 -31.78
N ASP A 47 -27.62 18.65 -33.04
CA ASP A 47 -28.46 17.86 -33.96
C ASP A 47 -28.39 16.34 -33.72
N ARG A 48 -28.07 15.93 -32.47
CA ARG A 48 -27.80 14.55 -32.05
C ARG A 48 -28.19 14.36 -30.58
N PRO A 49 -28.83 13.24 -30.20
CA PRO A 49 -29.09 12.93 -28.81
C PRO A 49 -27.79 12.53 -28.08
N ALA A 50 -27.60 12.98 -26.85
CA ALA A 50 -26.43 12.62 -26.02
C ALA A 50 -26.45 11.15 -25.54
N LYS A 51 -27.60 10.48 -25.67
CA LYS A 51 -27.87 9.11 -25.25
C LYS A 51 -28.67 8.36 -26.31
N ALA A 52 -28.42 7.07 -26.47
CA ALA A 52 -29.24 6.14 -27.25
C ALA A 52 -29.70 4.98 -26.35
N VAL A 53 -30.95 4.52 -26.51
CA VAL A 53 -31.54 3.44 -25.69
C VAL A 53 -32.20 2.40 -26.59
N VAL A 54 -31.97 1.11 -26.31
CA VAL A 54 -32.58 -0.04 -26.99
C VAL A 54 -33.06 -1.05 -25.94
N GLY A 55 -34.29 -1.54 -26.10
CA GLY A 55 -34.84 -2.60 -25.24
C GLY A 55 -34.27 -3.99 -25.57
N LEU A 56 -34.06 -4.80 -24.56
CA LEU A 56 -33.54 -6.17 -24.65
C LEU A 56 -34.65 -7.20 -24.38
N ARG A 57 -34.55 -8.36 -25.04
CA ARG A 57 -35.39 -9.54 -24.81
C ARG A 57 -34.79 -10.49 -23.79
N GLN A 58 -33.46 -10.60 -23.79
CA GLN A 58 -32.68 -11.55 -23.00
C GLN A 58 -31.30 -10.97 -22.71
N LEU A 59 -30.82 -11.24 -21.50
CA LEU A 59 -29.48 -10.91 -21.00
C LEU A 59 -28.86 -12.21 -20.48
N ASP A 60 -27.78 -12.66 -21.11
CA ASP A 60 -27.02 -13.83 -20.64
C ASP A 60 -25.69 -13.42 -20.01
N PHE A 61 -25.30 -14.12 -18.95
CA PHE A 61 -24.03 -14.00 -18.25
C PHE A 61 -23.18 -15.25 -18.48
N GLY A 62 -21.87 -15.09 -18.58
CA GLY A 62 -20.93 -16.22 -18.61
C GLY A 62 -19.51 -15.85 -19.00
N ASN A 63 -18.80 -16.84 -19.54
CA ASN A 63 -17.34 -16.81 -19.72
C ASN A 63 -16.94 -17.09 -21.17
N THR A 64 -15.91 -16.41 -21.67
CA THR A 64 -15.30 -16.72 -22.98
C THR A 64 -14.48 -18.01 -22.90
N THR A 65 -14.84 -19.02 -23.69
CA THR A 65 -14.13 -20.32 -23.78
C THR A 65 -13.30 -20.47 -25.06
N ALA A 66 -13.55 -19.64 -26.07
CA ALA A 66 -12.70 -19.43 -27.24
C ALA A 66 -12.94 -18.01 -27.79
N PRO A 67 -12.07 -17.45 -28.66
CA PRO A 67 -12.23 -16.08 -29.17
C PRO A 67 -13.60 -15.76 -29.82
N THR A 68 -14.32 -16.78 -30.29
CA THR A 68 -15.69 -16.70 -30.83
C THR A 68 -16.68 -17.66 -30.14
N ALA A 69 -16.47 -17.96 -28.84
CA ALA A 69 -17.37 -18.79 -28.04
C ALA A 69 -17.58 -18.25 -26.62
N MET A 70 -18.83 -18.27 -26.17
CA MET A 70 -19.24 -17.87 -24.82
C MET A 70 -20.05 -19.01 -24.19
N THR A 71 -19.54 -19.58 -23.10
CA THR A 71 -20.33 -20.51 -22.27
C THR A 71 -21.31 -19.71 -21.43
N ILE A 72 -22.61 -19.94 -21.63
CA ILE A 72 -23.69 -19.30 -20.90
C ILE A 72 -23.88 -20.00 -19.55
N MET A 73 -23.61 -19.27 -18.47
CA MET A 73 -23.81 -19.73 -17.10
C MET A 73 -25.19 -19.35 -16.58
N LYS A 74 -25.75 -18.21 -17.04
CA LYS A 74 -27.09 -17.75 -16.63
C LYS A 74 -27.80 -16.96 -17.73
N SER A 75 -29.13 -17.07 -17.77
CA SER A 75 -30.01 -16.35 -18.70
C SER A 75 -31.14 -15.65 -17.95
N LEU A 76 -31.25 -14.33 -18.12
CA LEU A 76 -32.41 -13.54 -17.68
C LEU A 76 -33.29 -13.19 -18.88
N MET A 77 -34.60 -13.37 -18.74
CA MET A 77 -35.60 -13.16 -19.81
C MET A 77 -36.52 -11.99 -19.45
N ALA A 78 -36.88 -11.17 -20.44
CA ALA A 78 -37.80 -10.05 -20.24
C ALA A 78 -39.21 -10.56 -19.90
N SER A 79 -39.75 -10.12 -18.77
CA SER A 79 -41.06 -10.54 -18.25
C SER A 79 -41.95 -9.33 -17.97
N SER A 80 -43.24 -9.43 -18.33
CA SER A 80 -44.25 -8.40 -18.08
C SER A 80 -44.37 -8.01 -16.61
N ASN A 81 -43.96 -8.90 -15.70
CA ASN A 81 -44.14 -8.76 -14.26
C ASN A 81 -42.89 -8.21 -13.55
N LEU A 82 -41.73 -8.17 -14.24
CA LEU A 82 -40.45 -7.70 -13.68
C LEU A 82 -39.97 -6.39 -14.32
N GLY A 83 -40.42 -6.07 -15.55
CA GLY A 83 -40.11 -4.84 -16.27
C GLY A 83 -39.43 -5.06 -17.62
N ASP A 84 -39.44 -4.04 -18.49
CA ASP A 84 -38.65 -4.02 -19.73
C ASP A 84 -37.14 -3.90 -19.39
N MET A 85 -36.30 -4.77 -19.95
CA MET A 85 -34.84 -4.63 -19.88
C MET A 85 -34.36 -3.61 -20.93
N GLU A 86 -33.39 -2.75 -20.59
CA GLU A 86 -32.88 -1.69 -21.48
C GLU A 86 -31.35 -1.62 -21.51
N MET A 87 -30.80 -1.22 -22.65
CA MET A 87 -29.39 -0.86 -22.83
C MET A 87 -29.29 0.62 -23.23
N GLU A 88 -28.64 1.45 -22.41
CA GLU A 88 -28.38 2.87 -22.65
C GLU A 88 -26.89 3.10 -22.98
N LEU A 89 -26.59 3.64 -24.17
CA LEU A 89 -25.29 4.22 -24.49
C LEU A 89 -25.31 5.72 -24.19
N ASN A 90 -24.33 6.20 -23.43
CA ASN A 90 -24.11 7.62 -23.14
C ASN A 90 -22.76 8.08 -23.72
N ILE A 91 -22.82 8.89 -24.78
CA ILE A 91 -21.63 9.33 -25.52
C ILE A 91 -20.85 10.38 -24.71
N GLU A 92 -21.53 11.23 -23.91
CA GLU A 92 -20.87 12.26 -23.11
C GLU A 92 -20.09 11.70 -21.91
N THR A 93 -20.51 10.56 -21.35
CA THR A 93 -19.77 9.87 -20.27
C THR A 93 -18.92 8.69 -20.75
N ARG A 94 -19.01 8.32 -22.03
CA ARG A 94 -18.37 7.12 -22.63
C ARG A 94 -18.76 5.81 -21.92
N GLN A 95 -20.02 5.70 -21.49
CA GLN A 95 -20.53 4.56 -20.75
C GLN A 95 -21.62 3.82 -21.52
N LEU A 96 -21.64 2.48 -21.40
CA LEU A 96 -22.78 1.63 -21.74
C LEU A 96 -23.40 1.10 -20.44
N ALA A 97 -24.71 1.27 -20.25
CA ALA A 97 -25.42 0.80 -19.07
C ALA A 97 -26.53 -0.18 -19.46
N VAL A 98 -26.58 -1.35 -18.83
CA VAL A 98 -27.62 -2.36 -19.03
C VAL A 98 -28.46 -2.46 -17.76
N TYR A 99 -29.79 -2.39 -17.90
CA TYR A 99 -30.78 -2.38 -16.83
C TYR A 99 -31.64 -3.66 -16.88
N PHE A 100 -31.84 -4.28 -15.72
CA PHE A 100 -32.60 -5.52 -15.54
C PHE A 100 -33.24 -5.58 -14.15
N ALA A 101 -34.00 -6.63 -13.83
CA ALA A 101 -34.62 -6.79 -12.51
C ALA A 101 -34.75 -8.27 -12.13
N LEU A 102 -34.80 -8.53 -10.82
CA LEU A 102 -35.10 -9.84 -10.23
C LEU A 102 -36.32 -9.73 -9.31
N ALA A 103 -36.90 -10.86 -8.92
CA ALA A 103 -37.88 -10.89 -7.83
C ALA A 103 -37.20 -10.59 -6.48
N ALA A 104 -37.89 -9.91 -5.57
CA ALA A 104 -37.44 -9.72 -4.19
C ALA A 104 -38.31 -10.56 -3.22
N PRO A 105 -37.74 -11.10 -2.12
CA PRO A 105 -38.47 -11.97 -1.19
C PRO A 105 -39.32 -11.22 -0.13
N THR A 106 -39.34 -9.88 -0.14
CA THR A 106 -39.98 -9.08 0.91
C THR A 106 -41.52 -9.10 0.85
N VAL A 107 -42.15 -8.80 2.00
CA VAL A 107 -43.60 -8.92 2.27
C VAL A 107 -44.48 -8.00 1.38
N HIS A 108 -43.88 -7.14 0.56
CA HIS A 108 -44.57 -6.38 -0.48
C HIS A 108 -44.00 -6.80 -1.83
N ALA A 109 -44.79 -7.56 -2.60
CA ALA A 109 -44.36 -8.22 -3.84
C ALA A 109 -43.78 -7.22 -4.87
N GLY A 110 -42.46 -7.16 -4.94
CA GLY A 110 -41.70 -6.18 -5.72
C GLY A 110 -40.57 -6.79 -6.54
N SER A 111 -40.15 -6.07 -7.59
CA SER A 111 -39.00 -6.43 -8.41
C SER A 111 -37.82 -5.50 -8.14
N ARG A 112 -36.73 -6.04 -7.55
CA ARG A 112 -35.51 -5.25 -7.29
C ARG A 112 -34.83 -4.94 -8.61
N GLN A 113 -34.67 -3.66 -8.92
CA GLN A 113 -34.01 -3.21 -10.14
C GLN A 113 -32.49 -3.20 -10.00
N PHE A 114 -31.81 -3.74 -11.00
CA PHE A 114 -30.36 -3.80 -11.10
C PHE A 114 -29.88 -3.14 -12.41
N ARG A 115 -28.62 -2.73 -12.43
CA ARG A 115 -27.93 -2.33 -13.66
C ARG A 115 -26.43 -2.55 -13.54
N PHE A 116 -25.74 -2.72 -14.67
CA PHE A 116 -24.29 -2.59 -14.73
C PHE A 116 -23.85 -1.47 -15.68
N GLU A 117 -22.83 -0.70 -15.27
CA GLU A 117 -22.17 0.32 -16.09
C GLU A 117 -20.80 -0.18 -16.57
N VAL A 118 -20.62 -0.20 -17.89
CA VAL A 118 -19.37 -0.51 -18.59
C VAL A 118 -18.70 0.80 -19.00
N ASP A 119 -17.41 0.94 -18.69
CA ASP A 119 -16.56 2.01 -19.22
C ASP A 119 -16.03 1.59 -20.60
N LEU A 120 -16.41 2.31 -21.65
CA LEU A 120 -16.06 1.97 -23.04
C LEU A 120 -14.59 2.26 -23.40
N SER A 121 -13.77 2.73 -22.46
CA SER A 121 -12.31 2.65 -22.58
C SER A 121 -11.75 1.24 -22.37
N GLN A 122 -12.52 0.34 -21.73
CA GLN A 122 -12.12 -1.03 -21.41
C GLN A 122 -12.54 -2.05 -22.50
N ALA A 123 -13.61 -1.76 -23.25
CA ALA A 123 -14.07 -2.58 -24.36
C ALA A 123 -13.53 -2.03 -25.70
N ARG A 124 -12.71 -2.81 -26.41
CA ARG A 124 -12.23 -2.44 -27.76
C ARG A 124 -13.13 -2.97 -28.89
N LYS A 125 -13.84 -4.05 -28.64
CA LYS A 125 -14.68 -4.78 -29.60
C LYS A 125 -16.02 -5.15 -28.98
N VAL A 126 -17.06 -5.21 -29.82
CA VAL A 126 -18.35 -5.85 -29.55
C VAL A 126 -18.64 -6.75 -30.75
N TYR A 127 -18.99 -8.01 -30.52
CA TYR A 127 -19.41 -8.89 -31.61
C TYR A 127 -20.91 -8.78 -31.84
N GLN A 128 -21.34 -8.60 -33.07
CA GLN A 128 -22.74 -8.72 -33.48
C GLN A 128 -22.95 -10.05 -34.20
N THR A 129 -23.97 -10.78 -33.78
CA THR A 129 -24.38 -12.05 -34.39
C THR A 129 -25.90 -12.09 -34.59
N VAL A 130 -26.38 -13.01 -35.41
CA VAL A 130 -27.81 -13.28 -35.63
C VAL A 130 -28.09 -14.70 -35.17
N LEU A 131 -28.97 -14.85 -34.19
CA LEU A 131 -29.39 -16.13 -33.64
C LEU A 131 -30.30 -16.89 -34.63
N ASP A 132 -30.45 -18.21 -34.45
CA ASP A 132 -31.25 -19.09 -35.33
C ASP A 132 -32.70 -18.63 -35.51
N ASP A 133 -33.27 -17.96 -34.50
CA ASP A 133 -34.62 -17.40 -34.56
C ASP A 133 -34.70 -16.08 -35.35
N GLY A 134 -33.57 -15.61 -35.89
CA GLY A 134 -33.35 -14.37 -36.63
C GLY A 134 -33.12 -13.13 -35.76
N SER A 135 -32.78 -13.26 -34.46
CA SER A 135 -32.64 -12.13 -33.54
C SER A 135 -31.22 -11.59 -33.50
N ILE A 136 -31.05 -10.26 -33.46
CA ILE A 136 -29.73 -9.65 -33.31
C ILE A 136 -29.29 -9.76 -31.85
N ALA A 137 -28.13 -10.36 -31.62
CA ALA A 137 -27.46 -10.40 -30.34
C ALA A 137 -26.11 -9.69 -30.40
N TRP A 138 -25.79 -8.93 -29.36
CA TRP A 138 -24.46 -8.35 -29.15
C TRP A 138 -23.74 -9.12 -28.04
N VAL A 139 -22.51 -9.57 -28.31
CA VAL A 139 -21.63 -10.20 -27.31
C VAL A 139 -20.56 -9.19 -26.91
N LEU A 140 -20.51 -8.90 -25.61
CA LEU A 140 -19.53 -8.02 -24.98
C LEU A 140 -18.66 -8.84 -24.03
N HIS A 141 -17.39 -9.00 -24.37
CA HIS A 141 -16.37 -9.54 -23.46
C HIS A 141 -15.63 -8.40 -22.77
N LEU A 142 -15.48 -8.49 -21.45
CA LEU A 142 -14.66 -7.57 -20.65
C LEU A 142 -13.54 -8.33 -19.93
N ALA A 143 -12.33 -7.77 -19.89
CA ALA A 143 -11.21 -8.35 -19.16
C ALA A 143 -11.35 -8.24 -17.61
N ARG A 144 -12.39 -7.56 -17.13
CA ARG A 144 -12.70 -7.25 -15.72
C ARG A 144 -14.22 -7.08 -15.54
N PRO A 145 -14.78 -7.32 -14.33
CA PRO A 145 -16.19 -7.04 -14.07
C PRO A 145 -16.60 -5.57 -14.29
N PRO A 146 -17.80 -5.31 -14.85
CA PRO A 146 -18.36 -3.96 -14.92
C PRO A 146 -18.84 -3.47 -13.54
N LYS A 147 -19.21 -2.19 -13.42
CA LYS A 147 -19.73 -1.65 -12.15
C LYS A 147 -21.21 -1.96 -12.00
N TYR A 148 -21.54 -2.93 -11.16
CA TYR A 148 -22.92 -3.27 -10.80
C TYR A 148 -23.51 -2.29 -9.78
N PHE A 149 -24.82 -2.09 -9.90
CA PHE A 149 -25.66 -1.31 -9.00
C PHE A 149 -27.03 -1.97 -8.82
N TRP A 150 -27.63 -1.80 -7.65
CA TRP A 150 -29.05 -2.02 -7.41
C TRP A 150 -29.73 -0.68 -7.12
N ARG A 151 -31.05 -0.62 -7.20
CA ARG A 151 -31.84 0.60 -6.96
C ARG A 151 -32.50 0.53 -5.58
N MET A 152 -32.25 1.54 -4.75
CA MET A 152 -33.01 1.75 -3.52
C MET A 152 -34.44 2.19 -3.85
N ASP A 153 -35.41 1.49 -3.27
CA ASP A 153 -36.83 1.73 -3.54
C ASP A 153 -37.44 2.80 -2.62
N ASP A 154 -37.00 2.89 -1.36
CA ASP A 154 -37.22 4.12 -0.60
C ASP A 154 -36.35 5.26 -1.14
N VAL A 155 -37.01 6.29 -1.64
CA VAL A 155 -36.36 7.49 -2.14
C VAL A 155 -36.04 8.44 -0.99
N GLU A 156 -36.76 8.39 0.13
CA GLU A 156 -36.61 9.36 1.22
C GLU A 156 -35.32 9.11 2.03
N ALA A 157 -34.94 7.86 2.30
CA ALA A 157 -33.64 7.47 2.86
C ALA A 157 -32.43 7.98 2.05
N THR A 158 -32.59 8.23 0.74
CA THR A 158 -31.49 8.75 -0.11
C THR A 158 -31.25 10.27 0.05
N PHE A 159 -32.10 10.98 0.81
CA PHE A 159 -31.92 12.41 1.11
C PHE A 159 -30.98 12.63 2.30
N THR A 160 -29.80 13.16 2.04
CA THR A 160 -28.86 13.58 3.10
C THR A 160 -29.11 15.04 3.51
N PRO A 161 -29.15 15.39 4.81
CA PRO A 161 -29.58 16.73 5.28
C PRO A 161 -28.84 17.94 4.68
N ASP A 162 -27.54 17.80 4.39
CA ASP A 162 -26.68 18.84 3.79
C ASP A 162 -26.64 18.83 2.24
N ALA A 163 -27.48 18.02 1.58
CA ALA A 163 -27.47 17.87 0.13
C ALA A 163 -28.01 19.11 -0.62
N ARG A 164 -27.09 19.95 -1.12
CA ARG A 164 -27.42 21.05 -2.06
C ARG A 164 -27.98 20.57 -3.41
N THR A 165 -27.79 19.31 -3.76
CA THR A 165 -28.27 18.67 -4.98
C THR A 165 -28.57 17.20 -4.72
N TRP A 166 -29.67 16.71 -5.28
CA TRP A 166 -30.06 15.31 -5.39
C TRP A 166 -30.62 15.07 -6.80
N GLY A 167 -30.50 13.86 -7.35
CA GLY A 167 -31.13 13.49 -8.61
C GLY A 167 -31.18 11.97 -8.87
N PRO A 168 -31.77 11.54 -10.01
CA PRO A 168 -32.09 10.12 -10.28
C PRO A 168 -30.90 9.15 -10.46
N ARG A 169 -29.68 9.55 -10.11
CA ARG A 169 -28.50 8.69 -9.98
C ARG A 169 -28.22 8.33 -8.51
N ASP A 170 -28.66 9.13 -7.56
CA ASP A 170 -28.37 8.97 -6.13
C ASP A 170 -29.20 7.83 -5.49
N VAL A 171 -30.21 7.31 -6.19
CA VAL A 171 -30.95 6.08 -5.83
C VAL A 171 -30.25 4.77 -6.22
N TRP A 172 -29.09 4.83 -6.89
CA TRP A 172 -28.41 3.63 -7.40
C TRP A 172 -27.18 3.30 -6.54
N TYR A 173 -27.33 2.30 -5.69
CA TYR A 173 -26.31 1.81 -4.75
C TYR A 173 -25.44 0.77 -5.46
N ARG A 174 -24.11 0.78 -5.24
CA ARG A 174 -23.19 -0.21 -5.81
C ARG A 174 -23.58 -1.60 -5.31
N ALA A 175 -23.72 -2.54 -6.22
CA ALA A 175 -23.96 -3.95 -5.88
C ALA A 175 -22.64 -4.74 -5.90
N THR A 176 -22.51 -5.69 -4.98
CA THR A 176 -21.37 -6.63 -4.89
C THR A 176 -21.73 -8.06 -5.29
N ASN A 177 -23.03 -8.32 -5.46
CA ASN A 177 -23.63 -9.55 -5.93
C ASN A 177 -24.94 -9.23 -6.68
N VAL A 178 -25.48 -10.22 -7.37
CA VAL A 178 -26.83 -10.21 -7.95
C VAL A 178 -27.51 -11.50 -7.48
N ALA A 179 -28.62 -11.36 -6.77
CA ALA A 179 -29.31 -12.41 -6.02
C ALA A 179 -30.78 -12.01 -5.77
N GLN A 180 -31.64 -12.95 -5.37
CA GLN A 180 -32.96 -12.60 -4.82
C GLN A 180 -32.82 -11.97 -3.43
N ASP A 181 -32.06 -12.66 -2.57
CA ASP A 181 -31.69 -12.23 -1.22
C ASP A 181 -30.22 -11.75 -1.22
N LEU A 182 -29.98 -10.50 -0.79
CA LEU A 182 -28.65 -9.91 -0.71
C LEU A 182 -27.86 -10.39 0.52
N ASP A 183 -28.55 -10.95 1.53
CA ASP A 183 -27.97 -11.34 2.82
C ASP A 183 -27.65 -12.84 2.90
N THR A 184 -28.28 -13.69 2.08
CA THR A 184 -27.87 -15.09 1.89
C THR A 184 -26.37 -15.23 1.58
N PRO A 185 -25.77 -14.46 0.66
CA PRO A 185 -24.31 -14.42 0.46
C PRO A 185 -23.50 -14.08 1.72
N MET A 186 -24.02 -13.31 2.68
CA MET A 186 -23.32 -12.92 3.92
C MET A 186 -23.11 -14.09 4.90
N ARG A 187 -23.76 -15.24 4.67
CA ARG A 187 -23.65 -16.44 5.52
C ARG A 187 -22.46 -17.35 5.17
N TYR A 188 -21.68 -17.00 4.14
CA TYR A 188 -20.62 -17.83 3.58
C TYR A 188 -19.24 -17.14 3.63
N PRO A 189 -18.11 -17.89 3.70
CA PRO A 189 -16.77 -17.33 3.44
C PRO A 189 -16.67 -16.82 2.00
N VAL A 190 -15.73 -15.92 1.70
CA VAL A 190 -15.51 -15.45 0.31
C VAL A 190 -14.52 -16.36 -0.41
N ALA A 191 -14.82 -16.70 -1.67
CA ALA A 191 -13.98 -17.55 -2.52
C ALA A 191 -14.01 -17.09 -3.99
N VAL A 192 -13.16 -17.68 -4.83
CA VAL A 192 -13.24 -17.54 -6.30
C VAL A 192 -14.54 -18.15 -6.83
N HIS A 193 -14.98 -19.26 -6.23
CA HIS A 193 -16.25 -19.93 -6.50
C HIS A 193 -17.01 -20.11 -5.17
N ASN A 194 -18.21 -19.53 -5.10
CA ASN A 194 -19.05 -19.46 -3.91
C ASN A 194 -20.24 -20.42 -4.07
N GLU A 195 -20.29 -21.48 -3.24
CA GLU A 195 -21.38 -22.48 -3.20
C GLU A 195 -22.65 -21.94 -2.50
N ILE A 196 -23.13 -20.78 -2.96
CA ILE A 196 -24.29 -20.08 -2.40
C ILE A 196 -25.58 -20.74 -2.90
N LYS A 197 -26.44 -21.16 -1.96
CA LYS A 197 -27.66 -21.94 -2.22
C LYS A 197 -28.87 -21.04 -2.62
N ASP A 198 -28.66 -20.08 -3.51
CA ASP A 198 -29.71 -19.29 -4.18
C ASP A 198 -29.64 -19.53 -5.69
N PRO A 199 -30.67 -20.14 -6.33
CA PRO A 199 -30.71 -20.34 -7.79
C PRO A 199 -30.60 -19.04 -8.59
N ASP A 200 -31.00 -17.89 -8.03
CA ASP A 200 -30.90 -16.58 -8.67
C ASP A 200 -29.60 -15.82 -8.36
N TYR A 201 -28.72 -16.35 -7.51
CA TYR A 201 -27.35 -15.85 -7.33
C TYR A 201 -26.52 -15.93 -8.63
N ALA A 202 -25.74 -14.88 -8.91
CA ALA A 202 -24.86 -14.81 -10.06
C ALA A 202 -23.43 -14.40 -9.67
N GLU A 203 -22.44 -15.16 -10.14
CA GLU A 203 -21.01 -14.92 -9.91
C GLU A 203 -20.47 -13.81 -10.82
N ILE A 204 -21.05 -12.62 -10.66
CA ILE A 204 -20.75 -11.40 -11.42
C ILE A 204 -19.28 -10.94 -11.34
N GLY A 205 -18.49 -11.52 -10.43
CA GLY A 205 -17.05 -11.30 -10.28
C GLY A 205 -16.18 -12.13 -11.24
N CYS A 206 -16.66 -13.26 -11.76
CA CYS A 206 -15.97 -14.04 -12.81
C CYS A 206 -16.69 -14.01 -14.16
N TRP A 207 -18.02 -13.89 -14.18
CA TRP A 207 -18.83 -13.85 -15.42
C TRP A 207 -18.74 -12.48 -16.12
N THR A 208 -17.62 -12.22 -16.80
CA THR A 208 -17.32 -10.95 -17.47
C THR A 208 -17.73 -10.88 -18.95
N THR A 209 -18.41 -11.90 -19.46
CA THR A 209 -18.91 -11.94 -20.84
C THR A 209 -20.44 -11.93 -20.86
N PHE A 210 -21.02 -11.06 -21.70
CA PHE A 210 -22.45 -10.76 -21.72
C PHE A 210 -23.01 -10.93 -23.13
N ARG A 211 -24.17 -11.61 -23.26
CA ARG A 211 -24.96 -11.62 -24.51
C ARG A 211 -26.22 -10.79 -24.32
N LEU A 212 -26.41 -9.80 -25.18
CA LEU A 212 -27.50 -8.82 -25.13
C LEU A 212 -28.37 -9.03 -26.37
N VAL A 213 -29.53 -9.69 -26.21
CA VAL A 213 -30.44 -9.99 -27.32
C VAL A 213 -31.45 -8.85 -27.47
N VAL A 214 -31.50 -8.22 -28.65
CA VAL A 214 -32.34 -7.03 -28.92
C VAL A 214 -33.81 -7.42 -29.07
N ALA A 215 -34.72 -6.59 -28.54
CA ALA A 215 -36.15 -6.91 -28.53
C ALA A 215 -36.85 -6.85 -29.91
N ASP A 216 -37.70 -7.83 -30.17
CA ASP A 216 -38.51 -8.02 -31.39
C ASP A 216 -39.35 -6.80 -31.82
N LYS A 217 -39.66 -5.89 -30.89
CA LYS A 217 -40.34 -4.60 -31.13
C LYS A 217 -39.67 -3.78 -32.27
N PHE A 218 -38.41 -4.07 -32.60
CA PHE A 218 -37.62 -3.39 -33.63
C PHE A 218 -37.56 -4.06 -35.01
N ARG A 219 -38.05 -5.30 -35.20
CA ARG A 219 -37.91 -6.06 -36.47
C ARG A 219 -38.62 -5.46 -37.69
N ARG A 220 -39.66 -4.65 -37.51
CA ARG A 220 -40.56 -4.21 -38.61
C ARG A 220 -40.11 -2.98 -39.40
N ARG A 221 -38.82 -2.61 -39.36
CA ARG A 221 -38.20 -1.64 -40.29
C ARG A 221 -36.75 -2.06 -40.59
N PRO A 222 -36.25 -1.86 -41.83
CA PRO A 222 -34.82 -1.99 -42.10
C PRO A 222 -34.08 -0.94 -41.26
N GLU A 223 -33.14 -1.41 -40.45
CA GLU A 223 -32.44 -0.65 -39.40
C GLU A 223 -33.36 0.13 -38.43
N SER A 224 -33.49 -0.39 -37.20
CA SER A 224 -33.99 0.43 -36.10
C SER A 224 -33.03 1.61 -35.88
N ARG A 225 -33.52 2.82 -36.11
CA ARG A 225 -32.77 4.08 -35.92
C ARG A 225 -32.03 4.14 -34.58
N ALA A 226 -32.59 3.54 -33.53
CA ALA A 226 -31.96 3.47 -32.20
C ALA A 226 -30.72 2.56 -32.18
N LEU A 227 -30.77 1.40 -32.84
CA LEU A 227 -29.64 0.45 -32.90
C LEU A 227 -28.50 1.00 -33.76
N SER A 228 -28.79 1.61 -34.91
CA SER A 228 -27.78 2.25 -35.77
C SER A 228 -27.17 3.49 -35.11
N GLN A 229 -27.94 4.23 -34.29
CA GLN A 229 -27.40 5.29 -33.42
C GLN A 229 -26.48 4.72 -32.34
N LEU A 230 -26.81 3.56 -31.75
CA LEU A 230 -25.99 2.89 -30.74
C LEU A 230 -24.67 2.39 -31.34
N ARG A 231 -24.73 1.70 -32.50
CA ARG A 231 -23.55 1.27 -33.27
C ARG A 231 -22.65 2.47 -33.62
N LYS A 232 -23.20 3.52 -34.22
CA LYS A 232 -22.43 4.72 -34.57
C LYS A 232 -21.84 5.42 -33.35
N GLY A 233 -22.53 5.38 -32.21
CA GLY A 233 -22.01 5.90 -30.94
C GLY A 233 -20.83 5.08 -30.39
N LEU A 234 -20.80 3.75 -30.60
CA LEU A 234 -19.63 2.92 -30.28
C LEU A 234 -18.45 3.22 -31.21
N GLU A 235 -18.71 3.34 -32.51
CA GLU A 235 -17.72 3.70 -33.53
C GLU A 235 -17.12 5.10 -33.25
N GLU A 236 -17.93 6.10 -32.90
CA GLU A 236 -17.49 7.44 -32.47
C GLU A 236 -16.73 7.46 -31.12
N LEU A 237 -16.73 6.35 -30.38
CA LEU A 237 -15.98 6.16 -29.13
C LEU A 237 -14.72 5.29 -29.29
N ASN A 238 -14.40 4.86 -30.52
CA ASN A 238 -13.32 3.92 -30.89
C ASN A 238 -13.53 2.46 -30.41
N VAL A 239 -14.78 1.98 -30.41
CA VAL A 239 -15.12 0.57 -30.15
C VAL A 239 -15.62 -0.05 -31.46
N SER A 240 -14.97 -1.12 -31.95
CA SER A 240 -15.42 -1.80 -33.18
C SER A 240 -16.66 -2.66 -32.93
N VAL A 241 -17.58 -2.68 -33.90
CA VAL A 241 -18.69 -3.64 -33.93
C VAL A 241 -18.42 -4.62 -35.07
N GLU A 242 -17.95 -5.82 -34.71
CA GLU A 242 -17.50 -6.85 -35.66
C GLU A 242 -18.59 -7.90 -35.83
N TYR A 243 -18.87 -8.28 -37.08
CA TYR A 243 -19.97 -9.20 -37.41
C TYR A 243 -19.48 -10.64 -37.49
N CYS A 244 -20.16 -11.57 -36.79
CA CYS A 244 -19.75 -12.96 -36.69
C CYS A 244 -20.98 -13.89 -36.59
N ASP A 245 -21.35 -14.55 -37.69
CA ASP A 245 -22.47 -15.52 -37.71
C ASP A 245 -22.13 -16.80 -36.92
N ALA A 246 -20.86 -17.22 -36.91
CA ALA A 246 -20.42 -18.48 -36.31
C ALA A 246 -20.07 -18.40 -34.81
N PHE A 247 -20.68 -17.47 -34.06
CA PHE A 247 -20.38 -17.29 -32.64
C PHE A 247 -21.09 -18.36 -31.79
N SER A 248 -20.32 -19.15 -31.05
CA SER A 248 -20.84 -20.33 -30.33
C SER A 248 -21.34 -19.99 -28.92
N PHE A 249 -22.46 -20.63 -28.53
CA PHE A 249 -23.15 -20.40 -27.25
C PHE A 249 -23.49 -21.71 -26.51
N PRO A 250 -22.50 -22.53 -26.10
CA PRO A 250 -22.74 -23.67 -25.22
C PRO A 250 -23.34 -23.19 -23.89
N ARG A 251 -24.11 -24.06 -23.22
CA ARG A 251 -24.51 -23.85 -21.82
C ARG A 251 -23.45 -24.43 -20.89
N GLY A 252 -23.35 -23.90 -19.67
CA GLY A 252 -22.51 -24.46 -18.61
C GLY A 252 -22.84 -25.94 -18.34
N GLY A 253 -21.80 -26.71 -18.01
CA GLY A 253 -21.87 -28.11 -17.59
C GLY A 253 -21.04 -28.32 -16.33
N GLU A 254 -20.45 -29.50 -16.17
CA GLU A 254 -19.44 -29.74 -15.13
C GLU A 254 -18.22 -28.82 -15.31
N THR A 255 -17.68 -28.36 -14.19
CA THR A 255 -16.55 -27.42 -14.11
C THR A 255 -15.38 -28.05 -13.36
N MET A 256 -14.24 -27.35 -13.29
CA MET A 256 -13.13 -27.78 -12.44
C MET A 256 -13.51 -27.99 -10.97
N TRP A 257 -14.51 -27.28 -10.46
CA TRP A 257 -14.88 -27.31 -9.05
C TRP A 257 -15.58 -28.63 -8.67
N ASP A 258 -16.32 -29.23 -9.60
CA ASP A 258 -17.05 -30.49 -9.43
C ASP A 258 -16.12 -31.72 -9.30
N TYR A 259 -14.87 -31.59 -9.73
CA TYR A 259 -13.85 -32.66 -9.69
C TYR A 259 -12.81 -32.49 -8.57
N LEU A 260 -12.90 -31.47 -7.71
CA LEU A 260 -11.83 -31.12 -6.75
C LEU A 260 -12.28 -31.19 -5.29
N ASP A 261 -11.31 -31.33 -4.39
CA ASP A 261 -11.53 -31.36 -2.94
C ASP A 261 -12.18 -30.06 -2.43
N HIS A 262 -13.45 -30.15 -2.04
CA HIS A 262 -14.23 -29.08 -1.43
C HIS A 262 -14.85 -29.59 -0.11
N PRO A 263 -14.42 -29.11 1.07
CA PRO A 263 -15.04 -29.51 2.34
C PRO A 263 -16.46 -28.91 2.44
N PRO A 264 -17.51 -29.71 2.69
CA PRO A 264 -18.90 -29.22 2.68
C PRO A 264 -19.17 -28.27 3.84
N LEU A 265 -19.82 -27.15 3.51
CA LEU A 265 -20.19 -26.08 4.45
C LEU A 265 -21.40 -26.50 5.32
N THR A 266 -21.10 -27.31 6.34
CA THR A 266 -21.99 -27.95 7.35
C THR A 266 -23.06 -28.91 6.76
N ASP A 267 -23.54 -29.93 7.47
CA ASP A 267 -23.68 -30.14 8.93
C ASP A 267 -23.36 -31.61 9.37
N LYS A 268 -23.44 -31.90 10.68
CA LYS A 268 -23.21 -33.20 11.35
C LYS A 268 -24.27 -34.27 11.02
N GLY A 269 -24.44 -34.60 9.75
CA GLY A 269 -25.31 -35.68 9.29
C GLY A 269 -24.52 -36.88 8.72
N HIS A 270 -24.77 -38.09 9.22
CA HIS A 270 -24.26 -39.34 8.63
C HIS A 270 -25.03 -39.69 7.33
N GLY A 271 -24.88 -38.85 6.30
CA GLY A 271 -25.59 -38.96 5.02
C GLY A 271 -25.06 -40.06 4.10
N SER A 272 -25.45 -41.31 4.38
CA SER A 272 -25.39 -42.49 3.49
C SER A 272 -24.22 -42.59 2.48
N ALA A 273 -23.27 -43.50 2.76
CA ALA A 273 -22.13 -43.80 1.89
C ALA A 273 -22.50 -44.26 0.45
N LEU A 274 -23.76 -44.61 0.18
CA LEU A 274 -24.25 -44.94 -1.17
C LEU A 274 -24.26 -43.74 -2.11
N LEU A 275 -24.40 -42.50 -1.61
CA LEU A 275 -24.38 -41.29 -2.45
C LEU A 275 -22.95 -40.94 -2.89
N ALA A 276 -21.96 -41.19 -2.03
CA ALA A 276 -20.54 -41.00 -2.35
C ALA A 276 -20.02 -41.95 -3.45
N MET A 277 -20.72 -43.07 -3.71
CA MET A 277 -20.38 -44.03 -4.77
C MET A 277 -20.87 -43.61 -6.18
N ALA A 278 -21.62 -42.51 -6.29
CA ALA A 278 -22.18 -42.00 -7.54
C ALA A 278 -21.64 -40.60 -7.94
N ALA A 279 -20.76 -40.01 -7.13
CA ALA A 279 -20.10 -38.74 -7.42
C ALA A 279 -18.90 -38.93 -8.37
N PRO A 280 -18.48 -37.87 -9.11
CA PRO A 280 -17.21 -37.87 -9.83
C PRO A 280 -16.01 -38.17 -8.90
N PRO A 281 -14.92 -38.78 -9.41
CA PRO A 281 -13.74 -39.03 -8.60
C PRO A 281 -13.07 -37.71 -8.22
N ILE A 282 -13.06 -37.40 -6.93
CA ILE A 282 -12.50 -36.15 -6.39
C ILE A 282 -10.97 -36.18 -6.48
N ILE A 283 -10.37 -35.14 -7.07
CA ILE A 283 -8.94 -35.05 -7.40
C ILE A 283 -8.21 -34.16 -6.39
N HIS A 284 -7.49 -34.78 -5.46
CA HIS A 284 -6.69 -34.05 -4.48
C HIS A 284 -5.48 -33.37 -5.14
N LEU A 285 -5.40 -32.03 -5.03
CA LEU A 285 -4.26 -31.23 -5.43
C LEU A 285 -3.53 -30.66 -4.20
N PRO A 286 -2.23 -30.96 -4.00
CA PRO A 286 -1.45 -30.39 -2.89
C PRO A 286 -1.53 -28.87 -2.87
N PHE A 287 -1.72 -28.27 -1.69
CA PHE A 287 -2.08 -26.85 -1.55
C PHE A 287 -1.24 -25.83 -2.37
N PRO A 288 0.09 -25.96 -2.54
CA PRO A 288 0.85 -25.06 -3.42
C PRO A 288 0.35 -25.08 -4.87
N VAL A 289 0.01 -26.26 -5.40
CA VAL A 289 -0.54 -26.46 -6.75
C VAL A 289 -1.96 -25.93 -6.82
N ARG A 290 -2.82 -26.27 -5.84
CA ARG A 290 -4.21 -25.79 -5.78
C ARG A 290 -4.29 -24.26 -5.70
N TYR A 291 -3.46 -23.63 -4.86
CA TYR A 291 -3.36 -22.17 -4.78
C TYR A 291 -2.96 -21.56 -6.13
N GLN A 292 -1.92 -22.10 -6.79
CA GLN A 292 -1.45 -21.54 -8.06
C GLN A 292 -2.44 -21.78 -9.23
N LEU A 293 -3.22 -22.87 -9.19
CA LEU A 293 -4.32 -23.08 -10.13
C LEU A 293 -5.43 -22.02 -9.92
N GLU A 294 -5.80 -21.72 -8.68
CA GLU A 294 -6.72 -20.62 -8.38
C GLU A 294 -6.13 -19.23 -8.71
N VAL A 295 -4.81 -19.04 -8.70
CA VAL A 295 -4.16 -17.84 -9.27
C VAL A 295 -4.44 -17.74 -10.78
N CYS A 296 -4.18 -18.79 -11.55
CA CYS A 296 -4.43 -18.79 -13.00
C CYS A 296 -5.90 -18.49 -13.32
N VAL A 297 -6.84 -19.09 -12.60
CA VAL A 297 -8.29 -18.89 -12.80
C VAL A 297 -8.74 -17.49 -12.39
N SER A 298 -8.42 -17.03 -11.16
CA SER A 298 -8.83 -15.71 -10.66
C SER A 298 -8.13 -14.53 -11.35
N ARG A 299 -7.03 -14.79 -12.07
CA ARG A 299 -6.41 -13.84 -12.99
C ARG A 299 -7.04 -13.87 -14.39
N GLY A 300 -7.63 -14.98 -14.83
CA GLY A 300 -8.24 -15.15 -16.16
C GLY A 300 -7.31 -15.79 -17.20
N MET A 301 -6.27 -16.50 -16.76
CA MET A 301 -5.33 -17.23 -17.63
C MET A 301 -5.82 -18.64 -17.98
N LEU A 302 -6.68 -19.20 -17.13
CA LEU A 302 -7.45 -20.42 -17.39
C LEU A 302 -8.93 -20.15 -17.09
N ASN A 303 -9.82 -20.82 -17.82
CA ASN A 303 -11.27 -20.75 -17.57
C ASN A 303 -11.71 -21.99 -16.79
N GLU A 304 -12.50 -21.80 -15.73
CA GLU A 304 -13.08 -22.87 -14.90
C GLU A 304 -13.91 -23.90 -15.71
N ASN A 305 -14.36 -23.51 -16.91
CA ASN A 305 -15.14 -24.32 -17.85
C ASN A 305 -14.29 -24.98 -18.97
N SER A 306 -12.99 -24.66 -19.10
CA SER A 306 -12.08 -25.35 -20.04
C SER A 306 -11.11 -26.31 -19.35
N ILE A 307 -10.96 -26.22 -18.02
CA ILE A 307 -10.23 -27.18 -17.20
C ILE A 307 -11.03 -28.48 -17.08
N THR A 308 -10.48 -29.58 -17.57
CA THR A 308 -11.10 -30.92 -17.57
C THR A 308 -10.50 -31.83 -16.50
N ALA A 309 -11.18 -32.93 -16.18
CA ALA A 309 -10.66 -33.97 -15.29
C ALA A 309 -9.31 -34.56 -15.77
N ASP A 310 -9.07 -34.69 -17.09
CA ASP A 310 -7.76 -35.13 -17.62
C ASP A 310 -6.64 -34.12 -17.33
N PHE A 311 -6.90 -32.82 -17.47
CA PHE A 311 -5.95 -31.78 -17.06
C PHE A 311 -5.63 -31.87 -15.57
N LEU A 312 -6.66 -32.04 -14.72
CA LEU A 312 -6.49 -32.14 -13.27
C LEU A 312 -5.74 -33.42 -12.85
N HIS A 313 -6.01 -34.56 -13.48
CA HIS A 313 -5.26 -35.81 -13.25
C HIS A 313 -3.79 -35.68 -13.69
N ARG A 314 -3.50 -35.07 -14.85
CA ARG A 314 -2.12 -34.80 -15.29
C ARG A 314 -1.39 -33.86 -14.32
N LEU A 315 -2.07 -32.82 -13.85
CA LEU A 315 -1.54 -31.87 -12.88
C LEU A 315 -1.23 -32.54 -11.52
N ALA A 316 -2.10 -33.45 -11.07
CA ALA A 316 -1.92 -34.24 -9.85
C ALA A 316 -0.81 -35.32 -9.98
N ALA A 317 -0.56 -35.83 -11.18
CA ALA A 317 0.49 -36.83 -11.46
C ALA A 317 1.91 -36.23 -11.50
N LEU A 318 2.05 -34.92 -11.69
CA LEU A 318 3.33 -34.22 -11.58
C LEU A 318 3.77 -34.08 -10.12
N ARG A 319 5.10 -34.01 -9.88
CA ARG A 319 5.61 -33.62 -8.56
C ARG A 319 5.09 -32.21 -8.22
N PRO A 320 4.75 -31.88 -6.95
CA PRO A 320 4.12 -30.59 -6.61
C PRO A 320 4.92 -29.36 -7.06
N PHE A 321 6.25 -29.44 -7.07
CA PHE A 321 7.13 -28.41 -7.59
C PHE A 321 7.00 -28.21 -9.10
N ASP A 322 6.90 -29.29 -9.88
CA ASP A 322 6.76 -29.24 -11.34
C ASP A 322 5.36 -28.75 -11.77
N ALA A 323 4.32 -29.17 -11.04
CA ALA A 323 2.96 -28.68 -11.23
C ALA A 323 2.85 -27.17 -10.90
N THR A 324 3.39 -26.74 -9.75
CA THR A 324 3.37 -25.33 -9.35
C THR A 324 4.12 -24.46 -10.35
N ARG A 325 5.33 -24.87 -10.78
CA ARG A 325 6.18 -24.03 -11.64
C ARG A 325 5.64 -23.86 -13.07
N ARG A 326 4.96 -24.86 -13.65
CA ARG A 326 4.21 -24.70 -14.90
C ARG A 326 3.06 -23.68 -14.77
N LEU A 327 2.33 -23.69 -13.65
CA LEU A 327 1.25 -22.72 -13.39
C LEU A 327 1.78 -21.32 -13.03
N GLU A 328 2.97 -21.20 -12.41
CA GLU A 328 3.65 -19.92 -12.23
C GLU A 328 4.11 -19.31 -13.58
N TYR A 329 4.66 -20.12 -14.48
CA TYR A 329 4.95 -19.69 -15.86
C TYR A 329 3.72 -19.11 -16.55
N LEU A 330 2.58 -19.82 -16.54
CA LEU A 330 1.34 -19.34 -17.17
C LEU A 330 0.81 -18.05 -16.53
N ALA A 331 0.92 -17.92 -15.21
CA ALA A 331 0.56 -16.69 -14.51
C ALA A 331 1.50 -15.51 -14.84
N ASP A 332 2.78 -15.77 -15.06
CA ASP A 332 3.79 -14.76 -15.42
C ASP A 332 3.67 -14.29 -16.89
N GLN A 333 3.19 -15.14 -17.82
CA GLN A 333 2.89 -14.71 -19.20
C GLN A 333 1.70 -13.74 -19.28
N ASN A 334 0.70 -13.90 -18.40
CA ASN A 334 -0.51 -13.08 -18.35
C ASN A 334 -1.30 -13.05 -19.68
N GLU A 335 -1.37 -14.18 -20.39
CA GLU A 335 -2.26 -14.38 -21.56
C GLU A 335 -3.24 -15.56 -21.34
N PRO A 336 -4.51 -15.47 -21.82
CA PRO A 336 -5.48 -16.56 -21.65
C PRO A 336 -5.17 -17.80 -22.50
N LEU A 337 -4.96 -18.95 -21.83
CA LEU A 337 -4.80 -20.24 -22.46
C LEU A 337 -6.17 -20.95 -22.56
N TYR A 338 -6.74 -20.95 -23.76
CA TYR A 338 -8.08 -21.52 -24.01
C TYR A 338 -8.13 -23.05 -23.88
N ASP A 339 -7.04 -23.75 -24.24
CA ASP A 339 -6.88 -25.21 -24.12
C ASP A 339 -5.80 -25.52 -23.06
N PRO A 340 -6.20 -25.88 -21.82
CA PRO A 340 -5.25 -26.08 -20.72
C PRO A 340 -4.26 -27.22 -20.93
N LEU A 341 -4.54 -28.20 -21.81
CA LEU A 341 -3.65 -29.35 -22.01
C LEU A 341 -2.33 -28.99 -22.68
N GLN A 342 -2.28 -27.85 -23.40
CA GLN A 342 -1.07 -27.35 -24.06
C GLN A 342 0.04 -27.01 -23.05
N LEU A 343 -0.31 -26.69 -21.80
CA LEU A 343 0.65 -26.42 -20.71
C LEU A 343 1.58 -27.62 -20.39
N PHE A 344 1.18 -28.84 -20.76
CA PHE A 344 2.01 -30.04 -20.61
C PHE A 344 2.91 -30.32 -21.82
N ALA A 345 2.59 -29.73 -22.99
CA ALA A 345 3.40 -29.85 -24.22
C ALA A 345 4.43 -28.71 -24.36
N ASP A 346 4.24 -27.61 -23.63
CA ASP A 346 5.12 -26.44 -23.60
C ASP A 346 6.48 -26.76 -22.92
N SER A 347 7.57 -26.56 -23.65
CA SER A 347 8.97 -26.76 -23.22
C SER A 347 9.50 -25.67 -22.31
N ASP A 348 8.95 -24.47 -22.40
CA ASP A 348 9.37 -23.30 -21.65
C ASP A 348 8.68 -23.32 -20.28
N ALA A 349 7.41 -23.75 -20.24
CA ALA A 349 6.74 -24.17 -19.01
C ALA A 349 7.46 -25.34 -18.31
N GLU A 350 7.99 -26.30 -19.07
CA GLU A 350 8.77 -27.42 -18.50
C GLU A 350 10.14 -27.01 -17.96
N SER A 351 10.77 -25.97 -18.52
CA SER A 351 12.10 -25.49 -18.12
C SER A 351 12.08 -24.30 -17.15
N TYR A 352 10.91 -23.69 -16.91
CA TYR A 352 10.72 -22.58 -15.96
C TYR A 352 11.15 -22.95 -14.51
N VAL A 353 11.96 -22.10 -13.88
CA VAL A 353 12.43 -22.28 -12.49
C VAL A 353 12.13 -21.01 -11.66
N PRO A 354 11.22 -21.07 -10.66
CA PRO A 354 10.85 -19.93 -9.85
C PRO A 354 11.98 -19.49 -8.90
N ASN A 355 11.78 -18.35 -8.24
CA ASN A 355 12.81 -17.72 -7.42
C ASN A 355 12.92 -18.35 -6.02
N THR A 356 13.96 -19.17 -5.81
CA THR A 356 14.09 -20.05 -4.63
C THR A 356 15.14 -19.65 -3.58
N LYS A 357 16.01 -18.66 -3.84
CA LYS A 357 16.94 -18.12 -2.82
C LYS A 357 16.37 -16.82 -2.23
N ILE A 358 15.86 -16.90 -1.00
CA ILE A 358 15.25 -15.80 -0.26
C ILE A 358 16.21 -15.35 0.86
N PRO A 359 16.61 -14.06 0.95
CA PRO A 359 17.41 -13.55 2.06
C PRO A 359 16.73 -13.73 3.42
N HIS A 360 17.52 -13.92 4.49
CA HIS A 360 17.03 -14.35 5.82
C HIS A 360 16.04 -13.41 6.52
N TYR A 361 15.92 -12.17 6.05
CA TYR A 361 14.99 -11.16 6.55
C TYR A 361 13.72 -11.03 5.69
N CYS A 362 13.61 -11.81 4.63
CA CYS A 362 12.45 -11.90 3.74
C CYS A 362 11.74 -13.24 3.88
N THR A 363 10.52 -13.32 3.35
CA THR A 363 9.64 -14.50 3.42
C THR A 363 8.71 -14.53 2.22
N LEU A 364 8.25 -15.72 1.83
CA LEU A 364 7.38 -15.89 0.67
C LEU A 364 5.90 -15.73 1.08
N ILE A 365 5.25 -14.64 0.66
CA ILE A 365 3.88 -14.28 1.08
C ILE A 365 2.91 -14.49 -0.09
N ARG A 366 1.78 -15.15 0.21
CA ARG A 366 0.61 -15.25 -0.67
C ARG A 366 -0.22 -13.97 -0.58
N LYS A 367 -0.81 -13.53 -1.69
CA LYS A 367 -1.62 -12.30 -1.73
C LYS A 367 -2.98 -12.52 -2.41
N ALA A 368 -4.03 -12.05 -1.74
CA ALA A 368 -5.37 -11.92 -2.29
C ALA A 368 -5.74 -10.44 -2.44
N ILE A 369 -6.33 -10.09 -3.59
CA ILE A 369 -6.88 -8.78 -3.87
C ILE A 369 -8.40 -8.92 -3.98
N ILE A 370 -9.11 -8.27 -3.06
CA ILE A 370 -10.57 -8.21 -3.01
C ILE A 370 -11.03 -6.98 -3.78
N THR A 371 -11.95 -7.18 -4.72
CA THR A 371 -12.66 -6.09 -5.39
C THR A 371 -14.14 -6.10 -4.98
N PRO A 372 -14.96 -5.09 -5.37
CA PRO A 372 -16.39 -5.07 -5.06
C PRO A 372 -17.15 -6.34 -5.50
N THR A 373 -16.75 -6.99 -6.59
CA THR A 373 -17.42 -8.21 -7.09
C THR A 373 -16.54 -9.47 -7.07
N ALA A 374 -15.23 -9.32 -7.29
CA ALA A 374 -14.30 -10.43 -7.48
C ALA A 374 -13.30 -10.62 -6.34
N ILE A 375 -12.51 -11.68 -6.45
CA ILE A 375 -11.28 -11.93 -5.70
C ILE A 375 -10.21 -12.38 -6.70
N ARG A 376 -8.99 -11.85 -6.59
CA ARG A 376 -7.87 -12.15 -7.50
C ARG A 376 -6.64 -12.49 -6.69
N TYR A 377 -6.08 -13.69 -6.89
CA TYR A 377 -4.84 -14.09 -6.24
C TYR A 377 -3.62 -13.67 -7.07
N ASN A 378 -2.45 -13.67 -6.44
CA ASN A 378 -1.15 -13.51 -7.09
C ASN A 378 -0.27 -14.72 -6.81
N SER A 379 0.60 -15.08 -7.75
CA SER A 379 1.74 -15.97 -7.51
C SER A 379 2.53 -15.46 -6.29
N PRO A 380 3.05 -16.32 -5.39
CA PRO A 380 3.68 -15.87 -4.16
C PRO A 380 4.86 -14.91 -4.40
N ALA A 381 5.00 -13.90 -3.55
CA ALA A 381 6.00 -12.83 -3.69
C ALA A 381 6.92 -12.76 -2.47
N VAL A 382 8.15 -12.27 -2.66
CA VAL A 382 9.18 -12.21 -1.60
C VAL A 382 9.10 -10.86 -0.88
N GLU A 383 8.44 -10.83 0.29
CA GLU A 383 8.28 -9.60 1.08
C GLU A 383 9.30 -9.52 2.22
N ALA A 384 9.67 -8.30 2.62
CA ALA A 384 10.45 -8.05 3.83
C ALA A 384 9.64 -8.41 5.08
N SER A 385 10.14 -9.41 5.82
CA SER A 385 9.41 -10.08 6.89
C SER A 385 9.18 -9.17 8.10
N ASN A 386 8.18 -9.53 8.89
CA ASN A 386 7.81 -8.88 10.15
C ASN A 386 7.97 -9.88 11.31
N ARG A 387 7.85 -9.39 12.54
CA ARG A 387 8.06 -10.18 13.76
C ARG A 387 7.18 -11.43 13.83
N VAL A 388 5.93 -11.34 13.36
CA VAL A 388 4.96 -12.44 13.38
C VAL A 388 5.36 -13.52 12.39
N VAL A 389 5.60 -13.15 11.13
CA VAL A 389 5.93 -14.13 10.08
C VAL A 389 7.31 -14.75 10.32
N ARG A 390 8.29 -14.01 10.89
CA ARG A 390 9.55 -14.61 11.40
C ARG A 390 9.30 -15.69 12.45
N LYS A 391 8.49 -15.41 13.49
CA LYS A 391 8.22 -16.38 14.56
C LYS A 391 7.52 -17.64 14.05
N TYR A 392 6.56 -17.48 13.15
CA TYR A 392 5.74 -18.55 12.59
C TYR A 392 6.19 -18.97 11.17
N ASN A 393 7.48 -18.81 10.84
CA ASN A 393 8.03 -19.10 9.51
C ASN A 393 7.87 -20.59 9.09
N HIS A 394 7.76 -21.49 10.06
CA HIS A 394 7.44 -22.90 9.85
C HIS A 394 5.99 -23.15 9.37
N LEU A 395 5.11 -22.13 9.45
CA LEU A 395 3.75 -22.08 8.91
C LEU A 395 3.59 -20.96 7.87
N GLN A 396 4.67 -20.53 7.19
CA GLN A 396 4.63 -19.39 6.27
C GLN A 396 3.58 -19.53 5.14
N ASP A 397 3.25 -20.76 4.73
CA ASP A 397 2.25 -21.04 3.69
C ASP A 397 0.80 -20.81 4.15
N ARG A 398 0.58 -20.71 5.46
CA ARG A 398 -0.71 -20.41 6.10
C ARG A 398 -0.95 -18.93 6.34
N PHE A 399 -0.01 -18.04 5.97
CA PHE A 399 -0.26 -16.60 5.95
C PHE A 399 -0.75 -16.13 4.57
N LEU A 400 -1.67 -15.15 4.58
CA LEU A 400 -2.22 -14.50 3.39
C LEU A 400 -2.27 -12.99 3.62
N ARG A 401 -1.69 -12.18 2.72
CA ARG A 401 -1.85 -10.72 2.72
C ARG A 401 -3.08 -10.38 1.88
N VAL A 402 -4.05 -9.68 2.47
CA VAL A 402 -5.32 -9.31 1.82
C VAL A 402 -5.33 -7.81 1.57
N GLN A 403 -5.83 -7.37 0.41
CA GLN A 403 -5.97 -5.95 0.06
C GLN A 403 -7.29 -5.67 -0.66
N PHE A 404 -7.98 -4.60 -0.29
CA PHE A 404 -9.29 -4.18 -0.81
C PHE A 404 -9.13 -2.99 -1.77
N VAL A 405 -9.51 -3.14 -3.05
CA VAL A 405 -9.30 -2.16 -4.13
C VAL A 405 -10.50 -2.08 -5.07
N GLU A 406 -10.60 -1.04 -5.91
CA GLU A 406 -11.63 -0.98 -6.97
C GLU A 406 -11.30 -1.97 -8.11
N GLU A 407 -12.29 -2.44 -8.87
CA GLU A 407 -12.18 -3.47 -9.95
C GLU A 407 -10.99 -3.29 -10.93
N ALA A 408 -10.57 -2.05 -11.17
CA ALA A 408 -9.44 -1.74 -12.04
C ALA A 408 -8.05 -2.09 -11.45
N GLU A 409 -7.99 -2.53 -10.19
CA GLU A 409 -6.76 -2.64 -9.37
C GLU A 409 -5.95 -1.32 -9.36
N GLN A 410 -6.65 -0.20 -9.61
CA GLN A 410 -6.12 1.13 -9.82
C GLN A 410 -7.04 2.12 -9.10
N GLY A 411 -6.65 2.50 -7.88
CA GLY A 411 -7.45 3.30 -6.96
C GLY A 411 -7.87 2.50 -5.71
N ARG A 412 -7.93 3.21 -4.58
CA ARG A 412 -8.76 2.79 -3.45
C ARG A 412 -10.22 2.69 -3.90
N ILE A 413 -11.01 1.86 -3.22
CA ILE A 413 -12.47 1.78 -3.42
C ILE A 413 -13.07 3.19 -3.33
N ALA A 414 -13.80 3.60 -4.37
CA ALA A 414 -14.00 5.02 -4.63
C ALA A 414 -14.90 5.70 -3.59
N PHE A 415 -14.33 6.62 -2.80
CA PHE A 415 -14.93 7.31 -1.65
C PHE A 415 -16.03 8.33 -2.04
N ASN A 416 -17.08 7.89 -2.74
CA ASN A 416 -18.32 8.62 -2.94
C ASN A 416 -19.35 8.13 -1.91
N TYR A 417 -19.12 8.54 -0.67
CA TYR A 417 -19.78 8.24 0.62
C TYR A 417 -21.21 7.63 0.67
N ARG A 418 -22.10 7.93 -0.27
CA ARG A 418 -23.56 7.72 -0.13
C ARG A 418 -24.12 6.40 -0.64
N ASN A 419 -23.38 5.66 -1.47
CA ASN A 419 -23.94 4.60 -2.33
C ASN A 419 -23.02 3.35 -2.42
N ASN A 420 -22.19 3.09 -1.41
CA ASN A 420 -21.15 2.05 -1.45
C ASN A 420 -21.38 0.89 -0.47
N ASP A 421 -22.56 0.83 0.13
CA ASP A 421 -22.87 0.08 1.35
C ASP A 421 -22.58 -1.42 1.22
N GLU A 422 -22.99 -2.02 0.10
CA GLU A 422 -22.70 -3.43 -0.22
C GLU A 422 -21.20 -3.76 -0.27
N ILE A 423 -20.36 -2.78 -0.61
CA ILE A 423 -18.91 -2.94 -0.66
C ILE A 423 -18.35 -3.03 0.76
N PHE A 424 -18.88 -2.22 1.68
CA PHE A 424 -18.54 -2.32 3.10
C PHE A 424 -19.12 -3.60 3.74
N ARG A 425 -20.34 -4.02 3.36
CA ARG A 425 -20.89 -5.35 3.74
C ARG A 425 -19.96 -6.48 3.27
N ARG A 426 -19.50 -6.46 2.01
CA ARG A 426 -18.54 -7.45 1.48
C ARG A 426 -17.19 -7.42 2.22
N MET A 427 -16.68 -6.26 2.63
CA MET A 427 -15.48 -6.19 3.48
C MET A 427 -15.71 -6.89 4.82
N LEU A 428 -16.85 -6.62 5.48
CA LEU A 428 -17.20 -7.26 6.75
C LEU A 428 -17.35 -8.79 6.57
N ARG A 429 -18.02 -9.28 5.50
CA ARG A 429 -18.06 -10.71 5.14
C ARG A 429 -16.65 -11.33 5.06
N VAL A 430 -15.71 -10.67 4.39
CA VAL A 430 -14.30 -11.15 4.31
C VAL A 430 -13.62 -11.17 5.68
N LEU A 431 -13.83 -10.16 6.51
CA LEU A 431 -13.16 -10.04 7.82
C LEU A 431 -13.72 -10.99 8.87
N PHE A 432 -15.03 -11.20 8.89
CA PHE A 432 -15.73 -12.07 9.84
C PHE A 432 -15.70 -13.55 9.39
N ASN A 433 -16.12 -13.86 8.16
CA ASN A 433 -16.27 -15.23 7.67
C ASN A 433 -14.98 -15.78 7.03
N GLY A 434 -14.01 -14.93 6.71
CA GLY A 434 -12.74 -15.33 6.10
C GLY A 434 -12.78 -15.56 4.59
N ILE A 435 -11.67 -16.08 4.06
CA ILE A 435 -11.44 -16.40 2.65
C ILE A 435 -11.16 -17.90 2.51
N ARG A 436 -11.89 -18.60 1.64
CA ARG A 436 -11.65 -20.02 1.33
C ARG A 436 -10.78 -20.16 0.07
N ILE A 437 -9.72 -20.97 0.17
CA ILE A 437 -8.85 -21.37 -0.96
C ILE A 437 -8.65 -22.89 -0.86
N GLY A 438 -9.20 -23.67 -1.80
CA GLY A 438 -9.26 -25.13 -1.68
C GLY A 438 -9.82 -25.61 -0.34
N ASP A 439 -9.05 -26.47 0.33
CA ASP A 439 -9.32 -27.04 1.66
C ASP A 439 -9.20 -26.02 2.82
N ARG A 440 -8.61 -24.85 2.58
CA ARG A 440 -8.18 -23.92 3.63
C ARG A 440 -9.11 -22.72 3.79
N LEU A 441 -9.56 -22.50 5.03
CA LEU A 441 -10.15 -21.25 5.47
C LEU A 441 -9.08 -20.34 6.08
N TYR A 442 -8.94 -19.13 5.54
CA TYR A 442 -8.07 -18.07 6.03
C TYR A 442 -8.91 -17.05 6.81
N GLU A 443 -8.61 -16.88 8.09
CA GLU A 443 -9.27 -15.96 9.02
C GLU A 443 -8.50 -14.65 9.16
N PHE A 444 -9.20 -13.56 9.50
CA PHE A 444 -8.59 -12.26 9.76
C PHE A 444 -7.65 -12.31 10.98
N LEU A 445 -6.36 -12.04 10.80
CA LEU A 445 -5.38 -12.04 11.90
C LEU A 445 -5.19 -10.65 12.52
N GLY A 446 -5.02 -9.62 11.68
CA GLY A 446 -4.81 -8.23 12.09
C GLY A 446 -4.08 -7.39 11.03
N PHE A 447 -3.81 -6.11 11.31
CA PHE A 447 -3.17 -5.18 10.37
C PHE A 447 -2.19 -4.23 11.07
N GLY A 448 -1.18 -3.75 10.34
CA GLY A 448 -0.32 -2.64 10.76
C GLY A 448 -0.75 -1.30 10.13
N ASN A 449 -0.19 -0.18 10.61
CA ASN A 449 -0.56 1.16 10.11
C ASN A 449 -0.25 1.37 8.62
N SER A 450 0.70 0.63 8.03
CA SER A 450 0.95 0.67 6.58
C SER A 450 -0.16 -0.05 5.83
N GLN A 451 -0.45 -1.30 6.21
CA GLN A 451 -1.50 -2.13 5.64
C GLN A 451 -2.88 -1.43 5.75
N LEU A 452 -3.19 -0.79 6.89
CA LEU A 452 -4.42 0.00 7.06
C LEU A 452 -4.57 1.11 6.00
N ARG A 453 -3.50 1.88 5.73
CA ARG A 453 -3.50 2.94 4.70
C ARG A 453 -3.46 2.39 3.26
N GLU A 454 -2.97 1.17 3.09
CA GLU A 454 -3.00 0.39 1.85
C GLU A 454 -4.35 -0.32 1.63
N CYS A 455 -5.33 -0.14 2.54
CA CYS A 455 -6.61 -0.86 2.56
C CYS A 455 -6.40 -2.38 2.61
N GLY A 456 -5.55 -2.88 3.51
CA GLY A 456 -5.21 -4.30 3.61
C GLY A 456 -4.89 -4.79 5.02
N ALA A 457 -4.78 -6.12 5.15
CA ALA A 457 -4.57 -6.82 6.42
C ALA A 457 -3.82 -8.14 6.21
N TYR A 458 -3.38 -8.76 7.31
CA TYR A 458 -2.92 -10.15 7.34
C TYR A 458 -4.05 -11.07 7.78
N PHE A 459 -4.11 -12.22 7.12
CA PHE A 459 -4.98 -13.35 7.39
C PHE A 459 -4.13 -14.60 7.62
N PHE A 460 -4.66 -15.57 8.37
CA PHE A 460 -3.98 -16.81 8.71
C PHE A 460 -4.95 -18.01 8.64
N CYS A 461 -4.48 -19.16 8.19
CA CYS A 461 -5.25 -20.41 8.16
C CYS A 461 -4.90 -21.27 9.38
N PRO A 462 -5.80 -21.43 10.37
CA PRO A 462 -5.54 -22.15 11.61
C PRO A 462 -5.05 -23.59 11.43
N THR A 463 -4.38 -24.10 12.47
CA THR A 463 -3.99 -25.51 12.63
C THR A 463 -4.58 -26.08 13.92
N GLU A 464 -4.51 -27.38 14.10
CA GLU A 464 -4.87 -28.08 15.35
C GLU A 464 -4.10 -27.57 16.59
N HIS A 465 -3.03 -26.80 16.42
CA HIS A 465 -2.13 -26.32 17.49
C HIS A 465 -1.82 -24.82 17.40
N THR A 466 -2.45 -24.08 16.48
CA THR A 466 -2.20 -22.64 16.29
C THR A 466 -3.40 -21.97 15.64
N SER A 467 -4.17 -21.24 16.44
CA SER A 467 -5.25 -20.34 16.00
C SER A 467 -4.73 -18.92 15.74
N CYS A 468 -5.60 -18.06 15.20
CA CYS A 468 -5.32 -16.62 15.14
C CYS A 468 -5.15 -16.00 16.54
N ASP A 469 -5.85 -16.50 17.56
CA ASP A 469 -5.77 -15.94 18.92
C ASP A 469 -4.50 -16.36 19.68
N ASP A 470 -3.96 -17.56 19.43
CA ASP A 470 -2.64 -17.95 19.94
C ASP A 470 -1.54 -17.00 19.42
N ILE A 471 -1.62 -16.64 18.13
CA ILE A 471 -0.70 -15.71 17.50
C ILE A 471 -0.86 -14.30 18.13
N ARG A 472 -2.08 -13.81 18.34
CA ARG A 472 -2.36 -12.51 18.99
C ARG A 472 -1.89 -12.50 20.46
N GLY A 473 -2.14 -13.56 21.22
CA GLY A 473 -1.68 -13.71 22.60
C GLY A 473 -0.15 -13.72 22.72
N TRP A 474 0.54 -14.34 21.75
CA TRP A 474 2.00 -14.28 21.68
C TRP A 474 2.55 -12.87 21.37
N MET A 475 1.83 -12.04 20.59
CA MET A 475 2.31 -10.70 20.22
C MET A 475 2.56 -9.79 21.44
N GLY A 476 1.77 -9.93 22.51
CA GLY A 476 1.90 -9.16 23.75
C GLY A 476 0.60 -9.02 24.53
N ASN A 477 0.69 -8.39 25.71
CA ASN A 477 -0.47 -8.07 26.53
C ASN A 477 -1.03 -6.68 26.18
N PHE A 478 -2.26 -6.66 25.68
CA PHE A 478 -2.99 -5.46 25.25
C PHE A 478 -4.24 -5.14 26.10
N SER A 479 -4.58 -5.93 27.12
CA SER A 479 -5.89 -5.83 27.83
C SER A 479 -6.14 -4.43 28.44
N HIS A 480 -5.09 -3.81 28.96
CA HIS A 480 -5.08 -2.44 29.48
C HIS A 480 -5.51 -1.34 28.48
N ILE A 481 -5.72 -1.66 27.20
CA ILE A 481 -6.04 -0.70 26.13
C ILE A 481 -7.54 -0.75 25.78
N ARG A 482 -8.35 0.04 26.49
CA ARG A 482 -9.81 0.19 26.27
C ARG A 482 -10.21 1.07 25.07
N VAL A 483 -9.32 1.29 24.10
CA VAL A 483 -9.56 2.12 22.91
C VAL A 483 -9.23 1.27 21.68
N VAL A 484 -10.25 0.93 20.90
CA VAL A 484 -10.16 -0.03 19.79
C VAL A 484 -9.08 0.33 18.77
N ALA A 485 -9.08 1.57 18.26
CA ALA A 485 -8.06 2.05 17.33
C ALA A 485 -6.64 1.97 17.93
N LYS A 486 -6.50 2.31 19.21
CA LYS A 486 -5.22 2.26 19.94
C LYS A 486 -4.75 0.81 20.14
N TYR A 487 -5.66 -0.11 20.42
CA TYR A 487 -5.41 -1.55 20.55
C TYR A 487 -4.92 -2.12 19.21
N ALA A 488 -5.66 -1.86 18.12
CA ALA A 488 -5.27 -2.23 16.76
C ALA A 488 -3.88 -1.66 16.39
N ALA A 489 -3.61 -0.39 16.69
CA ALA A 489 -2.32 0.25 16.49
C ALA A 489 -1.21 -0.19 17.48
N ARG A 490 -1.48 -1.07 18.45
CA ARG A 490 -0.45 -1.78 19.24
C ARG A 490 -0.21 -3.18 18.73
N LEU A 491 -1.26 -3.97 18.48
CA LEU A 491 -1.21 -5.25 17.79
C LEU A 491 -0.44 -5.12 16.46
N GLY A 492 -0.81 -4.09 15.69
CA GLY A 492 -0.24 -3.76 14.38
C GLY A 492 1.25 -3.42 14.33
N GLN A 493 1.90 -3.19 15.47
CA GLN A 493 3.35 -2.95 15.49
C GLN A 493 4.16 -4.21 15.21
N CYS A 494 3.64 -5.40 15.55
CA CYS A 494 4.29 -6.67 15.27
C CYS A 494 4.34 -6.98 13.76
N PHE A 495 3.45 -6.36 12.96
CA PHE A 495 3.44 -6.42 11.50
C PHE A 495 4.35 -5.38 10.81
N SER A 496 5.18 -4.65 11.56
CA SER A 496 6.18 -3.75 10.97
C SER A 496 7.24 -4.55 10.21
N SER A 497 7.40 -4.32 8.90
CA SER A 497 8.60 -4.77 8.17
C SER A 497 9.84 -4.21 8.87
N THR A 498 10.71 -5.11 9.29
CA THR A 498 11.79 -4.85 10.26
C THR A 498 12.88 -5.88 10.05
N ARG A 499 14.14 -5.53 10.31
CA ARG A 499 15.23 -6.51 10.34
C ARG A 499 15.72 -6.78 11.76
N GLU A 500 15.65 -8.04 12.16
CA GLU A 500 16.15 -8.55 13.42
C GLU A 500 17.68 -8.71 13.34
N ILE A 501 18.41 -8.31 14.39
CA ILE A 501 19.88 -8.32 14.38
C ILE A 501 20.39 -9.68 14.86
N ARG A 502 21.08 -10.42 13.98
CA ARG A 502 21.55 -11.78 14.26
C ARG A 502 22.54 -11.80 15.42
N GLY A 503 22.45 -12.85 16.24
CA GLY A 503 23.27 -13.01 17.45
C GLY A 503 22.81 -12.19 18.66
N ILE A 504 21.78 -11.33 18.56
CA ILE A 504 21.32 -10.46 19.64
C ILE A 504 19.91 -10.86 20.12
N PHE A 505 19.83 -12.01 20.80
CA PHE A 505 18.56 -12.59 21.25
C PHE A 505 17.72 -11.67 22.17
N THR A 506 18.36 -10.87 23.03
CA THR A 506 17.74 -9.77 23.79
C THR A 506 18.83 -8.84 24.33
N PRO A 507 18.79 -7.52 24.09
CA PRO A 507 19.74 -6.58 24.72
C PRO A 507 19.35 -6.28 26.18
N LYS A 508 20.34 -5.92 26.99
CA LYS A 508 20.15 -5.56 28.40
C LYS A 508 19.40 -4.23 28.49
N THR A 509 18.10 -4.31 28.73
CA THR A 509 17.21 -3.14 28.76
C THR A 509 17.26 -2.46 30.13
N ARG A 510 17.52 -1.15 30.18
CA ARG A 510 17.46 -0.32 31.40
C ARG A 510 16.44 0.79 31.26
N ARG A 511 15.47 0.88 32.18
CA ARG A 511 14.50 1.99 32.20
C ARG A 511 15.21 3.29 32.60
N ILE A 512 14.87 4.40 31.94
CA ILE A 512 15.25 5.77 32.31
C ILE A 512 14.00 6.67 32.23
N PRO A 513 13.90 7.74 33.04
CA PRO A 513 12.76 8.64 32.99
C PRO A 513 12.73 9.47 31.71
N ASP A 514 11.53 9.90 31.35
CA ASP A 514 11.29 10.98 30.40
C ASP A 514 11.62 12.35 31.00
N VAL A 515 11.96 13.33 30.16
CA VAL A 515 12.20 14.71 30.56
C VAL A 515 10.90 15.49 30.36
N GLU A 516 10.09 15.58 31.42
CA GLU A 516 8.79 16.25 31.38
C GLU A 516 8.83 17.65 31.99
N ARG A 517 8.22 18.65 31.34
CA ARG A 517 8.00 20.01 31.88
C ARG A 517 6.74 20.63 31.29
N ASN A 518 6.02 21.43 32.08
CA ASN A 518 4.82 22.16 31.64
C ASN A 518 3.74 21.28 30.96
N GLY A 519 3.65 19.99 31.31
CA GLY A 519 2.74 19.02 30.68
C GLY A 519 3.23 18.43 29.36
N PHE A 520 4.45 18.76 28.91
CA PHE A 520 5.06 18.24 27.69
C PHE A 520 6.26 17.32 27.97
N VAL A 521 6.38 16.28 27.15
CA VAL A 521 7.51 15.33 27.15
C VAL A 521 8.56 15.79 26.14
N PHE A 522 9.76 16.14 26.58
CA PHE A 522 10.86 16.61 25.71
C PHE A 522 11.66 15.45 25.06
N THR A 523 11.38 14.22 25.48
CA THR A 523 12.07 12.99 25.08
C THR A 523 11.16 11.99 24.37
N ASP A 524 9.95 12.38 23.95
CA ASP A 524 8.94 11.42 23.47
C ASP A 524 9.42 10.70 22.22
N GLY A 525 9.70 9.40 22.36
CA GLY A 525 10.15 8.51 21.30
C GLY A 525 11.65 8.18 21.31
N VAL A 526 12.49 8.94 22.00
CA VAL A 526 13.95 8.77 21.93
C VAL A 526 14.56 8.14 23.19
N GLY A 527 15.35 7.10 22.97
CA GLY A 527 16.13 6.38 23.97
C GLY A 527 17.59 6.28 23.54
N ILE A 528 18.36 5.40 24.18
CA ILE A 528 19.81 5.35 24.01
C ILE A 528 20.30 3.92 23.73
N ILE A 529 21.24 3.80 22.80
CA ILE A 529 21.97 2.57 22.48
C ILE A 529 23.45 2.72 22.85
N SER A 530 24.10 1.63 23.30
CA SER A 530 25.53 1.65 23.59
C SER A 530 26.38 1.72 22.30
N PRO A 531 27.57 2.34 22.32
CA PRO A 531 28.49 2.35 21.16
C PRO A 531 29.05 0.97 20.77
N PHE A 532 28.81 -0.07 21.56
CA PHE A 532 29.15 -1.45 21.19
C PHE A 532 28.00 -2.12 20.45
N LEU A 533 26.78 -2.05 21.00
CA LEU A 533 25.57 -2.58 20.38
C LEU A 533 25.26 -1.89 19.04
N ALA A 534 25.49 -0.57 18.95
CA ALA A 534 25.38 0.18 17.69
C ALA A 534 26.28 -0.36 16.58
N ARG A 535 27.52 -0.79 16.90
CA ARG A 535 28.43 -1.36 15.90
C ARG A 535 28.03 -2.77 15.43
N LEU A 536 27.35 -3.55 16.28
CA LEU A 536 26.74 -4.82 15.85
C LEU A 536 25.55 -4.57 14.90
N VAL A 537 24.74 -3.54 15.18
CA VAL A 537 23.69 -3.09 14.23
C VAL A 537 24.34 -2.70 12.90
N ILE A 538 25.37 -1.85 12.91
CA ILE A 538 26.08 -1.41 11.70
C ILE A 538 26.67 -2.59 10.90
N GLN A 539 27.18 -3.62 11.57
CA GLN A 539 27.72 -4.82 10.91
C GLN A 539 26.66 -5.65 10.19
N GLU A 540 25.47 -5.84 10.77
CA GLU A 540 24.33 -6.45 10.04
C GLU A 540 23.84 -5.50 8.94
N MET A 541 23.83 -4.18 9.17
CA MET A 541 23.40 -3.10 8.24
C MET A 541 24.46 -2.69 7.19
N ALA A 542 25.52 -3.45 6.99
CA ALA A 542 26.69 -3.04 6.19
C ALA A 542 26.44 -2.86 4.68
N LEU A 543 25.32 -3.34 4.14
CA LEU A 543 24.88 -3.06 2.76
C LEU A 543 23.96 -1.83 2.66
N ASP A 544 23.46 -1.34 3.79
CA ASP A 544 22.41 -0.34 3.91
C ASP A 544 22.95 1.05 4.37
N VAL A 545 24.23 1.14 4.75
CA VAL A 545 24.87 2.33 5.35
C VAL A 545 26.22 2.66 4.69
N LEU A 546 26.59 3.95 4.67
CA LEU A 546 27.82 4.47 4.03
C LEU A 546 28.91 4.93 5.02
N ASP A 547 28.54 5.19 6.28
CA ASP A 547 29.40 5.59 7.41
C ASP A 547 28.81 4.95 8.69
N GLU A 548 29.35 5.22 9.88
CA GLU A 548 28.78 4.78 11.18
C GLU A 548 27.57 5.67 11.61
N PRO A 549 26.30 5.25 11.40
CA PRO A 549 25.12 5.99 11.87
C PRO A 549 25.07 6.14 13.39
N THR A 550 24.67 7.34 13.84
CA THR A 550 24.63 7.68 15.28
C THR A 550 23.24 7.57 15.91
N ALA A 551 22.21 7.23 15.12
CA ALA A 551 20.88 6.89 15.63
C ALA A 551 20.16 5.87 14.74
N PHE A 552 19.21 5.13 15.32
CA PHE A 552 18.49 4.02 14.69
C PHE A 552 17.01 4.05 15.08
N GLN A 553 16.10 3.95 14.10
CA GLN A 553 14.68 3.71 14.36
C GLN A 553 14.44 2.20 14.57
N PHE A 554 13.74 1.84 15.65
CA PHE A 554 13.67 0.46 16.14
C PHE A 554 12.28 0.00 16.62
N ARG A 555 12.15 -1.32 16.76
CA ARG A 555 11.17 -2.02 17.61
C ARG A 555 11.93 -2.93 18.57
N MET A 556 11.41 -3.12 19.77
CA MET A 556 11.94 -4.10 20.73
C MET A 556 10.82 -4.52 21.67
N GLY A 557 10.26 -5.71 21.46
CA GLY A 557 9.04 -6.16 22.15
C GLY A 557 7.91 -5.13 22.03
N GLY A 558 7.37 -4.66 23.16
CA GLY A 558 6.34 -3.62 23.22
C GLY A 558 6.85 -2.16 23.08
N CYS A 559 8.15 -1.97 22.85
CA CYS A 559 8.79 -0.66 22.74
C CYS A 559 9.00 -0.24 21.27
N LYS A 560 8.90 1.06 20.99
CA LYS A 560 9.23 1.66 19.69
C LYS A 560 9.94 3.01 19.86
N GLY A 561 10.67 3.43 18.83
CA GLY A 561 11.08 4.81 18.66
C GLY A 561 12.42 4.96 17.95
N VAL A 562 13.23 5.91 18.41
CA VAL A 562 14.64 6.08 18.02
C VAL A 562 15.56 5.73 19.19
N LEU A 563 16.72 5.13 18.90
CA LEU A 563 17.85 5.02 19.83
C LEU A 563 19.03 5.84 19.31
N ALA A 564 19.51 6.80 20.09
CA ALA A 564 20.73 7.56 19.80
C ALA A 564 21.96 6.94 20.51
N VAL A 565 23.13 7.00 19.88
CA VAL A 565 24.39 6.49 20.44
C VAL A 565 24.91 7.48 21.49
N TRP A 566 24.91 7.09 22.77
CA TRP A 566 25.51 7.91 23.84
C TRP A 566 26.52 7.12 24.68
N PRO A 567 27.64 7.74 25.12
CA PRO A 567 28.66 7.08 25.95
C PRO A 567 28.17 6.53 27.30
N GLN A 568 26.97 6.89 27.76
CA GLN A 568 26.41 6.50 29.07
C GLN A 568 25.73 5.12 29.09
N ALA A 569 25.57 4.45 27.94
CA ALA A 569 25.17 3.05 27.83
C ALA A 569 26.40 2.18 27.55
N LYS A 570 26.55 1.03 28.22
CA LYS A 570 27.75 0.17 28.14
C LYS A 570 27.42 -1.25 27.69
N GLY A 571 28.41 -1.99 27.16
CA GLY A 571 28.22 -3.39 26.74
C GLY A 571 27.04 -3.56 25.78
N MET A 572 26.13 -4.49 26.08
CA MET A 572 24.93 -4.77 25.27
C MET A 572 23.67 -4.02 25.76
N GLU A 573 23.81 -2.79 26.27
CA GLU A 573 22.70 -2.02 26.85
C GLU A 573 21.89 -1.18 25.85
N VAL A 574 20.58 -1.18 26.07
CA VAL A 574 19.61 -0.20 25.53
C VAL A 574 18.92 0.46 26.71
N LEU A 575 18.84 1.79 26.73
CA LEU A 575 18.13 2.55 27.74
C LEU A 575 16.81 3.04 27.14
N VAL A 576 15.69 2.70 27.77
CA VAL A 576 14.33 2.90 27.24
C VAL A 576 13.51 3.79 28.16
N ARG A 577 12.73 4.69 27.55
CA ARG A 577 11.82 5.62 28.22
C ARG A 577 10.37 5.13 28.30
N ASP A 578 9.58 5.72 29.18
CA ASP A 578 8.18 5.32 29.37
C ASP A 578 7.31 5.70 28.18
N SER A 579 7.58 6.87 27.60
CA SER A 579 7.14 7.24 26.26
C SER A 579 7.32 6.10 25.26
N GLN A 580 8.49 5.44 25.21
CA GLN A 580 8.80 4.44 24.18
C GLN A 580 8.06 3.11 24.39
N LYS A 581 7.74 2.77 25.64
CA LYS A 581 7.07 1.52 26.02
C LYS A 581 5.57 1.61 25.79
N LYS A 582 5.09 1.09 24.65
CA LYS A 582 3.68 1.21 24.25
C LYS A 582 2.80 0.00 24.63
N PHE A 583 3.37 -1.14 25.04
CA PHE A 583 2.72 -2.31 25.68
C PHE A 583 3.78 -3.24 26.33
N THR A 584 3.41 -4.43 26.83
CA THR A 584 4.34 -5.47 27.33
C THR A 584 4.28 -6.74 26.49
N ALA A 585 5.42 -7.40 26.26
CA ALA A 585 5.52 -8.65 25.49
C ALA A 585 6.63 -9.54 26.06
N VAL A 586 6.55 -10.85 25.80
CA VAL A 586 7.59 -11.82 26.21
C VAL A 586 8.79 -11.77 25.27
N PHE A 587 8.55 -11.61 23.96
CA PHE A 587 9.63 -11.38 22.99
C PHE A 587 10.20 -9.96 23.14
N ASN A 588 11.52 -9.85 23.25
CA ASN A 588 12.23 -8.57 23.44
C ASN A 588 13.53 -8.47 22.59
N GLY A 589 13.59 -9.16 21.45
CA GLY A 589 14.68 -9.01 20.47
C GLY A 589 14.71 -7.60 19.86
N LEU A 590 15.90 -7.15 19.44
CA LEU A 590 16.10 -5.83 18.84
C LEU A 590 15.92 -5.88 17.32
N GLU A 591 15.03 -5.04 16.80
CA GLU A 591 14.63 -5.02 15.40
C GLU A 591 14.77 -3.60 14.85
N ILE A 592 15.45 -3.42 13.72
CA ILE A 592 15.75 -2.12 13.12
C ILE A 592 14.84 -1.86 11.91
N ILE A 593 14.49 -0.59 11.71
CA ILE A 593 13.67 -0.10 10.59
C ILE A 593 14.51 0.77 9.65
N LYS A 594 15.26 1.72 10.21
CA LYS A 594 15.99 2.76 9.47
C LYS A 594 17.20 3.23 10.29
N CYS A 595 18.34 3.41 9.64
CA CYS A 595 19.51 4.10 10.21
C CYS A 595 19.45 5.60 9.90
N ALA A 596 20.05 6.43 10.76
CA ALA A 596 20.28 7.84 10.45
C ALA A 596 21.15 7.99 9.19
N LYS A 597 20.76 8.90 8.29
CA LYS A 597 21.51 9.28 7.09
C LYS A 597 21.20 10.73 6.72
N TYR A 598 22.19 11.49 6.27
CA TYR A 598 21.95 12.79 5.65
C TYR A 598 21.22 12.64 4.31
N SER A 599 20.29 13.56 4.06
CA SER A 599 19.73 13.81 2.73
C SER A 599 19.40 15.29 2.57
N THR A 600 19.44 15.81 1.35
CA THR A 600 19.14 17.22 1.06
C THR A 600 17.63 17.45 1.11
N ALA A 601 17.16 18.49 1.81
CA ALA A 601 15.72 18.76 1.92
C ALA A 601 15.14 19.32 0.62
N THR A 602 13.82 19.15 0.46
CA THR A 602 13.08 19.65 -0.71
C THR A 602 11.84 20.42 -0.29
N LEU A 603 11.58 21.52 -0.99
CA LEU A 603 10.31 22.23 -0.95
C LEU A 603 9.20 21.38 -1.59
N ASN A 604 7.95 21.67 -1.27
CA ASN A 604 6.79 20.98 -1.82
C ASN A 604 5.54 21.86 -1.82
N ARG A 605 4.44 21.33 -2.38
CA ARG A 605 3.13 22.00 -2.49
C ARG A 605 2.46 22.42 -1.17
N GLN A 606 2.96 21.96 -0.02
CA GLN A 606 2.48 22.37 1.31
C GLN A 606 3.43 23.39 1.94
N THR A 607 4.75 23.17 1.91
CA THR A 607 5.74 24.08 2.51
C THR A 607 5.89 25.41 1.76
N ILE A 608 5.76 25.44 0.42
CA ILE A 608 5.91 26.68 -0.37
C ILE A 608 4.86 27.75 0.00
N PRO A 609 3.54 27.46 0.05
CA PRO A 609 2.54 28.42 0.52
C PRO A 609 2.80 28.93 1.95
N ILE A 610 3.32 28.09 2.85
CA ILE A 610 3.63 28.49 4.23
C ILE A 610 4.78 29.50 4.24
N LEU A 611 5.89 29.21 3.56
CA LEU A 611 7.02 30.12 3.45
C LEU A 611 6.64 31.43 2.73
N GLU A 612 5.86 31.38 1.64
CA GLU A 612 5.31 32.56 0.96
C GLU A 612 4.44 33.41 1.92
N CYS A 613 3.70 32.77 2.83
CA CYS A 613 2.86 33.44 3.82
C CYS A 613 3.63 34.03 5.02
N LEU A 614 4.80 33.50 5.36
CA LEU A 614 5.71 34.01 6.41
C LEU A 614 6.74 35.03 5.87
N GLY A 615 6.53 35.52 4.63
CA GLY A 615 7.29 36.61 4.03
C GLY A 615 8.50 36.21 3.18
N VAL A 616 8.69 34.93 2.86
CA VAL A 616 9.68 34.50 1.85
C VAL A 616 9.19 34.96 0.47
N PRO A 617 9.97 35.75 -0.29
CA PRO A 617 9.49 36.34 -1.53
C PRO A 617 9.38 35.27 -2.64
N LYS A 618 8.34 35.35 -3.46
CA LYS A 618 8.11 34.45 -4.62
C LYS A 618 9.33 34.32 -5.55
N SER A 619 10.14 35.37 -5.66
CA SER A 619 11.39 35.37 -6.43
C SER A 619 12.43 34.38 -5.91
N ALA A 620 12.47 34.06 -4.62
CA ALA A 620 13.41 33.06 -4.07
C ALA A 620 13.11 31.66 -4.60
N PHE A 621 11.85 31.21 -4.54
CA PHE A 621 11.44 29.91 -5.09
C PHE A 621 11.64 29.83 -6.61
N VAL A 622 11.37 30.93 -7.34
CA VAL A 622 11.58 31.00 -8.79
C VAL A 622 13.08 31.01 -9.15
N ALA A 623 13.93 31.66 -8.36
CA ALA A 623 15.38 31.65 -8.57
C ALA A 623 15.97 30.26 -8.35
N LEU A 624 15.54 29.54 -7.30
CA LEU A 624 15.90 28.14 -7.06
C LEU A 624 15.44 27.24 -8.21
N LEU A 625 14.19 27.37 -8.66
CA LEU A 625 13.66 26.61 -9.79
C LEU A 625 14.45 26.89 -11.09
N ASP A 626 14.68 28.16 -11.43
CA ASP A 626 15.40 28.54 -12.64
C ASP A 626 16.88 28.14 -12.58
N HIS A 627 17.48 28.04 -11.37
CA HIS A 627 18.81 27.48 -11.17
C HIS A 627 18.82 25.97 -11.38
N GLN A 628 17.92 25.23 -10.71
CA GLN A 628 17.80 23.78 -10.77
C GLN A 628 17.48 23.29 -12.20
N ILE A 629 16.63 24.03 -12.94
CA ILE A 629 16.36 23.76 -14.36
C ILE A 629 17.62 23.97 -15.23
N ARG A 630 18.36 25.08 -15.06
CA ARG A 630 19.62 25.31 -15.80
C ARG A 630 20.67 24.24 -15.47
N GLU A 631 20.74 23.79 -14.22
CA GLU A 631 21.59 22.68 -13.81
C GLU A 631 21.23 21.38 -14.55
N TYR A 632 19.95 21.04 -14.70
CA TYR A 632 19.53 19.88 -15.49
C TYR A 632 19.76 20.05 -17.01
N GLU A 633 19.49 21.23 -17.56
CA GLU A 633 19.78 21.56 -18.97
C GLU A 633 21.29 21.48 -19.29
N SER A 634 22.15 21.80 -18.32
CA SER A 634 23.62 21.65 -18.41
C SER A 634 24.08 20.21 -18.16
N ALA A 635 23.50 19.49 -17.20
CA ALA A 635 23.85 18.10 -16.90
C ALA A 635 23.62 17.14 -18.08
N MET A 636 22.61 17.41 -18.92
CA MET A 636 22.41 16.68 -20.17
C MET A 636 23.53 16.91 -21.22
N LYS A 637 24.49 17.81 -20.96
CA LYS A 637 25.62 18.11 -21.84
C LYS A 637 26.95 17.78 -21.17
N ASP A 638 27.13 18.20 -19.92
CA ASP A 638 28.37 18.05 -19.15
C ASP A 638 28.20 17.02 -18.02
N ASN A 639 28.97 15.93 -18.10
CA ASN A 639 28.98 14.89 -17.08
C ASN A 639 29.49 15.39 -15.72
N SER A 640 30.35 16.41 -15.65
CA SER A 640 30.86 16.94 -14.37
C SER A 640 29.74 17.62 -13.58
N VAL A 641 28.87 18.37 -14.27
CA VAL A 641 27.65 18.95 -13.71
C VAL A 641 26.67 17.85 -13.31
N ALA A 642 26.44 16.85 -14.18
CA ALA A 642 25.57 15.71 -13.86
C ALA A 642 26.03 14.96 -12.61
N VAL A 643 27.30 14.57 -12.53
CA VAL A 643 27.92 13.89 -11.38
C VAL A 643 27.74 14.72 -10.11
N SER A 644 28.01 16.02 -10.15
CA SER A 644 27.83 16.93 -9.01
C SER A 644 26.40 16.86 -8.47
N LEU A 645 25.40 17.06 -9.33
CA LEU A 645 23.97 17.01 -8.95
C LEU A 645 23.55 15.65 -8.40
N LEU A 646 24.00 14.56 -9.02
CA LEU A 646 23.68 13.19 -8.63
C LEU A 646 24.28 12.82 -7.27
N THR A 647 25.47 13.32 -6.93
CA THR A 647 26.08 13.17 -5.58
C THR A 647 25.52 14.13 -4.53
N LYS A 648 24.97 15.29 -4.95
CA LYS A 648 24.41 16.35 -4.09
C LYS A 648 22.94 16.09 -3.72
N PHE A 649 22.19 15.44 -4.61
CA PHE A 649 20.76 15.16 -4.48
C PHE A 649 20.51 13.65 -4.51
N VAL A 650 21.08 12.96 -3.53
CA VAL A 650 21.01 11.50 -3.39
C VAL A 650 19.56 11.04 -3.16
N ASP A 651 19.08 10.12 -3.98
CA ASP A 651 17.78 9.48 -3.78
C ASP A 651 17.84 8.39 -2.69
N GLU A 652 16.68 7.97 -2.20
CA GLU A 652 16.61 7.11 -1.02
C GLU A 652 17.17 5.71 -1.25
N ASN A 653 17.16 5.24 -2.49
CA ASN A 653 17.71 3.95 -2.97
C ASN A 653 19.10 4.12 -3.61
N GLN A 654 19.72 5.30 -3.48
CA GLN A 654 21.09 5.63 -3.90
C GLN A 654 21.41 5.42 -5.40
N SER A 655 20.38 5.32 -6.25
CA SER A 655 20.52 5.11 -7.69
C SER A 655 21.22 6.26 -8.42
N THR A 656 21.14 7.49 -7.90
CA THR A 656 21.91 8.63 -8.42
C THR A 656 23.41 8.44 -8.22
N LEU A 657 23.85 7.83 -7.11
CA LEU A 657 25.27 7.56 -6.86
C LEU A 657 25.83 6.54 -7.85
N ILE A 658 25.05 5.50 -8.18
CA ILE A 658 25.42 4.53 -9.22
C ILE A 658 25.57 5.25 -10.57
N LEU A 659 24.59 6.06 -10.98
CA LEU A 659 24.68 6.83 -12.22
C LEU A 659 25.88 7.80 -12.21
N ALA A 660 26.21 8.42 -11.08
CA ALA A 660 27.39 9.26 -10.94
C ALA A 660 28.71 8.47 -11.12
N GLU A 661 28.80 7.23 -10.63
CA GLU A 661 29.96 6.36 -10.90
C GLU A 661 30.06 5.95 -12.39
N LEU A 662 28.93 5.66 -13.05
CA LEU A 662 28.90 5.37 -14.50
C LEU A 662 29.40 6.55 -15.35
N LEU A 663 28.95 7.77 -15.02
CA LEU A 663 29.39 9.00 -15.71
C LEU A 663 30.86 9.32 -15.43
N LYS A 664 31.38 9.06 -14.22
CA LYS A 664 32.82 9.14 -13.89
C LYS A 664 33.67 8.14 -14.67
N ALA A 665 33.12 6.95 -14.96
CA ALA A 665 33.80 5.89 -15.72
C ALA A 665 33.76 6.09 -17.25
N GLY A 666 33.11 7.16 -17.74
CA GLY A 666 33.12 7.53 -19.15
C GLY A 666 32.15 6.74 -20.04
N PHE A 667 31.21 5.97 -19.47
CA PHE A 667 30.15 5.28 -20.23
C PHE A 667 29.22 6.25 -21.00
N ARG A 668 29.32 7.55 -20.71
CA ARG A 668 28.77 8.62 -21.51
C ARG A 668 29.86 9.63 -21.81
N SER A 669 30.22 9.84 -23.07
CA SER A 669 31.27 10.74 -23.56
C SER A 669 31.12 10.94 -25.08
N ASP A 670 31.89 11.86 -25.67
CA ASP A 670 31.80 12.16 -27.11
C ASP A 670 32.10 10.95 -28.02
N SER A 671 32.79 9.92 -27.50
CA SER A 671 33.11 8.67 -28.21
C SER A 671 32.34 7.44 -27.74
N VAL A 672 31.63 7.50 -26.60
CA VAL A 672 30.87 6.37 -26.02
C VAL A 672 29.52 6.88 -25.50
N GLN A 673 28.42 6.44 -26.08
CA GLN A 673 27.06 6.69 -25.58
C GLN A 673 26.44 5.35 -25.18
N GLU A 674 26.84 4.80 -24.03
CA GLU A 674 26.42 3.46 -23.63
C GLU A 674 24.89 3.41 -23.38
N PRO A 675 24.14 2.48 -24.01
CA PRO A 675 22.68 2.48 -24.01
C PRO A 675 22.04 2.56 -22.62
N PHE A 676 22.50 1.75 -21.67
CA PHE A 676 21.89 1.71 -20.33
C PHE A 676 22.12 3.03 -19.59
N THR A 677 23.34 3.56 -19.62
CA THR A 677 23.76 4.81 -18.98
C THR A 677 23.03 6.02 -19.55
N VAL A 678 22.85 6.08 -20.87
CA VAL A 678 22.08 7.15 -21.53
C VAL A 678 20.59 7.06 -21.17
N ASN A 679 20.02 5.86 -21.11
CA ASN A 679 18.64 5.66 -20.69
C ASN A 679 18.40 6.06 -19.22
N LEU A 680 19.31 5.72 -18.31
CA LEU A 680 19.24 6.20 -16.92
C LEU A 680 19.28 7.72 -16.83
N MET A 681 20.12 8.39 -17.62
CA MET A 681 20.20 9.86 -17.66
C MET A 681 18.94 10.50 -18.23
N ASN A 682 18.34 9.90 -19.28
CA ASN A 682 17.07 10.35 -19.85
C ASN A 682 15.88 10.15 -18.90
N LEU A 683 15.84 9.03 -18.18
CA LEU A 683 14.84 8.75 -17.15
C LEU A 683 14.99 9.72 -15.97
N TRP A 684 16.20 9.91 -15.44
CA TRP A 684 16.49 10.84 -14.35
C TRP A 684 15.96 12.25 -14.63
N ARG A 685 16.24 12.79 -15.82
CA ARG A 685 15.69 14.08 -16.28
C ARG A 685 14.16 14.09 -16.26
N SER A 686 13.54 13.09 -16.89
CA SER A 686 12.08 13.05 -17.06
C SER A 686 11.35 12.87 -15.72
N TRP A 687 11.85 12.01 -14.85
CA TRP A 687 11.38 11.78 -13.48
C TRP A 687 11.51 13.03 -12.61
N THR A 688 12.66 13.72 -12.67
CA THR A 688 12.89 14.93 -11.87
C THR A 688 12.01 16.09 -12.35
N LEU A 689 11.81 16.26 -13.66
CA LEU A 689 10.87 17.24 -14.22
C LEU A 689 9.41 16.89 -13.87
N LYS A 690 9.02 15.61 -13.88
CA LYS A 690 7.73 15.13 -13.36
C LYS A 690 7.54 15.53 -11.89
N LEU A 691 8.54 15.30 -11.03
CA LEU A 691 8.46 15.65 -9.60
C LEU A 691 8.37 17.18 -9.37
N LEU A 692 9.08 17.98 -10.17
CA LEU A 692 8.91 19.44 -10.17
C LEU A 692 7.49 19.84 -10.60
N LYS A 693 6.95 19.30 -11.70
CA LYS A 693 5.60 19.60 -12.19
C LYS A 693 4.52 19.18 -11.17
N GLU A 694 4.57 17.95 -10.68
CA GLU A 694 3.47 17.34 -9.93
C GLU A 694 3.53 17.61 -8.42
N LYS A 695 4.73 17.74 -7.84
CA LYS A 695 4.94 17.86 -6.38
C LYS A 695 5.59 19.18 -5.97
N ALA A 696 6.05 20.00 -6.91
CA ALA A 696 6.90 21.16 -6.68
C ALA A 696 8.17 20.83 -5.86
N ARG A 697 8.77 19.65 -6.12
CA ARG A 697 9.97 19.12 -5.42
C ARG A 697 11.24 19.90 -5.81
N ILE A 698 11.33 21.15 -5.37
CA ILE A 698 12.49 22.02 -5.57
C ILE A 698 13.53 21.67 -4.50
N ASN A 699 14.77 21.42 -4.91
CA ASN A 699 15.85 21.05 -3.99
C ASN A 699 16.47 22.30 -3.34
N ILE A 700 17.01 22.17 -2.13
CA ILE A 700 17.60 23.30 -1.38
C ILE A 700 19.04 22.95 -0.96
N ASP A 701 20.03 23.51 -1.64
CA ASP A 701 21.46 23.27 -1.38
C ASP A 701 21.88 23.45 0.09
N LYS A 702 21.34 24.47 0.75
CA LYS A 702 21.61 24.81 2.14
C LYS A 702 20.53 24.23 3.05
N SER A 703 20.40 22.91 3.02
CA SER A 703 19.42 22.21 3.85
C SER A 703 19.81 20.76 4.18
N ALA A 704 19.14 20.19 5.17
CA ALA A 704 19.21 18.79 5.53
C ALA A 704 17.81 18.25 5.87
N PHE A 705 17.59 16.96 5.60
CA PHE A 705 16.43 16.19 6.00
C PHE A 705 16.92 14.94 6.73
N VAL A 706 16.71 14.90 8.04
CA VAL A 706 17.39 14.01 9.00
C VAL A 706 16.49 13.63 10.18
N LEU A 707 16.79 12.51 10.84
CA LEU A 707 16.04 12.07 12.04
C LEU A 707 16.24 13.05 13.23
N GLY A 708 15.21 13.21 14.04
CA GLY A 708 15.28 13.96 15.30
C GLY A 708 15.86 13.15 16.48
N CYS A 709 16.60 13.80 17.36
CA CYS A 709 16.98 13.29 18.68
C CYS A 709 17.08 14.42 19.72
N VAL A 710 17.46 14.11 20.96
CA VAL A 710 17.41 15.03 22.11
C VAL A 710 18.79 15.31 22.71
N ASP A 711 19.00 16.53 23.21
CA ASP A 711 20.18 16.90 23.98
C ASP A 711 20.12 16.34 25.42
N GLU A 712 20.70 15.16 25.65
CA GLU A 712 20.87 14.56 26.98
C GLU A 712 21.84 15.35 27.89
N THR A 713 22.57 16.35 27.36
CA THR A 713 23.52 17.17 28.15
C THR A 713 22.90 18.44 28.74
N HIS A 714 21.65 18.75 28.38
CA HIS A 714 20.89 19.91 28.83
C HIS A 714 21.62 21.26 28.58
N THR A 715 22.39 21.39 27.50
CA THR A 715 23.17 22.61 27.19
C THR A 715 22.54 23.51 26.13
N LEU A 716 21.69 23.01 25.23
CA LEU A 716 21.00 23.83 24.23
C LEU A 716 19.89 24.70 24.87
N ARG A 717 19.75 25.95 24.40
CA ARG A 717 18.66 26.86 24.80
C ARG A 717 17.31 26.39 24.25
N GLY A 718 16.31 26.37 25.12
CA GLY A 718 14.93 25.98 24.79
C GLY A 718 14.12 27.04 24.04
N HIS A 719 12.92 26.65 23.60
CA HIS A 719 11.86 27.59 23.21
C HIS A 719 11.29 28.31 24.44
N SER A 720 10.80 29.54 24.27
CA SER A 720 9.99 30.20 25.31
C SER A 720 8.71 30.80 24.74
N LYS A 721 7.61 30.62 25.46
CA LYS A 721 6.28 31.11 25.08
C LYS A 721 6.21 32.63 25.00
N ALA A 722 7.10 33.34 25.72
CA ALA A 722 7.19 34.80 25.72
C ALA A 722 7.64 35.42 24.38
N THR A 723 8.13 34.63 23.42
CA THR A 723 8.41 35.12 22.06
C THR A 723 7.23 34.97 21.11
N GLU A 724 6.25 34.11 21.40
CA GLU A 724 5.17 33.77 20.47
C GLU A 724 4.32 35.00 20.11
N GLY A 725 4.11 35.21 18.81
CA GLY A 725 3.42 36.39 18.27
C GLY A 725 4.25 37.68 18.24
N SER A 726 5.48 37.68 18.81
CA SER A 726 6.34 38.87 18.81
C SER A 726 6.90 39.19 17.42
N SER A 727 6.92 40.48 17.07
CA SER A 727 7.62 41.02 15.91
C SER A 727 9.13 41.20 16.12
N ASP A 728 9.64 40.91 17.32
CA ASP A 728 11.07 40.99 17.65
C ASP A 728 11.84 39.77 17.12
N ASN A 729 12.77 40.02 16.20
CA ASN A 729 13.62 39.01 15.57
C ASN A 729 15.00 38.93 16.26
N ASP A 730 15.01 38.79 17.59
CA ASP A 730 16.24 38.61 18.38
C ASP A 730 16.72 37.15 18.38
N VAL A 731 17.87 36.92 17.74
CA VAL A 731 18.54 35.61 17.66
C VAL A 731 18.84 35.00 19.04
N ASN A 732 19.00 35.82 20.08
CA ASN A 732 19.28 35.38 21.45
C ASN A 732 18.06 34.79 22.17
N LYS A 733 16.85 35.00 21.64
CA LYS A 733 15.59 34.47 22.18
C LYS A 733 15.09 33.21 21.45
N LEU A 734 15.69 32.86 20.30
CA LEU A 734 15.32 31.68 19.52
C LEU A 734 15.70 30.36 20.22
N PRO A 735 14.97 29.25 19.99
CA PRO A 735 15.43 27.92 20.38
C PRO A 735 16.75 27.58 19.68
N GLN A 736 17.59 26.77 20.32
CA GLN A 736 18.84 26.28 19.75
C GLN A 736 18.76 24.81 19.33
N ILE A 737 19.46 24.48 18.24
CA ILE A 737 19.67 23.09 17.77
C ILE A 737 21.17 22.83 17.56
N PHE A 738 21.58 21.57 17.61
CA PHE A 738 22.86 21.13 17.04
C PHE A 738 22.60 20.27 15.80
N LEU A 739 23.39 20.49 14.76
CA LEU A 739 23.33 19.75 13.50
C LEU A 739 24.75 19.60 12.94
N GLN A 740 25.17 18.35 12.72
CA GLN A 740 26.45 17.98 12.15
C GLN A 740 26.19 16.91 11.08
N LEU A 741 26.67 17.17 9.87
CA LEU A 741 26.35 16.39 8.67
C LEU A 741 27.61 15.75 8.08
N THR A 742 27.49 14.54 7.56
CA THR A 742 28.54 13.87 6.77
C THR A 742 28.77 14.61 5.45
N ASP A 743 30.03 14.86 5.07
CA ASP A 743 30.40 15.54 3.80
C ASP A 743 30.16 14.59 2.60
N PRO A 744 29.24 14.90 1.66
CA PRO A 744 28.94 14.02 0.51
C PRO A 744 30.12 13.84 -0.45
N ALA A 745 31.12 14.72 -0.42
CA ALA A 745 32.34 14.56 -1.21
C ALA A 745 33.40 13.72 -0.49
N ARG A 746 33.31 13.58 0.84
CA ARG A 746 34.29 12.92 1.72
C ARG A 746 33.62 12.33 2.96
N CYS A 747 33.14 11.10 2.86
CA CYS A 747 32.37 10.44 3.92
C CYS A 747 33.14 10.25 5.25
N ASP A 748 34.47 10.44 5.26
CA ASP A 748 35.30 10.50 6.47
C ASP A 748 35.15 11.82 7.28
N GLN A 749 34.48 12.84 6.73
CA GLN A 749 34.47 14.21 7.27
C GLN A 749 33.06 14.70 7.59
N THR A 750 32.97 15.68 8.49
CA THR A 750 31.69 16.25 8.94
C THR A 750 31.69 17.77 8.96
N ILE A 751 30.54 18.35 8.64
CA ILE A 751 30.30 19.80 8.58
C ILE A 751 29.31 20.16 9.70
N ILE A 752 29.71 21.05 10.60
CA ILE A 752 28.85 21.57 11.69
C ILE A 752 28.12 22.82 11.19
N ILE A 753 26.78 22.79 11.19
CA ILE A 753 25.93 23.91 10.76
C ILE A 753 25.80 24.93 11.89
N LYS A 754 25.86 26.22 11.56
CA LYS A 754 25.81 27.34 12.52
C LYS A 754 25.01 28.51 11.95
N GLY A 755 24.32 29.26 12.81
CA GLY A 755 23.57 30.48 12.43
C GLY A 755 22.05 30.29 12.46
N LEU A 756 21.32 31.07 11.67
CA LEU A 756 19.87 30.97 11.57
C LEU A 756 19.45 29.80 10.67
N CYS A 757 18.43 29.06 11.10
CA CYS A 757 17.79 28.03 10.30
C CYS A 757 16.27 28.13 10.40
N ALA A 758 15.56 27.85 9.31
CA ALA A 758 14.15 27.47 9.34
C ALA A 758 14.05 25.94 9.52
N ILE A 759 13.21 25.46 10.44
CA ILE A 759 13.04 24.03 10.74
C ILE A 759 11.57 23.65 10.72
N GLY A 760 11.25 22.47 10.20
CA GLY A 760 9.88 21.96 10.10
C GLY A 760 9.79 20.46 9.86
N ARG A 761 8.56 19.95 9.86
CA ARG A 761 8.21 18.54 9.54
C ARG A 761 7.20 18.54 8.39
N ASN A 762 7.30 17.54 7.50
CA ASN A 762 6.30 17.34 6.45
C ASN A 762 5.16 16.44 6.96
N PRO A 763 3.88 16.79 6.74
CA PRO A 763 3.37 17.98 6.06
C PRO A 763 3.24 19.18 7.01
N SER A 764 3.76 20.35 6.61
CA SER A 764 3.47 21.62 7.28
C SER A 764 2.20 22.24 6.69
N LEU A 765 1.25 22.65 7.53
CA LEU A 765 -0.07 23.16 7.11
C LEU A 765 -0.46 24.45 7.84
N HIS A 766 -0.09 24.58 9.11
CA HIS A 766 -0.25 25.81 9.87
C HIS A 766 1.00 26.69 9.71
N PRO A 767 0.88 28.04 9.67
CA PRO A 767 2.07 28.90 9.55
C PRO A 767 3.06 28.77 10.71
N GLY A 768 2.60 28.31 11.88
CA GLY A 768 3.45 28.03 13.03
C GLY A 768 4.27 26.73 12.96
N ASP A 769 4.03 25.86 11.96
CA ASP A 769 4.72 24.56 11.79
C ASP A 769 6.17 24.67 11.34
N ILE A 770 6.54 25.83 10.79
CA ILE A 770 7.92 26.17 10.43
C ILE A 770 8.42 27.17 11.46
N ARG A 771 9.45 26.80 12.21
CA ARG A 771 10.07 27.65 13.24
C ARG A 771 11.39 28.23 12.73
N VAL A 772 11.76 29.41 13.20
CA VAL A 772 13.14 29.90 13.09
C VAL A 772 13.90 29.51 14.37
N VAL A 773 15.11 28.98 14.21
CA VAL A 773 15.98 28.47 15.29
C VAL A 773 17.43 28.88 15.04
N GLN A 774 18.25 28.79 16.08
CA GLN A 774 19.69 29.03 16.02
C GLN A 774 20.46 27.69 16.04
N ALA A 775 21.09 27.31 14.94
CA ALA A 775 22.08 26.24 14.92
C ALA A 775 23.37 26.70 15.62
N VAL A 776 23.88 25.90 16.56
CA VAL A 776 25.08 26.18 17.34
C VAL A 776 26.05 25.01 17.36
N ASP A 777 27.34 25.31 17.49
CA ASP A 777 28.39 24.31 17.67
C ASP A 777 28.52 23.97 19.16
N ASN A 778 28.40 22.69 19.49
CA ASN A 778 28.45 22.20 20.85
C ASN A 778 29.41 21.00 20.93
N PRO A 779 30.63 21.16 21.49
CA PRO A 779 31.62 20.09 21.57
C PRO A 779 31.12 18.80 22.24
N LYS A 780 30.13 18.88 23.13
CA LYS A 780 29.54 17.69 23.78
C LYS A 780 28.69 16.85 22.83
N LEU A 781 28.13 17.45 21.79
CA LEU A 781 27.18 16.82 20.85
C LEU A 781 27.83 16.33 19.55
N ARG A 782 29.10 16.66 19.28
CA ARG A 782 29.84 16.28 18.07
C ARG A 782 30.04 14.76 17.85
N HIS A 783 29.60 13.92 18.78
CA HIS A 783 29.53 12.47 18.59
C HIS A 783 28.25 12.02 17.85
N LEU A 784 27.31 12.93 17.65
CA LEU A 784 26.09 12.73 16.85
C LEU A 784 26.31 13.29 15.44
N LYS A 785 25.95 12.51 14.43
CA LYS A 785 26.03 12.81 12.98
C LYS A 785 24.68 12.51 12.32
N ASP A 786 24.33 13.27 11.29
CA ASP A 786 23.17 13.01 10.42
C ASP A 786 21.83 12.92 11.16
N VAL A 787 21.74 13.67 12.26
CA VAL A 787 20.56 13.87 13.11
C VAL A 787 20.48 15.34 13.52
N VAL A 788 19.27 15.85 13.74
CA VAL A 788 19.06 17.13 14.40
C VAL A 788 18.84 16.91 15.89
N VAL A 789 19.62 17.60 16.73
CA VAL A 789 19.55 17.49 18.19
C VAL A 789 18.73 18.65 18.74
N PHE A 790 17.58 18.33 19.35
CA PHE A 790 16.64 19.28 19.93
C PHE A 790 16.93 19.57 21.41
N PRO A 791 16.56 20.76 21.92
CA PRO A 791 16.82 21.15 23.30
C PRO A 791 15.88 20.43 24.26
N SER A 792 16.43 19.79 25.30
CA SER A 792 15.70 19.22 26.45
C SER A 792 15.30 20.27 27.50
N LYS A 793 14.98 21.49 27.02
CA LYS A 793 14.70 22.70 27.79
C LYS A 793 13.68 23.56 27.04
N GLY A 794 13.00 24.44 27.78
CA GLY A 794 12.05 25.42 27.25
C GLY A 794 10.64 25.22 27.79
N ASP A 795 9.70 26.04 27.30
CA ASP A 795 8.30 25.99 27.71
C ASP A 795 7.49 24.90 27.00
N ARG A 796 7.90 24.54 25.78
CA ARG A 796 7.31 23.49 24.93
C ARG A 796 8.43 22.86 24.06
N PRO A 797 8.43 21.52 23.82
CA PRO A 797 9.42 20.87 22.97
C PRO A 797 9.32 21.37 21.53
N VAL A 798 10.46 21.66 20.89
CA VAL A 798 10.50 22.10 19.49
C VAL A 798 9.82 21.10 18.53
N PRO A 799 10.06 19.77 18.60
CA PRO A 799 9.35 18.76 17.80
C PRO A 799 7.82 18.93 17.79
N SER A 800 7.23 19.13 18.96
CA SER A 800 5.76 19.26 19.12
C SER A 800 5.18 20.51 18.42
N MET A 801 6.00 21.50 18.08
CA MET A 801 5.61 22.69 17.31
C MET A 801 5.64 22.45 15.79
N LEU A 802 6.29 21.38 15.32
CA LEU A 802 6.52 21.10 13.89
C LEU A 802 5.42 20.15 13.38
N ALA A 803 4.23 20.70 13.16
CA ALA A 803 3.02 19.93 12.81
C ALA A 803 2.72 18.78 13.81
N GLY A 804 3.02 18.96 15.10
CA GLY A 804 2.80 17.94 16.14
C GLY A 804 3.77 16.75 16.07
N GLY A 805 5.06 16.99 15.82
CA GLY A 805 6.10 15.95 15.72
C GLY A 805 6.62 15.42 17.06
N ASP A 806 7.18 14.21 17.01
CA ASP A 806 7.83 13.51 18.11
C ASP A 806 9.25 13.02 17.71
N LEU A 807 9.90 12.21 18.56
CA LEU A 807 11.23 11.66 18.32
C LEU A 807 11.20 10.12 18.21
N ASP A 808 10.05 9.53 17.83
CA ASP A 808 9.86 8.08 17.64
C ASP A 808 10.12 7.59 16.20
N GLY A 809 10.42 8.55 15.31
CA GLY A 809 10.98 8.30 13.99
C GLY A 809 10.78 9.40 12.97
N ASP A 810 10.39 10.60 13.39
CA ASP A 810 10.19 11.74 12.48
C ASP A 810 11.50 12.21 11.84
N ASP A 811 11.42 12.43 10.52
CA ASP A 811 12.43 13.16 9.75
C ASP A 811 12.06 14.65 9.66
N TYR A 812 13.04 15.51 9.97
CA TYR A 812 12.90 16.96 10.05
C TYR A 812 13.68 17.64 8.95
N PHE A 813 13.08 18.64 8.29
CA PHE A 813 13.82 19.52 7.37
C PHE A 813 14.41 20.71 8.11
N VAL A 814 15.68 21.00 7.88
CA VAL A 814 16.43 22.16 8.40
C VAL A 814 17.00 22.92 7.22
N ILE A 815 16.73 24.22 7.11
CA ILE A 815 17.10 25.08 5.98
C ILE A 815 17.89 26.27 6.50
N TRP A 816 19.10 26.47 6.00
CA TRP A 816 19.98 27.61 6.32
C TRP A 816 20.31 28.47 5.08
N ASP A 817 19.48 28.43 4.03
CA ASP A 817 19.54 29.42 2.95
C ASP A 817 18.96 30.76 3.42
N PRO A 818 19.73 31.87 3.42
CA PRO A 818 19.23 33.18 3.87
C PRO A 818 18.02 33.70 3.08
N ASN A 819 17.81 33.25 1.84
CA ASN A 819 16.68 33.66 1.00
C ASN A 819 15.38 32.93 1.35
N LEU A 820 15.46 31.83 2.12
CA LEU A 820 14.31 31.01 2.55
C LEU A 820 14.00 31.15 4.05
N ILE A 821 14.80 31.89 4.82
CA ILE A 821 14.46 32.20 6.21
C ILE A 821 13.21 33.11 6.22
N PRO A 822 12.15 32.75 6.97
CA PRO A 822 10.99 33.62 7.20
C PRO A 822 11.35 35.04 7.64
N ARG A 823 10.50 36.01 7.33
CA ARG A 823 10.59 37.37 7.91
C ARG A 823 9.90 37.46 9.27
N GLU A 824 8.90 36.62 9.45
CA GLU A 824 8.06 36.50 10.64
C GLU A 824 8.48 35.25 11.42
N TRP A 825 9.33 35.41 12.44
CA TRP A 825 10.00 34.28 13.09
C TRP A 825 9.15 33.57 14.14
N ASN A 826 8.27 34.31 14.82
CA ASN A 826 7.64 33.86 16.06
C ASN A 826 6.13 33.58 15.96
N TYR A 827 5.54 33.50 14.75
CA TYR A 827 4.10 33.23 14.58
C TYR A 827 3.67 32.02 15.43
N SER A 828 2.57 32.12 16.19
CA SER A 828 2.28 31.13 17.25
C SER A 828 2.15 29.70 16.70
N PRO A 829 2.78 28.70 17.36
CA PRO A 829 2.65 27.29 16.96
C PRO A 829 1.21 26.81 17.20
N MET A 830 0.69 25.97 16.32
CA MET A 830 -0.63 25.35 16.55
C MET A 830 -0.56 24.39 17.74
N GLU A 831 -1.67 24.24 18.47
CA GLU A 831 -1.81 23.18 19.46
C GLU A 831 -2.31 21.90 18.77
N TYR A 832 -1.54 20.82 18.89
CA TYR A 832 -1.82 19.51 18.31
C TYR A 832 -2.27 18.53 19.39
N SER A 833 -3.16 18.98 20.27
CA SER A 833 -3.75 18.15 21.32
C SER A 833 -4.74 17.15 20.70
N ALA A 834 -4.35 15.88 20.70
CA ALA A 834 -5.14 14.80 20.11
C ALA A 834 -6.55 14.71 20.73
N PRO A 835 -7.62 14.49 19.94
CA PRO A 835 -8.97 14.42 20.46
C PRO A 835 -9.11 13.27 21.47
N LYS A 836 -9.95 13.47 22.50
CA LYS A 836 -10.22 12.46 23.53
C LYS A 836 -10.71 11.17 22.85
N PRO A 837 -9.99 10.04 22.98
CA PRO A 837 -10.29 8.83 22.24
C PRO A 837 -11.56 8.14 22.76
N LYS A 838 -12.34 7.52 21.86
CA LYS A 838 -13.52 6.72 22.24
C LYS A 838 -13.04 5.49 23.02
N LYS A 839 -13.38 5.44 24.32
CA LYS A 839 -13.19 4.27 25.17
C LYS A 839 -14.45 3.42 25.16
N ILE A 840 -14.28 2.10 25.22
CA ILE A 840 -15.36 1.15 25.55
C ILE A 840 -15.28 0.75 27.03
N SER A 841 -16.39 0.27 27.59
CA SER A 841 -16.52 -0.20 28.98
C SER A 841 -15.78 -1.54 29.20
N ARG A 842 -16.06 -2.52 28.35
CA ARG A 842 -15.48 -3.87 28.35
C ARG A 842 -14.07 -3.93 27.73
N ASP A 843 -13.45 -5.11 27.79
CA ASP A 843 -12.25 -5.45 27.02
C ASP A 843 -12.51 -5.34 25.50
N VAL A 844 -11.47 -4.97 24.74
CA VAL A 844 -11.48 -4.95 23.27
C VAL A 844 -11.35 -6.38 22.76
N ASN A 845 -12.27 -6.81 21.91
CA ASN A 845 -12.23 -8.09 21.21
C ASN A 845 -11.77 -7.90 19.75
N ILE A 846 -11.66 -9.01 19.00
CA ILE A 846 -11.22 -8.94 17.60
C ILE A 846 -12.26 -8.30 16.66
N ASP A 847 -13.54 -8.43 16.98
CA ASP A 847 -14.63 -7.89 16.16
C ASP A 847 -14.61 -6.37 16.18
N ASP A 848 -14.40 -5.74 17.34
CA ASP A 848 -14.20 -4.30 17.43
C ASP A 848 -13.11 -3.82 16.44
N VAL A 849 -12.05 -4.63 16.26
CA VAL A 849 -10.92 -4.34 15.36
C VAL A 849 -11.28 -4.61 13.88
N ARG A 850 -12.17 -5.57 13.59
CA ARG A 850 -12.76 -5.78 12.24
C ARG A 850 -13.65 -4.59 11.86
N ASP A 851 -14.52 -4.18 12.78
CA ASP A 851 -15.46 -3.07 12.62
C ASP A 851 -14.71 -1.74 12.43
N PHE A 852 -13.70 -1.48 13.27
CA PHE A 852 -12.83 -0.31 13.15
C PHE A 852 -12.02 -0.28 11.84
N PHE A 853 -11.63 -1.43 11.28
CA PHE A 853 -10.94 -1.48 9.99
C PHE A 853 -11.82 -1.00 8.84
N VAL A 854 -13.11 -1.39 8.84
CA VAL A 854 -14.07 -0.95 7.83
C VAL A 854 -14.49 0.49 8.07
N GLU A 855 -14.69 0.92 9.32
CA GLU A 855 -14.96 2.32 9.65
C GLU A 855 -13.78 3.24 9.24
N TYR A 856 -12.53 2.82 9.41
CA TYR A 856 -11.39 3.58 8.89
C TYR A 856 -11.47 3.74 7.36
N MET A 857 -11.88 2.72 6.62
CA MET A 857 -12.06 2.81 5.17
C MET A 857 -13.31 3.58 4.75
N LYS A 858 -14.35 3.65 5.58
CA LYS A 858 -15.51 4.55 5.44
C LYS A 858 -15.16 6.03 5.68
N SER A 859 -14.10 6.31 6.45
CA SER A 859 -13.82 7.64 7.02
C SER A 859 -12.43 8.24 6.75
N ASP A 860 -11.53 7.60 5.98
CA ASP A 860 -10.23 8.18 5.58
C ASP A 860 -10.37 9.32 4.53
N VAL A 861 -10.67 10.51 5.02
CA VAL A 861 -10.72 11.76 4.24
C VAL A 861 -9.39 12.52 4.19
N LEU A 862 -8.28 11.97 4.69
CA LEU A 862 -6.99 12.68 4.86
C LEU A 862 -6.50 13.33 3.56
N GLY A 863 -6.56 12.57 2.45
CA GLY A 863 -6.20 13.06 1.12
C GLY A 863 -7.15 14.12 0.54
N GLN A 864 -8.41 14.18 1.01
CA GLN A 864 -9.36 15.23 0.63
C GLN A 864 -9.03 16.54 1.35
N ILE A 865 -8.78 16.47 2.66
CA ILE A 865 -8.38 17.61 3.50
C ILE A 865 -7.08 18.22 2.98
N ALA A 866 -6.05 17.41 2.69
CA ALA A 866 -4.78 17.89 2.16
C ALA A 866 -4.93 18.63 0.81
N HIS A 867 -5.76 18.11 -0.10
CA HIS A 867 -6.06 18.80 -1.37
C HIS A 867 -6.86 20.09 -1.16
N ALA A 868 -7.87 20.09 -0.30
CA ALA A 868 -8.65 21.27 0.04
C ALA A 868 -7.78 22.37 0.64
N HIS A 869 -6.87 22.01 1.54
CA HIS A 869 -5.91 22.94 2.14
C HIS A 869 -5.02 23.61 1.09
N VAL A 870 -4.45 22.86 0.13
CA VAL A 870 -3.62 23.43 -0.94
C VAL A 870 -4.40 24.44 -1.80
N ALA A 871 -5.67 24.18 -2.08
CA ALA A 871 -6.51 25.08 -2.89
C ALA A 871 -6.90 26.38 -2.15
N TYR A 872 -7.17 26.31 -0.84
CA TYR A 872 -7.44 27.51 -0.03
C TYR A 872 -6.17 28.26 0.39
N ALA A 873 -5.04 27.56 0.60
CA ALA A 873 -3.75 28.19 0.87
C ALA A 873 -3.28 29.05 -0.32
N ASP A 874 -3.53 28.60 -1.56
CA ASP A 874 -3.25 29.38 -2.77
C ASP A 874 -4.17 30.60 -2.91
N SER A 875 -5.48 30.39 -2.82
CA SER A 875 -6.50 31.43 -3.07
C SER A 875 -6.70 32.43 -1.93
N GLN A 876 -6.74 31.97 -0.68
CA GLN A 876 -7.07 32.75 0.53
C GLN A 876 -5.88 32.89 1.50
N GLY A 877 -4.81 32.10 1.34
CA GLY A 877 -3.63 32.12 2.20
C GLY A 877 -3.73 31.13 3.38
N PRO A 878 -2.60 30.52 3.84
CA PRO A 878 -2.58 29.61 4.99
C PRO A 878 -3.11 30.20 6.30
N LYS A 879 -3.01 31.53 6.51
CA LYS A 879 -3.58 32.24 7.68
C LYS A 879 -5.12 32.40 7.62
N SER A 880 -5.78 31.94 6.55
CA SER A 880 -7.25 32.03 6.45
C SER A 880 -7.93 31.02 7.37
N GLN A 881 -9.11 31.36 7.89
CA GLN A 881 -9.87 30.52 8.82
C GLN A 881 -10.14 29.10 8.27
N ARG A 882 -10.37 28.97 6.96
CA ARG A 882 -10.53 27.68 6.29
C ARG A 882 -9.25 26.82 6.36
N CYS A 883 -8.08 27.42 6.13
CA CYS A 883 -6.81 26.72 6.19
C CYS A 883 -6.50 26.25 7.62
N VAL A 884 -6.70 27.10 8.63
CA VAL A 884 -6.51 26.73 10.04
C VAL A 884 -7.47 25.59 10.45
N GLN A 885 -8.75 25.66 10.05
CA GLN A 885 -9.72 24.57 10.27
C GLN A 885 -9.31 23.25 9.57
N LEU A 886 -8.84 23.34 8.31
CA LEU A 886 -8.34 22.18 7.56
C LEU A 886 -7.04 21.60 8.14
N ALA A 887 -6.15 22.42 8.73
CA ALA A 887 -4.97 21.96 9.44
C ALA A 887 -5.35 21.18 10.72
N GLY A 888 -6.38 21.64 11.45
CA GLY A 888 -6.95 20.92 12.59
C GLY A 888 -7.56 19.57 12.19
N LEU A 889 -8.46 19.57 11.20
CA LEU A 889 -9.05 18.33 10.66
C LEU A 889 -7.99 17.36 10.10
N HIS A 890 -6.89 17.87 9.52
CA HIS A 890 -5.78 17.04 9.07
C HIS A 890 -5.06 16.37 10.26
N SER A 891 -4.90 17.06 11.39
CA SER A 891 -4.35 16.46 12.61
C SER A 891 -5.27 15.36 13.15
N GLU A 892 -6.59 15.61 13.20
CA GLU A 892 -7.55 14.58 13.62
C GLU A 892 -7.49 13.36 12.70
N ALA A 893 -7.43 13.55 11.38
CA ALA A 893 -7.32 12.47 10.40
C ALA A 893 -5.99 11.68 10.47
N VAL A 894 -4.88 12.33 10.85
CA VAL A 894 -3.58 11.65 11.08
C VAL A 894 -3.61 10.80 12.36
N ASP A 895 -4.36 11.22 13.38
CA ASP A 895 -4.49 10.51 14.65
C ASP A 895 -5.70 9.56 14.75
N PHE A 896 -6.63 9.59 13.78
CA PHE A 896 -7.76 8.65 13.69
C PHE A 896 -7.34 7.16 13.85
N PRO A 897 -6.24 6.65 13.23
CA PRO A 897 -5.68 5.31 13.50
C PRO A 897 -5.29 5.02 14.95
N LYS A 898 -5.23 6.03 15.83
CA LYS A 898 -4.85 5.93 17.25
C LYS A 898 -6.00 6.28 18.20
N THR A 899 -6.92 7.15 17.78
CA THR A 899 -8.00 7.73 18.61
C THR A 899 -9.36 7.08 18.40
N GLY A 900 -9.62 6.54 17.21
CA GLY A 900 -10.93 6.02 16.81
C GLY A 900 -11.97 7.10 16.54
N LYS A 901 -11.58 8.38 16.45
CA LYS A 901 -12.46 9.48 16.03
C LYS A 901 -12.14 9.86 14.57
N PRO A 902 -13.08 9.78 13.63
CA PRO A 902 -12.89 10.26 12.26
C PRO A 902 -12.84 11.80 12.21
N ALA A 903 -12.44 12.34 11.05
CA ALA A 903 -12.42 13.78 10.79
C ALA A 903 -13.46 14.12 9.71
N GLU A 904 -14.30 15.13 9.94
CA GLU A 904 -15.44 15.43 9.07
C GLU A 904 -15.20 16.67 8.20
N ILE A 905 -15.05 16.48 6.88
CA ILE A 905 -14.86 17.57 5.92
C ILE A 905 -16.20 18.13 5.43
N GLY A 906 -16.86 18.90 6.29
CA GLY A 906 -18.13 19.58 6.00
C GLY A 906 -18.11 20.40 4.71
N SER A 907 -19.23 20.44 3.99
CA SER A 907 -19.35 20.94 2.60
C SER A 907 -18.78 22.35 2.35
N LYS A 908 -18.78 23.23 3.36
CA LYS A 908 -18.23 24.60 3.34
C LYS A 908 -16.69 24.66 3.21
N LEU A 909 -16.01 23.54 3.41
CA LEU A 909 -14.55 23.34 3.30
C LEU A 909 -14.12 22.55 2.05
N GLN A 910 -15.03 22.32 1.09
CA GLN A 910 -14.70 21.67 -0.19
C GLN A 910 -14.55 22.71 -1.32
N PRO A 911 -13.40 22.78 -2.04
CA PRO A 911 -13.21 23.77 -3.10
C PRO A 911 -14.08 23.51 -4.35
N GLU A 912 -14.93 24.48 -4.70
CA GLU A 912 -15.72 24.45 -5.94
C GLU A 912 -14.88 24.63 -7.22
N ARG A 913 -13.73 25.30 -7.10
CA ARG A 913 -12.72 25.54 -8.14
C ARG A 913 -11.33 25.29 -7.55
N TRP A 914 -10.44 24.75 -8.38
CA TRP A 914 -9.09 24.36 -8.00
C TRP A 914 -8.05 25.22 -8.73
N PRO A 915 -6.85 25.45 -8.19
CA PRO A 915 -5.80 26.11 -8.97
C PRO A 915 -5.35 25.22 -10.15
N HIS A 916 -4.93 25.83 -11.26
CA HIS A 916 -4.60 25.13 -12.51
C HIS A 916 -3.50 24.06 -12.36
N PHE A 917 -2.54 24.27 -11.45
CA PHE A 917 -1.50 23.30 -11.10
C PHE A 917 -2.00 22.05 -10.34
N MET A 918 -3.32 21.90 -10.12
CA MET A 918 -3.97 20.66 -9.65
C MET A 918 -4.63 19.84 -10.77
N GLU A 919 -4.62 20.33 -12.02
CA GLU A 919 -5.14 19.63 -13.21
C GLU A 919 -6.59 19.09 -13.06
N LYS A 920 -7.43 19.77 -12.26
CA LYS A 920 -8.85 19.41 -12.02
C LYS A 920 -9.80 20.11 -13.01
N ARG A 921 -10.95 19.48 -13.30
CA ARG A 921 -11.91 19.92 -14.34
C ARG A 921 -12.44 21.35 -14.19
N ARG A 922 -12.73 21.83 -12.96
CA ARG A 922 -13.13 23.23 -12.69
C ARG A 922 -11.95 23.95 -12.05
N TRP A 923 -11.29 24.86 -12.78
CA TRP A 923 -10.07 25.51 -12.30
C TRP A 923 -10.06 27.05 -12.35
N TYR A 924 -9.03 27.65 -11.77
CA TYR A 924 -8.64 29.06 -11.87
C TYR A 924 -7.12 29.16 -12.04
N GLU A 925 -6.64 30.23 -12.66
CA GLU A 925 -5.20 30.44 -12.86
C GLU A 925 -4.57 31.06 -11.59
N SER A 926 -3.65 30.34 -10.94
CA SER A 926 -2.93 30.86 -9.76
C SER A 926 -1.78 31.79 -10.17
N LYS A 927 -1.65 32.91 -9.46
CA LYS A 927 -0.52 33.85 -9.57
C LYS A 927 0.44 33.77 -8.36
N ARG A 928 0.26 32.80 -7.45
CA ARG A 928 1.15 32.50 -6.31
C ARG A 928 2.45 31.82 -6.78
N ALA A 929 3.35 31.50 -5.85
CA ALA A 929 4.58 30.76 -6.18
C ALA A 929 4.29 29.44 -6.91
N LEU A 930 3.36 28.62 -6.41
CA LEU A 930 3.05 27.30 -6.99
C LEU A 930 2.53 27.36 -8.44
N GLY A 931 1.69 28.34 -8.78
CA GLY A 931 1.22 28.55 -10.15
C GLY A 931 2.39 28.87 -11.11
N VAL A 932 3.21 29.85 -10.73
CA VAL A 932 4.37 30.28 -11.54
C VAL A 932 5.42 29.17 -11.69
N ILE A 933 5.64 28.36 -10.65
CA ILE A 933 6.52 27.18 -10.70
C ILE A 933 5.98 26.17 -11.70
N TYR A 934 4.70 25.83 -11.60
CA TYR A 934 4.05 24.85 -12.48
C TYR A 934 4.12 25.24 -13.96
N ASP A 935 3.80 26.48 -14.31
CA ASP A 935 3.80 26.94 -15.70
C ASP A 935 5.22 26.95 -16.32
N LYS A 936 6.25 27.24 -15.52
CA LYS A 936 7.67 27.17 -15.92
C LYS A 936 8.19 25.75 -16.20
N VAL A 937 7.59 24.73 -15.60
CA VAL A 937 8.00 23.31 -15.74
C VAL A 937 7.13 22.57 -16.74
N LYS A 938 5.83 22.90 -16.83
CA LYS A 938 4.87 22.25 -17.74
C LYS A 938 5.34 22.28 -19.20
N SER A 939 5.91 23.40 -19.65
CA SER A 939 6.45 23.58 -21.01
C SER A 939 7.76 22.84 -21.28
N ARG A 940 8.43 22.33 -20.24
CA ARG A 940 9.70 21.59 -20.31
C ARG A 940 9.57 20.10 -20.03
N THR A 941 8.38 19.62 -19.65
CA THR A 941 8.20 18.22 -19.23
C THR A 941 8.32 17.30 -20.44
N VAL A 942 9.30 16.39 -20.43
CA VAL A 942 9.56 15.41 -21.49
C VAL A 942 9.04 14.04 -21.05
N GLU A 943 8.36 13.34 -21.96
CA GLU A 943 7.98 11.93 -21.76
C GLU A 943 9.22 11.04 -21.88
N PHE A 944 9.44 10.15 -20.92
CA PHE A 944 10.52 9.17 -21.03
C PHE A 944 10.14 8.10 -22.06
N ARG A 945 11.01 7.92 -23.05
CA ARG A 945 11.02 6.81 -23.99
C ARG A 945 12.46 6.29 -24.05
N PRO A 946 12.71 4.99 -23.91
CA PRO A 946 14.07 4.47 -24.05
C PRO A 946 14.61 4.66 -25.47
N ASP A 947 15.93 4.76 -25.56
CA ASP A 947 16.68 4.71 -26.82
C ASP A 947 17.56 3.45 -26.83
N TRP A 948 17.37 2.60 -27.84
CA TRP A 948 18.11 1.34 -28.02
C TRP A 948 19.10 1.41 -29.19
N GLN A 949 19.20 2.54 -29.90
CA GLN A 949 19.98 2.67 -31.15
C GLN A 949 21.48 2.94 -30.93
N HIS A 950 21.91 3.16 -29.69
CA HIS A 950 23.32 3.40 -29.38
C HIS A 950 24.14 2.11 -29.33
N ALA A 951 25.45 2.20 -29.61
CA ALA A 951 26.35 1.06 -29.60
C ALA A 951 26.85 0.70 -28.19
N PHE A 952 26.99 -0.60 -27.92
CA PHE A 952 27.57 -1.13 -26.68
C PHE A 952 29.07 -0.78 -26.56
N ASP A 953 29.57 -0.65 -25.33
CA ASP A 953 30.92 -0.14 -25.07
C ASP A 953 32.02 -1.16 -25.45
N GLN A 954 32.76 -0.81 -26.50
CA GLN A 954 33.87 -1.61 -27.03
C GLN A 954 34.98 -1.90 -26.00
N ARG A 955 35.14 -1.05 -24.97
CA ARG A 955 36.10 -1.27 -23.86
C ARG A 955 35.80 -2.52 -23.05
N ILE A 956 34.58 -3.05 -23.13
CA ILE A 956 34.15 -4.30 -22.48
C ILE A 956 34.06 -5.42 -23.53
N THR A 957 33.35 -5.20 -24.64
CA THR A 957 33.03 -6.27 -25.61
C THR A 957 34.25 -6.84 -26.34
N THR A 958 35.37 -6.08 -26.39
CA THR A 958 36.64 -6.52 -27.00
C THR A 958 37.71 -6.92 -25.98
N LYS A 959 37.41 -6.87 -24.66
CA LYS A 959 38.43 -6.92 -23.62
C LYS A 959 39.03 -8.30 -23.37
N PHE A 960 38.25 -9.33 -23.60
CA PHE A 960 38.59 -10.73 -23.33
C PHE A 960 38.15 -11.60 -24.50
N GLU A 961 38.92 -12.65 -24.79
CA GLU A 961 38.41 -13.80 -25.52
C GLU A 961 37.55 -14.62 -24.56
N LEU A 962 36.32 -14.94 -24.98
CA LEU A 962 35.27 -15.52 -24.13
C LEU A 962 34.94 -16.94 -24.60
N GLU A 963 34.84 -17.87 -23.65
CA GLU A 963 34.55 -19.28 -23.94
C GLU A 963 33.06 -19.49 -24.21
N ASN A 964 32.72 -20.39 -25.14
CA ASN A 964 31.30 -20.68 -25.48
C ASN A 964 30.48 -21.10 -24.24
N GLY A 965 31.05 -21.91 -23.34
CA GLY A 965 30.39 -22.31 -22.09
C GLY A 965 30.09 -21.14 -21.15
N GLN A 966 30.91 -20.08 -21.15
CA GLN A 966 30.62 -18.85 -20.40
C GLN A 966 29.46 -18.07 -21.03
N LEU A 967 29.41 -17.98 -22.36
CA LEU A 967 28.32 -17.34 -23.10
C LEU A 967 27.00 -18.11 -22.94
N GLU A 968 27.02 -19.44 -22.95
CA GLU A 968 25.85 -20.30 -22.71
C GLU A 968 25.34 -20.19 -21.26
N ALA A 969 26.24 -20.23 -20.28
CA ALA A 969 25.88 -20.00 -18.87
C ALA A 969 25.29 -18.59 -18.66
N ALA A 970 25.88 -17.56 -19.29
CA ALA A 970 25.38 -16.19 -19.25
C ALA A 970 23.98 -16.06 -19.89
N ARG A 971 23.73 -16.66 -21.07
CA ARG A 971 22.38 -16.71 -21.69
C ARG A 971 21.36 -17.38 -20.78
N ARG A 972 21.70 -18.53 -20.18
CA ARG A 972 20.80 -19.27 -19.27
C ARG A 972 20.42 -18.45 -18.03
N ILE A 973 21.37 -17.73 -17.43
CA ILE A 973 21.08 -16.85 -16.28
C ILE A 973 20.34 -15.59 -16.74
N LYS A 974 20.65 -15.03 -17.91
CA LYS A 974 19.93 -13.87 -18.47
C LYS A 974 18.46 -14.18 -18.72
N ALA A 975 18.11 -15.34 -19.31
CA ALA A 975 16.72 -15.73 -19.50
C ALA A 975 15.92 -15.76 -18.17
N GLN A 976 16.54 -16.25 -17.08
CA GLN A 976 15.92 -16.24 -15.74
C GLN A 976 15.81 -14.81 -15.15
N TYR A 977 16.79 -13.95 -15.42
CA TYR A 977 16.78 -12.54 -15.01
C TYR A 977 15.69 -11.75 -15.76
N ASP A 978 15.66 -11.83 -17.09
CA ASP A 978 14.73 -11.10 -17.95
C ASP A 978 13.27 -11.45 -17.60
N LEU A 979 12.99 -12.74 -17.38
CA LEU A 979 11.67 -13.21 -16.97
C LEU A 979 11.28 -12.71 -15.57
N ALA A 980 12.22 -12.74 -14.60
CA ALA A 980 11.98 -12.20 -13.27
C ALA A 980 11.75 -10.68 -13.28
N VAL A 981 12.46 -9.93 -14.15
CA VAL A 981 12.22 -8.50 -14.34
C VAL A 981 10.84 -8.25 -14.98
N ARG A 982 10.48 -8.99 -16.04
CA ARG A 982 9.15 -8.87 -16.69
C ARG A 982 8.01 -9.14 -15.71
N ARG A 983 8.11 -10.16 -14.86
CA ARG A 983 7.16 -10.45 -13.76
C ARG A 983 6.99 -9.25 -12.82
N ILE A 984 8.09 -8.66 -12.34
CA ILE A 984 8.03 -7.52 -11.40
C ILE A 984 7.46 -6.26 -12.08
N LEU A 985 7.83 -5.99 -13.34
CA LEU A 985 7.28 -4.87 -14.11
C LEU A 985 5.76 -4.99 -14.29
N ALA A 986 5.25 -6.19 -14.60
CA ALA A 986 3.83 -6.48 -14.68
C ALA A 986 3.13 -6.34 -13.31
N GLN A 987 3.66 -7.02 -12.28
CA GLN A 987 3.10 -7.03 -10.92
C GLN A 987 2.99 -5.63 -10.30
N LEU A 988 3.96 -4.74 -10.58
CA LEU A 988 4.01 -3.38 -10.03
C LEU A 988 3.48 -2.30 -10.99
N ASN A 989 3.04 -2.68 -12.19
CA ASN A 989 2.57 -1.78 -13.26
C ASN A 989 3.60 -0.67 -13.59
N VAL A 990 4.83 -1.09 -13.89
CA VAL A 990 5.97 -0.26 -14.30
C VAL A 990 6.29 -0.55 -15.77
N ALA A 991 6.64 0.47 -16.56
CA ALA A 991 6.73 0.32 -18.01
C ALA A 991 8.09 -0.20 -18.50
N THR A 992 9.18 0.12 -17.80
CA THR A 992 10.54 -0.16 -18.26
C THR A 992 11.46 -0.70 -17.18
N GLU A 993 12.46 -1.50 -17.56
CA GLU A 993 13.48 -2.01 -16.64
C GLU A 993 14.28 -0.91 -15.94
N PHE A 994 14.45 0.26 -16.59
CA PHE A 994 15.17 1.40 -16.03
C PHE A 994 14.45 2.00 -14.81
N GLU A 995 13.12 2.06 -14.86
CA GLU A 995 12.27 2.48 -13.72
C GLU A 995 12.30 1.47 -12.57
N LEU A 996 12.48 0.16 -12.84
CA LEU A 996 12.70 -0.83 -11.79
C LEU A 996 14.10 -0.71 -11.20
N TYR A 997 15.14 -0.67 -12.06
CA TYR A 997 16.54 -0.62 -11.65
C TYR A 997 16.82 0.56 -10.70
N THR A 998 16.26 1.72 -11.03
CA THR A 998 16.45 2.99 -10.30
C THR A 998 15.32 3.32 -9.33
N SER A 999 14.21 2.57 -9.36
CA SER A 999 12.94 2.92 -8.70
C SER A 999 12.29 4.23 -9.18
N TRP A 1000 12.79 4.90 -10.23
CA TRP A 1000 12.32 6.22 -10.70
C TRP A 1000 11.00 6.15 -11.50
N ALA A 1001 9.96 5.56 -10.92
CA ALA A 1001 8.70 5.27 -11.59
C ALA A 1001 8.01 6.48 -12.24
N MET A 1002 7.71 6.36 -13.53
CA MET A 1002 6.96 7.33 -14.33
C MET A 1002 5.45 7.09 -14.23
N SER A 1003 4.99 5.84 -14.06
CA SER A 1003 3.60 5.55 -13.67
C SER A 1003 3.30 5.95 -12.22
N LYS A 1004 2.00 6.12 -11.88
CA LYS A 1004 1.52 6.40 -10.51
C LYS A 1004 1.06 5.12 -9.82
N PRO A 1005 1.25 4.99 -8.49
CA PRO A 1005 0.70 3.87 -7.72
C PRO A 1005 -0.83 3.85 -7.76
N ALA A 1006 -1.41 2.65 -7.60
CA ALA A 1006 -2.85 2.45 -7.51
C ALA A 1006 -3.46 2.98 -6.20
N VAL A 1007 -2.85 2.62 -5.07
CA VAL A 1007 -3.39 2.85 -3.71
C VAL A 1007 -2.36 3.55 -2.80
N GLU A 1008 -1.09 3.27 -3.02
CA GLU A 1008 0.03 3.75 -2.22
C GLU A 1008 0.47 5.20 -2.55
N SER A 1009 1.40 5.73 -1.77
CA SER A 1009 2.09 6.98 -2.11
C SER A 1009 3.26 6.73 -3.06
N ASP A 1010 3.65 7.75 -3.84
CA ASP A 1010 4.82 7.66 -4.73
C ASP A 1010 6.12 7.31 -3.96
N TYR A 1011 6.19 7.71 -2.69
CA TYR A 1011 7.25 7.34 -1.74
C TYR A 1011 7.27 5.83 -1.48
N LYS A 1012 6.12 5.22 -1.11
CA LYS A 1012 6.06 3.79 -0.83
C LYS A 1012 6.31 2.94 -2.06
N ARG A 1013 5.90 3.40 -3.23
CA ARG A 1013 6.25 2.81 -4.53
C ARG A 1013 7.77 2.78 -4.76
N GLN A 1014 8.50 3.84 -4.42
CA GLN A 1014 9.96 3.88 -4.53
C GLN A 1014 10.64 2.93 -3.53
N GLU A 1015 10.17 2.90 -2.28
CA GLU A 1015 10.63 1.97 -1.25
C GLU A 1015 10.36 0.50 -1.62
N GLN A 1016 9.23 0.20 -2.28
CA GLN A 1016 8.92 -1.15 -2.77
C GLN A 1016 9.83 -1.53 -3.94
N LEU A 1017 9.89 -0.71 -5.00
CA LEU A 1017 10.68 -1.00 -6.20
C LEU A 1017 12.15 -1.24 -5.89
N GLY A 1018 12.74 -0.45 -4.98
CA GLY A 1018 14.13 -0.63 -4.55
C GLY A 1018 14.36 -2.01 -3.96
N ARG A 1019 13.56 -2.38 -2.95
CA ARG A 1019 13.67 -3.70 -2.29
C ARG A 1019 13.46 -4.86 -3.25
N GLU A 1020 12.41 -4.84 -4.06
CA GLU A 1020 12.11 -5.91 -5.03
C GLU A 1020 13.29 -6.09 -6.02
N PHE A 1021 13.89 -4.98 -6.47
CA PHE A 1021 15.06 -5.03 -7.34
C PHE A 1021 16.37 -5.38 -6.61
N ASP A 1022 16.54 -5.01 -5.34
CA ASP A 1022 17.70 -5.41 -4.52
C ASP A 1022 17.70 -6.92 -4.25
N LEU A 1023 16.53 -7.51 -3.98
CA LEU A 1023 16.35 -8.95 -3.86
C LEU A 1023 16.67 -9.67 -5.19
N LEU A 1024 16.18 -9.12 -6.32
CA LEU A 1024 16.46 -9.65 -7.65
C LEU A 1024 17.96 -9.55 -8.00
N LYS A 1025 18.63 -8.42 -7.69
CA LYS A 1025 20.09 -8.25 -7.84
C LYS A 1025 20.85 -9.28 -7.01
N ALA A 1026 20.49 -9.47 -5.74
CA ALA A 1026 21.18 -10.39 -4.85
C ALA A 1026 21.15 -11.84 -5.39
N ARG A 1027 19.96 -12.35 -5.75
CA ARG A 1027 19.78 -13.70 -6.31
C ARG A 1027 20.63 -13.92 -7.57
N HIS A 1028 20.58 -13.00 -8.54
CA HIS A 1028 21.28 -13.20 -9.81
C HIS A 1028 22.79 -12.97 -9.69
N ARG A 1029 23.26 -12.10 -8.78
CA ARG A 1029 24.69 -12.02 -8.45
C ARG A 1029 25.22 -13.34 -7.89
N GLU A 1030 24.47 -14.00 -7.01
CA GLU A 1030 24.86 -15.28 -6.42
C GLU A 1030 24.97 -16.38 -7.50
N LEU A 1031 23.99 -16.48 -8.40
CA LEU A 1031 24.04 -17.39 -9.55
C LEU A 1031 25.25 -17.11 -10.47
N CYS A 1032 25.63 -15.83 -10.66
CA CYS A 1032 26.82 -15.47 -11.42
C CYS A 1032 28.13 -15.79 -10.68
N TYR A 1033 28.20 -15.67 -9.35
CA TYR A 1033 29.37 -16.12 -8.56
C TYR A 1033 29.55 -17.65 -8.62
N GLU A 1034 28.45 -18.40 -8.57
CA GLU A 1034 28.44 -19.86 -8.75
C GLU A 1034 28.93 -20.22 -10.17
N ALA A 1035 28.40 -19.58 -11.21
CA ALA A 1035 28.79 -19.82 -12.60
C ALA A 1035 30.22 -19.37 -12.95
N ALA A 1036 30.74 -18.33 -12.30
CA ALA A 1036 32.12 -17.87 -12.47
C ALA A 1036 33.17 -18.71 -11.69
N GLY A 1037 32.74 -19.66 -10.85
CA GLY A 1037 33.65 -20.45 -10.02
C GLY A 1037 34.29 -19.64 -8.88
N GLY A 1038 33.51 -18.76 -8.26
CA GLY A 1038 33.86 -17.98 -7.06
C GLY A 1038 33.82 -16.46 -7.26
N SER A 1039 34.04 -15.71 -6.18
CA SER A 1039 34.12 -14.24 -6.16
C SER A 1039 35.52 -13.69 -6.55
N ASP A 1040 36.27 -14.46 -7.33
CA ASP A 1040 37.64 -14.18 -7.76
C ASP A 1040 37.62 -13.11 -8.87
N PRO A 1041 38.27 -11.93 -8.71
CA PRO A 1041 38.13 -10.81 -9.64
C PRO A 1041 38.38 -11.16 -11.11
N ASP A 1042 39.43 -11.93 -11.42
CA ASP A 1042 39.79 -12.23 -12.81
C ASP A 1042 38.79 -13.17 -13.51
N LYS A 1043 38.12 -14.05 -12.74
CA LYS A 1043 37.05 -14.92 -13.25
C LYS A 1043 35.75 -14.15 -13.40
N LEU A 1044 35.42 -13.33 -12.40
CA LEU A 1044 34.22 -12.50 -12.39
C LEU A 1044 34.23 -11.48 -13.53
N ASP A 1045 35.38 -10.84 -13.80
CA ASP A 1045 35.51 -9.85 -14.89
C ASP A 1045 35.25 -10.50 -16.26
N ARG A 1046 35.76 -11.71 -16.51
CA ARG A 1046 35.45 -12.48 -17.74
C ARG A 1046 33.96 -12.84 -17.82
N PHE A 1047 33.37 -13.33 -16.72
CA PHE A 1047 31.96 -13.73 -16.72
C PHE A 1047 31.02 -12.53 -16.92
N VAL A 1048 31.30 -11.38 -16.29
CA VAL A 1048 30.53 -10.15 -16.46
C VAL A 1048 30.71 -9.56 -17.87
N ALA A 1049 31.89 -9.69 -18.49
CA ALA A 1049 32.08 -9.38 -19.91
C ALA A 1049 31.24 -10.31 -20.82
N ALA A 1050 31.10 -11.59 -20.49
CA ALA A 1050 30.19 -12.50 -21.19
C ALA A 1050 28.71 -12.11 -21.03
N MET A 1051 28.27 -11.72 -19.83
CA MET A 1051 26.93 -11.15 -19.61
C MET A 1051 26.67 -9.92 -20.52
N TYR A 1052 27.65 -9.03 -20.64
CA TYR A 1052 27.56 -7.83 -21.49
C TYR A 1052 27.50 -8.19 -22.99
N ARG A 1053 28.38 -9.10 -23.46
CA ARG A 1053 28.44 -9.57 -24.85
C ARG A 1053 27.20 -10.35 -25.29
N VAL A 1054 26.59 -11.13 -24.40
CA VAL A 1054 25.29 -11.80 -24.65
C VAL A 1054 24.17 -10.77 -24.82
N THR A 1055 24.12 -9.77 -23.94
CA THR A 1055 23.11 -8.70 -23.96
C THR A 1055 23.18 -7.87 -25.26
N GLU A 1056 24.40 -7.58 -25.73
CA GLU A 1056 24.65 -6.95 -27.03
C GLU A 1056 24.15 -7.82 -28.20
N GLN A 1057 24.42 -9.13 -28.19
CA GLN A 1057 23.99 -10.06 -29.24
C GLN A 1057 22.47 -10.14 -29.38
N GLU A 1058 21.75 -10.21 -28.25
CA GLU A 1058 20.28 -10.21 -28.24
C GLU A 1058 19.71 -8.89 -28.77
N MET A 1059 20.26 -7.75 -28.33
CA MET A 1059 19.80 -6.43 -28.78
C MET A 1059 20.02 -6.24 -30.30
N HIS A 1060 21.20 -6.60 -30.82
CA HIS A 1060 21.49 -6.58 -32.26
C HIS A 1060 20.69 -7.61 -33.08
N ALA A 1061 20.05 -8.60 -32.47
CA ALA A 1061 19.09 -9.47 -33.15
C ALA A 1061 17.71 -8.79 -33.27
N ALA A 1062 17.17 -8.30 -32.16
CA ALA A 1062 15.85 -7.66 -32.12
C ALA A 1062 15.76 -6.37 -32.95
N LEU A 1063 16.83 -5.55 -32.98
CA LEU A 1063 16.86 -4.34 -33.81
C LEU A 1063 16.76 -4.66 -35.31
N ARG A 1064 17.50 -5.66 -35.79
CA ARG A 1064 17.44 -6.10 -37.20
C ARG A 1064 16.07 -6.65 -37.57
N GLU A 1065 15.47 -7.47 -36.70
CA GLU A 1065 14.12 -7.99 -36.93
C GLU A 1065 13.08 -6.85 -37.02
N HIS A 1066 13.26 -5.77 -36.24
CA HIS A 1066 12.39 -4.60 -36.33
C HIS A 1066 12.64 -3.76 -37.60
N GLU A 1067 13.88 -3.67 -38.09
CA GLU A 1067 14.21 -3.03 -39.36
C GLU A 1067 13.65 -3.82 -40.55
N GLU A 1068 13.78 -5.15 -40.54
CA GLU A 1068 13.23 -6.06 -41.54
C GLU A 1068 11.69 -5.98 -41.60
N ARG A 1069 11.01 -6.06 -40.45
CA ARG A 1069 9.54 -5.89 -40.35
C ARG A 1069 9.05 -4.51 -40.79
N ALA A 1070 9.89 -3.47 -40.75
CA ALA A 1070 9.56 -2.15 -41.27
C ALA A 1070 9.75 -2.03 -42.79
N GLY A 1071 10.58 -2.89 -43.40
CA GLY A 1071 10.89 -2.89 -44.83
C GLY A 1071 9.77 -3.43 -45.72
N ASP A 1072 9.01 -4.44 -45.26
CA ASP A 1072 7.91 -5.05 -46.02
C ASP A 1072 6.65 -4.18 -46.12
N GLY A 1073 6.64 -2.99 -45.49
CA GLY A 1073 5.57 -2.00 -45.60
C GLY A 1073 5.62 -1.23 -46.92
N SER A 1074 4.72 -1.53 -47.86
CA SER A 1074 4.75 -1.03 -49.24
C SER A 1074 4.77 0.51 -49.40
N GLY A 1075 5.96 1.08 -49.65
CA GLY A 1075 6.18 2.29 -50.46
C GLY A 1075 5.55 3.62 -50.01
N GLY A 1076 4.99 3.70 -48.80
CA GLY A 1076 4.33 4.89 -48.28
C GLY A 1076 5.18 5.68 -47.28
N THR A 1077 5.09 7.01 -47.30
CA THR A 1077 5.74 7.91 -46.32
C THR A 1077 5.02 7.94 -44.96
N ALA A 1078 4.75 6.75 -44.41
CA ALA A 1078 4.36 6.61 -43.01
C ALA A 1078 5.58 6.88 -42.11
N ALA A 1079 5.38 7.59 -41.00
CA ALA A 1079 6.42 7.70 -39.98
C ALA A 1079 6.66 6.33 -39.34
N PRO A 1080 7.92 5.98 -38.98
CA PRO A 1080 8.22 4.68 -38.38
C PRO A 1080 7.40 4.46 -37.11
N MET A 1081 6.79 3.27 -37.01
CA MET A 1081 6.04 2.85 -35.83
C MET A 1081 6.94 2.88 -34.58
N PRO A 1082 6.47 3.41 -33.44
CA PRO A 1082 7.25 3.39 -32.20
C PRO A 1082 7.51 1.95 -31.76
N VAL A 1083 8.79 1.63 -31.51
CA VAL A 1083 9.22 0.36 -30.91
C VAL A 1083 8.57 0.20 -29.54
N ASP A 1084 7.90 -0.93 -29.27
CA ASP A 1084 7.39 -1.23 -27.93
C ASP A 1084 8.53 -1.70 -27.03
N ALA A 1085 8.66 -1.08 -25.85
CA ALA A 1085 9.60 -1.49 -24.82
C ALA A 1085 9.40 -2.95 -24.37
N ARG A 1086 8.20 -3.52 -24.54
CA ARG A 1086 7.90 -4.93 -24.25
C ARG A 1086 8.52 -5.91 -25.24
N SER A 1087 8.68 -5.51 -26.52
CA SER A 1087 9.27 -6.36 -27.56
C SER A 1087 10.80 -6.35 -27.57
N MET A 1088 11.45 -5.40 -26.89
CA MET A 1088 12.92 -5.34 -26.85
C MET A 1088 13.52 -6.27 -25.78
N PRO A 1089 14.73 -6.83 -26.01
CA PRO A 1089 15.50 -7.52 -24.98
C PRO A 1089 15.90 -6.57 -23.86
N LEU A 1090 16.00 -7.09 -22.63
CA LEU A 1090 16.37 -6.27 -21.47
C LEU A 1090 17.89 -6.15 -21.36
N ILE A 1091 18.38 -4.95 -21.07
CA ILE A 1091 19.82 -4.61 -21.05
C ILE A 1091 20.41 -4.39 -19.67
N SER A 1092 19.60 -4.37 -18.59
CA SER A 1092 20.06 -4.15 -17.22
C SER A 1092 20.83 -5.33 -16.59
N PHE A 1093 20.76 -6.53 -17.17
CA PHE A 1093 21.37 -7.75 -16.63
C PHE A 1093 22.85 -7.62 -16.25
N PRO A 1094 23.78 -7.20 -17.12
CA PRO A 1094 25.19 -7.00 -16.75
C PRO A 1094 25.38 -5.88 -15.69
N TRP A 1095 24.50 -4.87 -15.67
CA TRP A 1095 24.59 -3.72 -14.77
C TRP A 1095 24.29 -4.03 -13.31
N ILE A 1096 23.78 -5.22 -12.99
CA ILE A 1096 23.78 -5.71 -11.59
C ILE A 1096 25.19 -5.77 -11.00
N PHE A 1097 26.23 -5.81 -11.85
CA PHE A 1097 27.66 -5.75 -11.53
C PHE A 1097 28.34 -4.44 -12.02
N HIS A 1098 27.68 -3.29 -11.92
CA HIS A 1098 28.21 -2.00 -12.42
C HIS A 1098 29.67 -1.69 -12.02
N TRP A 1099 30.12 -2.00 -10.80
CA TRP A 1099 31.50 -1.76 -10.36
C TRP A 1099 32.52 -2.68 -11.06
N VAL A 1100 32.10 -3.86 -11.49
CA VAL A 1100 32.90 -4.77 -12.32
C VAL A 1100 33.01 -4.22 -13.74
N LEU A 1101 31.91 -3.74 -14.33
CA LEU A 1101 31.94 -3.09 -15.65
C LEU A 1101 32.83 -1.82 -15.63
N ILE A 1102 32.75 -1.01 -14.56
CA ILE A 1102 33.66 0.12 -14.33
C ILE A 1102 35.12 -0.35 -14.23
N ARG A 1103 35.40 -1.42 -13.49
CA ARG A 1103 36.76 -2.01 -13.37
C ARG A 1103 37.30 -2.45 -14.73
N ILE A 1104 36.52 -3.20 -15.50
CA ILE A 1104 36.87 -3.67 -16.85
C ILE A 1104 37.18 -2.49 -17.78
N ALA A 1105 36.30 -1.48 -17.81
CA ALA A 1105 36.37 -0.35 -18.72
C ALA A 1105 37.40 0.74 -18.35
N THR A 1106 37.93 0.73 -17.12
CA THR A 1106 38.95 1.70 -16.64
C THR A 1106 40.30 1.06 -16.26
N GLY A 1107 40.36 -0.26 -16.08
CA GLY A 1107 41.58 -1.02 -15.84
C GLY A 1107 42.36 -0.55 -14.61
N SER A 1108 43.66 -0.31 -14.76
CA SER A 1108 44.54 0.18 -13.67
C SER A 1108 44.21 1.59 -13.16
N LYS A 1109 43.31 2.32 -13.83
CA LYS A 1109 42.75 3.58 -13.30
C LYS A 1109 41.60 3.35 -12.30
N TYR A 1110 41.08 2.13 -12.20
CA TYR A 1110 40.07 1.79 -11.20
C TYR A 1110 40.67 1.83 -9.79
N LYS A 1111 40.27 2.84 -9.01
CA LYS A 1111 40.63 2.97 -7.61
C LYS A 1111 39.44 2.55 -6.73
N PRO A 1112 39.34 1.29 -6.30
CA PRO A 1112 38.20 0.86 -5.48
C PRO A 1112 38.12 1.60 -4.12
N LYS A 1113 39.19 2.24 -3.63
CA LYS A 1113 39.14 3.11 -2.44
C LYS A 1113 38.47 4.48 -2.68
N GLU A 1114 38.25 4.88 -3.93
CA GLU A 1114 37.57 6.13 -4.32
C GLU A 1114 36.17 5.86 -4.93
N SER A 1115 35.75 4.59 -5.01
CA SER A 1115 34.35 4.19 -5.28
C SER A 1115 33.61 3.99 -3.95
N LEU A 1116 32.39 4.53 -3.88
CA LEU A 1116 31.57 4.53 -2.66
C LEU A 1116 31.08 3.12 -2.33
N PHE A 1117 30.58 2.39 -3.33
CA PHE A 1117 30.04 1.05 -3.13
C PHE A 1117 31.14 -0.02 -2.96
N ALA A 1118 32.27 0.12 -3.66
CA ALA A 1118 33.40 -0.81 -3.49
C ALA A 1118 34.06 -0.68 -2.11
N ALA A 1119 33.87 0.40 -1.37
CA ALA A 1119 34.26 0.49 0.05
C ALA A 1119 33.42 -0.44 0.94
N ALA A 1120 32.09 -0.34 0.85
CA ALA A 1120 31.16 -1.16 1.62
C ALA A 1120 31.32 -2.66 1.34
N GLU A 1121 31.42 -3.07 0.07
CA GLU A 1121 31.53 -4.50 -0.29
C GLU A 1121 32.82 -5.16 0.27
N ARG A 1122 33.96 -4.46 0.26
CA ARG A 1122 35.21 -4.98 0.86
C ARG A 1122 35.17 -5.01 2.39
N ALA A 1123 34.41 -4.14 3.05
CA ALA A 1123 34.16 -4.26 4.48
C ALA A 1123 33.40 -5.56 4.78
N ALA A 1124 32.34 -5.85 4.02
CA ALA A 1124 31.59 -7.11 4.15
C ALA A 1124 32.46 -8.36 3.84
N GLN A 1125 33.26 -8.33 2.77
CA GLN A 1125 34.16 -9.45 2.42
C GLN A 1125 35.25 -9.68 3.49
N SER A 1126 35.84 -8.62 4.05
CA SER A 1126 36.82 -8.77 5.12
C SER A 1126 36.19 -9.24 6.45
N ALA A 1127 34.95 -8.85 6.74
CA ALA A 1127 34.18 -9.37 7.86
C ALA A 1127 33.82 -10.86 7.68
N ALA A 1128 33.41 -11.28 6.47
CA ALA A 1128 33.13 -12.69 6.16
C ALA A 1128 34.39 -13.56 6.27
N GLY A 1129 35.52 -13.10 5.73
CA GLY A 1129 36.82 -13.76 5.90
C GLY A 1129 37.26 -13.82 7.37
N SER A 1130 37.03 -12.75 8.15
CA SER A 1130 37.31 -12.72 9.58
C SER A 1130 36.40 -13.68 10.37
N LEU A 1131 35.13 -13.84 10.00
CA LEU A 1131 34.20 -14.80 10.59
C LEU A 1131 34.56 -16.25 10.26
N ALA A 1132 34.93 -16.54 9.01
CA ALA A 1132 35.44 -17.86 8.62
C ALA A 1132 36.73 -18.21 9.39
N ALA A 1133 37.70 -17.29 9.43
CA ALA A 1133 38.94 -17.45 10.17
C ALA A 1133 38.71 -17.59 11.68
N ARG A 1134 37.75 -16.86 12.26
CA ARG A 1134 37.40 -16.96 13.69
C ARG A 1134 36.62 -18.22 14.04
N SER A 1135 35.78 -18.71 13.14
CA SER A 1135 35.11 -20.01 13.30
C SER A 1135 36.14 -21.14 13.31
N LEU A 1136 37.08 -21.12 12.35
CA LEU A 1136 38.19 -22.07 12.29
C LEU A 1136 39.16 -21.94 13.48
N SER A 1137 39.48 -20.73 13.95
CA SER A 1137 40.33 -20.54 15.14
C SER A 1137 39.63 -20.96 16.43
N ALA A 1138 38.30 -20.80 16.53
CA ALA A 1138 37.53 -21.28 17.69
C ALA A 1138 37.46 -22.82 17.72
N LEU A 1139 37.33 -23.47 16.56
CA LEU A 1139 37.32 -24.93 16.43
C LEU A 1139 38.71 -25.58 16.48
N SER A 1140 39.79 -24.81 16.65
CA SER A 1140 41.16 -25.32 16.80
C SER A 1140 41.87 -24.88 18.09
N ALA A 1141 41.15 -24.19 19.00
CA ALA A 1141 41.69 -23.65 20.25
C ALA A 1141 41.29 -24.43 21.53
N GLU A 1142 40.74 -25.64 21.41
CA GLU A 1142 40.54 -26.57 22.53
C GLU A 1142 41.28 -27.90 22.27
N GLY A 1143 42.62 -27.86 22.30
CA GLY A 1143 43.45 -29.07 22.18
C GLY A 1143 44.94 -28.81 22.33
N SER A 1144 45.59 -29.60 23.20
CA SER A 1144 47.05 -29.73 23.39
C SER A 1144 47.84 -28.46 23.75
N ALA A 1145 48.33 -28.41 25.00
CA ALA A 1145 49.50 -27.61 25.35
C ALA A 1145 50.74 -28.51 25.36
N GLY A 1146 51.77 -28.21 24.54
CA GLY A 1146 53.06 -28.87 24.67
C GLY A 1146 54.02 -28.76 23.46
N GLY A 1147 55.17 -28.11 23.69
CA GLY A 1147 56.46 -28.49 23.10
C GLY A 1147 56.83 -28.00 21.68
N GLY A 1148 57.99 -27.33 21.60
CA GLY A 1148 59.06 -27.76 20.68
C GLY A 1148 59.06 -27.29 19.21
N SER A 1149 59.74 -26.15 18.97
CA SER A 1149 60.81 -25.95 17.96
C SER A 1149 60.69 -26.34 16.47
N SER A 1150 61.31 -25.48 15.65
CA SER A 1150 62.03 -25.75 14.38
C SER A 1150 61.29 -26.27 13.12
N GLU A 1151 61.13 -25.32 12.18
CA GLU A 1151 61.68 -25.34 10.82
C GLU A 1151 61.19 -26.28 9.69
N GLU A 1152 61.09 -25.65 8.51
CA GLU A 1152 61.27 -26.14 7.13
C GLU A 1152 60.29 -27.10 6.42
N ASN A 1153 59.92 -26.67 5.19
CA ASN A 1153 59.83 -27.40 3.91
C ASN A 1153 58.98 -28.69 3.77
N GLY A 1154 58.29 -28.84 2.61
CA GLY A 1154 57.83 -30.17 2.18
C GLY A 1154 56.63 -30.22 1.23
N ALA A 1155 56.88 -30.25 -0.07
CA ALA A 1155 55.88 -30.28 -1.14
C ALA A 1155 55.00 -31.56 -1.25
N ALA A 1156 53.70 -31.34 -1.47
CA ALA A 1156 52.88 -31.85 -2.60
C ALA A 1156 52.46 -33.34 -2.80
N ALA A 1157 51.38 -33.46 -3.59
CA ALA A 1157 50.99 -34.53 -4.53
C ALA A 1157 50.07 -35.71 -4.10
N GLY A 1158 49.26 -36.20 -5.07
CA GLY A 1158 48.49 -37.47 -5.05
C GLY A 1158 47.02 -37.36 -4.57
N THR A 1159 45.98 -37.04 -5.36
CA THR A 1159 45.36 -37.82 -6.48
C THR A 1159 45.39 -39.34 -6.26
N THR A 1160 44.26 -40.04 -6.11
CA THR A 1160 43.34 -40.40 -7.23
C THR A 1160 41.89 -40.70 -6.79
N SER A 1161 41.00 -40.93 -7.76
CA SER A 1161 39.58 -41.30 -7.58
C SER A 1161 39.32 -42.78 -7.87
N LEU A 1162 38.16 -43.30 -7.44
CA LEU A 1162 37.27 -44.15 -8.25
C LEU A 1162 35.88 -44.28 -7.58
N TRP A 1163 34.88 -44.74 -8.34
CA TRP A 1163 33.47 -44.83 -7.91
C TRP A 1163 33.08 -46.22 -7.38
N ALA A 1164 32.07 -46.27 -6.52
CA ALA A 1164 31.14 -47.40 -6.40
C ALA A 1164 29.77 -46.90 -5.84
N GLU A 1165 28.68 -47.58 -6.17
CA GLU A 1165 27.32 -47.28 -5.69
C GLU A 1165 26.98 -48.09 -4.43
N ALA A 1166 26.12 -47.54 -3.55
CA ALA A 1166 25.00 -48.22 -2.87
C ALA A 1166 24.42 -47.37 -1.73
N ALA A 1167 23.09 -47.41 -1.55
CA ALA A 1167 22.45 -47.06 -0.27
C ALA A 1167 22.28 -48.34 0.58
N PRO A 1168 22.17 -48.21 1.91
CA PRO A 1168 20.82 -48.27 2.48
C PRO A 1168 20.56 -47.30 3.65
N THR A 1169 19.30 -47.26 4.10
CA THR A 1169 18.84 -46.52 5.27
C THR A 1169 19.30 -47.12 6.62
N PRO A 1170 19.50 -46.29 7.66
CA PRO A 1170 19.47 -46.70 9.06
C PRO A 1170 18.15 -46.28 9.77
N ALA A 1171 17.86 -46.90 10.91
CA ALA A 1171 16.56 -46.85 11.58
C ALA A 1171 16.42 -45.79 12.70
N LEU A 1172 15.18 -45.60 13.16
CA LEU A 1172 14.81 -44.81 14.34
C LEU A 1172 15.13 -45.54 15.66
N VAL A 1173 15.46 -44.78 16.71
CA VAL A 1173 15.49 -45.22 18.11
C VAL A 1173 14.76 -44.18 18.98
N PRO A 1174 13.86 -44.58 19.90
CA PRO A 1174 12.96 -43.64 20.60
C PRO A 1174 13.54 -43.06 21.90
N VAL A 1175 12.91 -41.98 22.37
CA VAL A 1175 13.15 -41.33 23.68
C VAL A 1175 11.80 -41.29 24.45
N PRO A 1176 11.76 -41.59 25.77
CA PRO A 1176 10.50 -41.93 26.45
C PRO A 1176 9.70 -40.73 26.95
N ALA A 1177 8.39 -40.96 27.16
CA ALA A 1177 7.46 -40.02 27.79
C ALA A 1177 7.26 -40.32 29.29
N PRO A 1178 7.01 -39.31 30.14
CA PRO A 1178 6.46 -39.51 31.49
C PRO A 1178 4.93 -39.69 31.44
N ALA A 1179 4.38 -40.51 32.35
CA ALA A 1179 2.95 -40.82 32.43
C ALA A 1179 2.15 -39.78 33.28
N PRO A 1180 0.84 -39.62 33.06
CA PRO A 1180 -0.03 -38.74 33.84
C PRO A 1180 -0.54 -39.37 35.15
N ALA A 1181 -1.06 -38.55 36.06
CA ALA A 1181 -1.75 -38.98 37.27
C ALA A 1181 -3.14 -38.32 37.42
N SER A 1182 -4.15 -39.16 37.66
CA SER A 1182 -5.52 -38.86 38.10
C SER A 1182 -5.58 -38.59 39.62
N ALA A 1183 -6.64 -38.11 40.27
CA ALA A 1183 -7.85 -37.31 39.95
C ALA A 1183 -8.63 -37.14 41.30
N ALA A 1184 -9.78 -36.45 41.29
CA ALA A 1184 -10.77 -36.39 42.40
C ALA A 1184 -10.33 -35.69 43.72
N ALA A 1185 -11.21 -35.24 44.63
CA ALA A 1185 -12.62 -34.78 44.52
C ALA A 1185 -13.07 -34.11 45.85
N ALA A 1186 -14.33 -33.65 45.89
CA ALA A 1186 -15.13 -33.25 47.07
C ALA A 1186 -14.86 -31.86 47.70
N ALA A 1187 -15.82 -31.41 48.51
CA ALA A 1187 -16.01 -30.01 48.91
C ALA A 1187 -16.40 -29.86 50.39
N ALA A 1188 -16.23 -28.65 50.95
CA ALA A 1188 -17.08 -28.07 51.99
C ALA A 1188 -16.76 -26.58 52.24
N SER A 1189 -17.79 -25.77 52.47
CA SER A 1189 -17.69 -24.47 53.18
C SER A 1189 -17.95 -24.71 54.69
N PRO A 1190 -17.51 -23.83 55.61
CA PRO A 1190 -18.29 -22.61 55.91
C PRO A 1190 -17.42 -21.39 56.29
N ALA A 1191 -18.06 -20.32 56.78
CA ALA A 1191 -17.44 -19.04 57.18
C ALA A 1191 -17.39 -18.84 58.72
N PRO A 1192 -17.38 -17.61 59.27
CA PRO A 1192 -16.30 -17.05 60.11
C PRO A 1192 -16.48 -17.28 61.64
N PRO A 1193 -15.58 -16.77 62.50
CA PRO A 1193 -15.85 -15.50 63.20
C PRO A 1193 -14.60 -14.61 63.44
N ALA A 1194 -14.68 -13.62 64.35
CA ALA A 1194 -13.72 -12.52 64.50
C ALA A 1194 -13.03 -12.41 65.88
N SER A 1195 -11.86 -11.76 65.88
CA SER A 1195 -11.25 -10.88 66.91
C SER A 1195 -11.17 -11.28 68.40
N THR A 1196 -9.93 -11.31 68.96
CA THR A 1196 -9.56 -10.57 70.20
C THR A 1196 -8.03 -10.49 70.43
N ASN A 1197 -7.56 -9.33 70.94
CA ASN A 1197 -6.56 -9.01 72.01
C ASN A 1197 -5.56 -10.10 72.52
N MET A 1198 -4.35 -9.84 73.10
CA MET A 1198 -3.64 -8.69 73.73
C MET A 1198 -2.14 -9.13 73.98
N ASP A 1199 -1.10 -8.41 74.47
CA ASP A 1199 -0.76 -7.01 74.87
C ASP A 1199 0.82 -6.86 74.95
N TYR A 1200 1.34 -5.77 75.55
CA TYR A 1200 2.73 -5.42 75.98
C TYR A 1200 3.73 -4.93 74.89
N GLY A 1201 4.49 -3.82 75.09
CA GLY A 1201 4.37 -2.76 76.11
C GLY A 1201 5.58 -1.79 76.24
N GLY A 1202 5.32 -0.50 76.50
CA GLY A 1202 6.27 0.55 76.97
C GLY A 1202 7.10 1.31 75.90
N SER A 1203 7.58 2.55 76.11
CA SER A 1203 7.35 3.55 77.18
C SER A 1203 7.89 4.97 76.78
N ARG A 1204 7.49 6.03 77.53
CA ARG A 1204 7.96 7.46 77.54
C ARG A 1204 7.47 8.44 76.45
N ASP A 1205 7.23 9.74 76.71
CA ASP A 1205 7.00 10.52 77.96
C ASP A 1205 6.39 11.93 77.66
N THR A 1206 5.33 12.36 78.38
CA THR A 1206 4.93 13.75 78.82
C THR A 1206 4.77 14.96 77.85
N ASP A 1207 4.04 16.07 78.15
CA ASP A 1207 2.70 16.34 78.78
C ASP A 1207 2.33 17.86 78.67
N GLY A 1208 1.06 18.26 78.93
CA GLY A 1208 0.55 19.67 79.10
C GLY A 1208 -0.51 20.14 78.05
N TRP A 1209 -1.84 20.35 78.30
CA TRP A 1209 -2.59 21.28 79.22
C TRP A 1209 -2.50 22.76 78.76
N LEU A 1210 -3.52 23.66 78.62
CA LEU A 1210 -4.95 23.91 79.05
C LEU A 1210 -5.63 24.92 78.03
N SER A 1211 -6.87 25.48 78.03
CA SER A 1211 -8.16 25.42 78.81
C SER A 1211 -9.36 26.18 78.12
N GLU A 1212 -10.60 25.66 78.27
CA GLU A 1212 -11.93 26.32 78.54
C GLU A 1212 -12.71 27.35 77.63
N GLN A 1213 -14.01 27.02 77.40
CA GLN A 1213 -15.29 27.82 77.44
C GLN A 1213 -15.59 29.02 76.48
N ALA A 1214 -16.84 29.42 76.09
CA ALA A 1214 -18.20 28.79 76.02
C ALA A 1214 -19.28 29.74 75.33
N ARG A 1215 -20.52 29.24 75.05
CA ARG A 1215 -21.82 29.96 74.76
C ARG A 1215 -22.02 30.71 73.40
N ASP A 1216 -23.23 30.99 72.85
CA ASP A 1216 -24.63 30.44 72.96
C ASP A 1216 -25.58 30.92 71.79
N ILE A 1217 -26.72 30.21 71.58
CA ILE A 1217 -28.07 30.62 71.05
C ILE A 1217 -28.27 31.38 69.70
N SER A 1218 -29.14 30.87 68.78
CA SER A 1218 -30.35 31.57 68.19
C SER A 1218 -31.07 30.84 67.03
N GLU A 1219 -32.36 31.17 66.82
CA GLU A 1219 -33.38 30.71 65.82
C GLU A 1219 -34.34 31.93 65.55
N PRO A 1220 -35.48 31.92 64.78
CA PRO A 1220 -36.07 31.00 63.77
C PRO A 1220 -36.73 31.69 62.51
N VAL A 1221 -37.50 30.93 61.70
CA VAL A 1221 -38.58 31.31 60.70
C VAL A 1221 -38.18 32.17 59.45
N LEU A 1222 -38.97 32.42 58.36
CA LEU A 1222 -40.43 32.43 58.03
C LEU A 1222 -40.77 32.03 56.55
N MET A 1223 -41.92 31.36 56.34
CA MET A 1223 -43.00 31.51 55.30
C MET A 1223 -42.72 31.52 53.76
N GLY A 1224 -43.74 31.18 52.96
CA GLY A 1224 -43.77 31.13 51.47
C GLY A 1224 -43.81 29.69 50.93
N ASP A 1225 -44.95 29.03 50.64
CA ASP A 1225 -46.15 29.38 49.86
C ASP A 1225 -45.84 29.46 48.33
N GLU A 1226 -46.56 28.82 47.39
CA GLU A 1226 -47.91 28.21 47.43
C GLU A 1226 -48.08 27.09 46.36
N GLU A 1227 -49.03 26.17 46.61
CA GLU A 1227 -49.83 25.34 45.68
C GLU A 1227 -49.24 24.59 44.46
N ASP A 1228 -49.32 23.25 44.52
CA ASP A 1228 -49.52 22.34 43.37
C ASP A 1228 -50.49 21.22 43.81
N GLU A 1229 -51.81 21.44 43.68
CA GLU A 1229 -52.84 20.39 43.83
C GLU A 1229 -52.94 19.60 42.49
N GLY A 1230 -53.08 18.27 42.46
CA GLY A 1230 -54.16 17.51 43.10
C GLY A 1230 -55.35 17.35 42.10
N ILE A 1231 -56.01 16.20 41.94
CA ILE A 1231 -56.11 14.99 42.75
C ILE A 1231 -56.56 13.78 41.88
N SER A 1232 -56.02 12.58 42.16
CA SER A 1232 -56.56 11.24 41.78
C SER A 1232 -56.64 10.86 40.28
N SER A 1233 -56.68 9.58 39.90
CA SER A 1233 -56.85 8.34 40.70
C SER A 1233 -55.98 7.16 40.23
N ASP A 1234 -55.53 6.35 41.19
CA ASP A 1234 -55.67 4.87 41.30
C ASP A 1234 -55.85 4.05 40.00
N SER A 1235 -55.27 2.86 39.80
CA SER A 1235 -54.32 1.97 40.53
C SER A 1235 -53.90 0.86 39.51
N GLU A 1236 -52.99 -0.11 39.69
CA GLU A 1236 -52.37 -0.82 40.82
C GLU A 1236 -50.87 -1.10 40.50
N ALA A 1237 -50.20 -2.05 41.18
CA ALA A 1237 -48.82 -2.44 40.91
C ALA A 1237 -48.72 -3.86 40.30
N GLU A 1238 -47.68 -4.14 39.50
CA GLU A 1238 -46.79 -5.30 39.75
C GLU A 1238 -45.50 -5.35 38.88
N THR A 1239 -44.48 -5.97 39.49
CA THR A 1239 -43.26 -6.61 38.93
C THR A 1239 -42.43 -6.01 37.79
N LEU A 1240 -41.14 -5.84 38.13
CA LEU A 1240 -39.97 -5.79 37.24
C LEU A 1240 -39.91 -6.94 36.22
N VAL A 1241 -39.46 -6.62 35.00
CA VAL A 1241 -38.65 -7.51 34.16
C VAL A 1241 -37.37 -6.74 33.81
N GLY A 1242 -36.22 -7.39 33.83
CA GLY A 1242 -34.91 -6.73 33.65
C GLY A 1242 -34.55 -6.48 32.19
N GLU A 1243 -33.87 -5.36 31.94
CA GLU A 1243 -33.21 -5.08 30.66
C GLU A 1243 -31.90 -5.88 30.58
N GLU A 1244 -31.88 -6.94 29.75
CA GLU A 1244 -30.62 -7.59 29.35
C GLU A 1244 -30.00 -6.82 28.16
N GLU A 1245 -28.87 -6.14 28.37
CA GLU A 1245 -28.11 -5.52 27.28
C GLU A 1245 -27.59 -6.60 26.28
N PRO A 1246 -27.59 -6.34 24.97
CA PRO A 1246 -27.38 -7.38 23.96
C PRO A 1246 -25.94 -7.91 23.91
N VAL A 1247 -25.77 -9.17 24.33
CA VAL A 1247 -24.51 -9.91 24.21
C VAL A 1247 -24.49 -10.72 22.90
N ASN A 1248 -23.45 -10.51 22.09
CA ASN A 1248 -23.14 -11.28 20.87
C ASN A 1248 -24.21 -11.29 19.77
N GLY A 1249 -24.64 -10.11 19.33
CA GLY A 1249 -25.18 -9.96 17.98
C GLY A 1249 -24.22 -10.50 16.91
N SER A 1250 -24.81 -11.13 15.89
CA SER A 1250 -24.16 -11.73 14.73
C SER A 1250 -23.44 -10.71 13.85
N ALA A 1251 -22.73 -11.19 12.83
CA ALA A 1251 -22.12 -10.31 11.84
C ALA A 1251 -23.15 -9.46 11.07
N MET A 1252 -24.43 -9.88 11.00
CA MET A 1252 -25.53 -9.10 10.39
C MET A 1252 -26.05 -8.01 11.32
N ASP A 1253 -26.21 -8.30 12.60
CA ASP A 1253 -26.77 -7.35 13.57
C ASP A 1253 -25.79 -6.20 13.83
N ARG A 1254 -24.49 -6.52 13.85
CA ARG A 1254 -23.40 -5.53 13.85
C ARG A 1254 -23.29 -4.76 12.54
N LEU A 1255 -23.65 -5.39 11.41
CA LEU A 1255 -23.80 -4.72 10.11
C LEU A 1255 -24.87 -3.63 10.21
N ALA A 1256 -26.06 -3.95 10.73
CA ALA A 1256 -27.17 -3.02 10.87
C ALA A 1256 -26.77 -1.81 11.74
N ALA A 1257 -26.21 -2.07 12.93
CA ALA A 1257 -25.72 -1.03 13.85
C ALA A 1257 -24.56 -0.18 13.28
N LEU A 1258 -23.75 -0.71 12.36
CA LEU A 1258 -22.70 0.04 11.65
C LEU A 1258 -23.22 0.84 10.44
N MET A 1259 -24.49 0.70 10.09
CA MET A 1259 -25.09 1.25 8.87
C MET A 1259 -26.32 2.14 9.14
N ASP A 1260 -26.69 2.34 10.40
CA ASP A 1260 -27.80 3.21 10.85
C ASP A 1260 -29.18 2.76 10.32
N PHE A 1261 -29.35 1.45 10.09
CA PHE A 1261 -30.67 0.86 9.86
C PHE A 1261 -31.43 0.80 11.19
N GLY A 1262 -32.66 1.32 11.20
CA GLY A 1262 -33.56 1.20 12.35
C GLY A 1262 -33.99 -0.25 12.61
N GLU A 1263 -34.44 -0.53 13.82
CA GLU A 1263 -34.74 -1.88 14.32
C GLU A 1263 -35.96 -2.55 13.64
N ASP A 1264 -36.62 -1.87 12.69
CA ASP A 1264 -37.81 -2.33 11.95
C ASP A 1264 -37.50 -3.15 10.68
N GLU A 1265 -36.23 -3.37 10.29
CA GLU A 1265 -35.83 -4.13 9.07
C GLU A 1265 -34.92 -5.36 9.33
N VAL A 1266 -35.15 -6.11 10.42
CA VAL A 1266 -34.44 -7.38 10.75
C VAL A 1266 -35.40 -8.57 10.89
#